data_AF-A0A848XQU2-F1
#
_entry.id   AF-A0A848XQU2-F1
#
_cell.length_a   1.000
_cell.length_b   1.000
_cell.length_c   1.000
_cell.angle_alpha   90.00
_cell.angle_beta   90.00
_cell.angle_gamma   90.00
#
_symmetry.space_group_name_H-M   'P 1'
#
loop_
_entity.id
_entity.type
_entity.pdbx_description
1 polymer ?
#
loop_
_entity_poly.entity_id
_entity_poly.type
_entity_poly.pdbx_seq_one_letter_code
_entity_poly.pdbx_strand_id
1 'polypeptide(L)'
;MIPRLLSLLLTALAPAMVGVGVEPGDEVGEGAEERVVDAVPDTILRPDLSEPPPAVRAGITAAAAEAHVRLGLRRIRVTEEGLGAPRPPTVGPLTARYRLGAPRRTYPGGIEAGPVAPVTVQPLDEMVLRRRVAELGQSELDLFLPPAPVRRANGASADGDRFVTDYADLALNVRSRMELGGDWTRFEPCDADFGVGCNPNLIPQLSPDVQFGVQIDGTILDRIRVDVDFDQSREFDAANRINIFYEGSEDDVLQRIEVGDVTFDLPQSRFLTEGIPAGNFGFQAAGQVGAFDVETVWAQQRGDLNSRTFQLAGLGDQRAFVQEDTLVLDDADYVRGQFFFLVEPSQIDRYPHIDALELDPASAPFTVAPGAEPLQLYRFEDDPIFRQQVEGFIQADAVATDTTGLELRESGWFRYLQQGIDYYVHPSGLWIALRQPLSREEMLAVTYITASGDTIGDYNPELIYNQGQRPELRLLKASGANHQPGRPTWDLEMHQVYRVSGSGDVAPGSIDLSISLGELSAGRTFKRRPTGQDITFLRLFGLDEEAPTDDLDDAFVFSAGEDFFQDQPPVQGSFVFFPTLRPFAVPPPVESLSLTETATQQILGDDANPRIYFEEDPFERDNGGRFRLTLAYRIQSQGLISSFSLGAFGIRDGSERIFLGDRLLTRGVDYEIDYDVGQVSLLDPDILFASTPDASIRASWEQRSLFQITPTQVFGVRTHADLGTRGGVDVLGLYQSERSVVRRPILGTEPAAALLGGLSSRYDTPVGWFDRFLEAVPGLEFAGSSTFSASGEVALSIPNPNTLGRGFVDDFDGASELSVRLRASDWILGSAPAFRDGADAVLPAVVDASTASSLVWQHQWIIQSLTGDSVGVHEGYFPRIQIDNQIRLAGSDIREPGLLLTLGNSPAGLGAPGWRSTMTPLSTNGLDLTKTEFLEFYATGDEAITLIIDLGTLSEDAFFVDENGNVQGTREDGRLWGIDRLDHEADPALGEIWNPTRDQAGVWDEACQAAPGRLYFIGDPRANCTAGNGRPDSEDLDRDGNLDTSERHLRYVVTLDGSSPFLARSAVETGSELGFELYRIPIRGGMGVEVGGVISEADLRAVRQLRVTAAGTSGQVQLARMRLVGSRWIKRNGEGVLEGIIGDTVSVGGRVEVASISRVTEGDAYQSPPGVLAELVDPTQALGGQGIEFNEKSLGVTFEDIPSEARAEVYYRFPQRPRDFLTYRQARLWVVARAGDFGPNTPNYFYFKVGSDPDNFYLYRTPLPAPPGG
;
A
#
# COMPACT_ATOMS: atom_id res chain seq x y z
N MET A 1 2.26 -54.71 -34.09
CA MET A 1 2.94 -53.39 -34.14
C MET A 1 2.30 -52.39 -33.18
N ILE A 2 0.97 -52.26 -33.14
CA ILE A 2 0.24 -51.36 -32.22
C ILE A 2 0.71 -51.42 -30.73
N PRO A 3 1.02 -52.59 -30.11
CA PRO A 3 1.46 -52.63 -28.70
C PRO A 3 2.82 -51.98 -28.41
N ARG A 4 3.67 -51.74 -29.42
CA ARG A 4 4.98 -51.07 -29.25
C ARG A 4 4.91 -49.55 -29.38
N LEU A 5 3.88 -49.00 -30.04
CA LEU A 5 3.63 -47.55 -29.99
C LEU A 5 3.11 -47.14 -28.60
N LEU A 6 2.21 -47.95 -28.04
CA LEU A 6 1.63 -47.67 -26.71
C LEU A 6 2.70 -47.68 -25.59
N SER A 7 3.74 -48.51 -25.69
CA SER A 7 4.85 -48.51 -24.73
C SER A 7 5.83 -47.34 -24.90
N LEU A 8 5.97 -46.78 -26.12
CA LEU A 8 6.79 -45.58 -26.34
C LEU A 8 6.08 -44.32 -25.81
N LEU A 9 4.77 -44.20 -26.03
CA LEU A 9 3.96 -43.10 -25.50
C LEU A 9 3.94 -43.06 -23.95
N LEU A 10 3.98 -44.20 -23.27
CA LEU A 10 4.12 -44.23 -21.80
C LEU A 10 5.54 -44.00 -21.28
N THR A 11 6.60 -44.11 -22.10
CA THR A 11 7.98 -43.87 -21.65
C THR A 11 8.46 -42.44 -21.89
N ALA A 12 7.82 -41.67 -22.79
CA ALA A 12 8.14 -40.27 -23.02
C ALA A 12 7.70 -39.31 -21.88
N LEU A 13 6.79 -39.74 -21.01
CA LEU A 13 6.24 -38.95 -19.88
C LEU A 13 7.01 -39.08 -18.55
N ALA A 14 8.19 -39.71 -18.56
CA ALA A 14 8.88 -40.16 -17.35
C ALA A 14 10.30 -39.57 -17.10
N PRO A 15 10.49 -38.24 -17.26
CA PRO A 15 11.46 -37.55 -16.41
C PRO A 15 10.96 -36.18 -15.89
N ALA A 16 9.94 -36.20 -15.01
CA ALA A 16 9.58 -35.04 -14.17
C ALA A 16 9.37 -35.40 -12.68
N MET A 17 9.53 -36.67 -12.31
CA MET A 17 9.46 -37.13 -10.92
C MET A 17 10.42 -38.31 -10.69
N VAL A 18 11.57 -38.07 -10.04
CA VAL A 18 12.13 -38.94 -8.99
C VAL A 18 12.94 -38.08 -8.02
N GLY A 19 12.39 -37.84 -6.83
CA GLY A 19 13.21 -37.62 -5.63
C GLY A 19 13.70 -38.97 -5.10
N VAL A 20 14.92 -38.99 -4.54
CA VAL A 20 15.66 -40.21 -4.18
C VAL A 20 14.86 -41.19 -3.29
N GLY A 21 14.79 -42.46 -3.70
CA GLY A 21 14.33 -43.59 -2.89
C GLY A 21 15.07 -44.86 -3.31
N VAL A 22 15.69 -45.56 -2.35
CA VAL A 22 16.58 -46.71 -2.59
C VAL A 22 15.81 -48.03 -2.48
N GLU A 23 15.93 -48.92 -3.48
CA GLU A 23 15.50 -50.32 -3.37
C GLU A 23 16.57 -51.18 -2.66
N PRO A 24 16.15 -52.14 -1.80
CA PRO A 24 17.02 -53.20 -1.31
C PRO A 24 16.73 -54.56 -1.95
N GLY A 25 17.80 -55.31 -2.21
CA GLY A 25 17.84 -56.75 -2.44
C GLY A 25 19.30 -57.21 -2.43
N ASP A 26 19.66 -58.43 -2.05
CA ASP A 26 18.90 -59.52 -1.42
C ASP A 26 19.93 -60.50 -0.78
N GLU A 27 19.47 -61.63 -0.23
CA GLU A 27 20.25 -62.82 0.23
C GLU A 27 20.86 -62.81 1.66
N VAL A 28 20.97 -63.93 2.40
CA VAL A 28 20.35 -65.30 2.41
C VAL A 28 20.65 -65.91 3.80
N GLY A 29 19.78 -66.75 4.39
CA GLY A 29 20.20 -67.68 5.46
C GLY A 29 19.18 -68.14 6.52
N GLU A 30 18.57 -69.31 6.27
CA GLU A 30 18.01 -70.36 7.17
C GLU A 30 18.13 -70.21 8.72
N GLY A 31 17.19 -70.68 9.56
CA GLY A 31 15.93 -71.42 9.37
C GLY A 31 15.46 -72.19 10.65
N ALA A 32 14.18 -72.62 10.70
CA ALA A 32 13.51 -73.48 11.73
C ALA A 32 13.32 -72.91 13.18
N GLU A 33 12.32 -73.23 14.03
CA GLU A 33 11.01 -73.96 14.00
C GLU A 33 10.28 -73.68 15.36
N GLU A 34 8.96 -73.80 15.62
CA GLU A 34 7.74 -73.93 14.80
C GLU A 34 6.47 -73.37 15.56
N ARG A 35 5.38 -73.11 14.83
CA ARG A 35 3.92 -73.07 15.16
C ARG A 35 3.29 -72.40 16.42
N VAL A 36 2.53 -71.34 16.14
CA VAL A 36 1.06 -71.07 16.35
C VAL A 36 0.34 -71.56 17.65
N VAL A 37 -0.32 -70.63 18.37
CA VAL A 37 -1.79 -70.55 18.66
C VAL A 37 -2.11 -69.49 19.77
N ASP A 38 -3.07 -68.59 19.47
CA ASP A 38 -3.99 -67.77 20.30
C ASP A 38 -3.59 -67.05 21.62
N ALA A 39 -3.67 -65.70 21.54
CA ALA A 39 -4.50 -64.76 22.33
C ALA A 39 -4.35 -64.52 23.86
N VAL A 40 -4.92 -63.36 24.26
CA VAL A 40 -5.26 -62.84 25.63
C VAL A 40 -4.22 -61.90 26.29
N PRO A 41 -4.62 -60.80 26.98
CA PRO A 41 -3.77 -59.62 27.24
C PRO A 41 -3.31 -59.46 28.72
N ASP A 42 -2.82 -58.25 29.05
CA ASP A 42 -2.41 -57.74 30.38
C ASP A 42 -1.07 -58.32 30.94
N THR A 43 -0.20 -57.59 31.66
CA THR A 43 -0.39 -56.40 32.53
C THR A 43 0.95 -55.69 32.88
N ILE A 44 0.86 -54.38 33.23
CA ILE A 44 1.56 -53.68 34.36
C ILE A 44 3.10 -53.45 34.38
N LEU A 45 3.45 -52.15 34.39
CA LEU A 45 4.60 -51.45 35.03
C LEU A 45 6.06 -51.84 34.70
N ARG A 46 6.86 -50.82 34.37
CA ARG A 46 7.90 -50.27 35.27
C ARG A 46 8.28 -48.82 34.93
N PRO A 47 8.94 -48.08 35.85
CA PRO A 47 9.03 -46.62 35.79
C PRO A 47 10.41 -46.10 35.33
N ASP A 48 10.43 -44.91 34.74
CA ASP A 48 11.39 -43.85 35.08
C ASP A 48 10.75 -42.48 34.78
N LEU A 49 11.12 -41.46 35.57
CA LEU A 49 10.66 -40.08 35.52
C LEU A 49 11.88 -39.18 35.72
N SER A 50 12.61 -38.86 34.66
CA SER A 50 13.91 -38.18 34.79
C SER A 50 14.31 -37.19 33.70
N GLU A 51 13.58 -37.04 32.58
CA GLU A 51 13.92 -36.05 31.53
C GLU A 51 12.69 -35.31 30.95
N PRO A 52 12.71 -33.96 30.87
CA PRO A 52 11.69 -33.16 30.20
C PRO A 52 12.11 -32.75 28.77
N PRO A 53 11.28 -32.97 27.73
CA PRO A 53 11.54 -32.45 26.38
C PRO A 53 10.63 -31.27 25.96
N PRO A 54 11.03 -30.46 24.96
CA PRO A 54 10.46 -29.13 24.72
C PRO A 54 9.45 -29.04 23.55
N ALA A 55 8.84 -27.86 23.41
CA ALA A 55 8.04 -27.34 22.29
C ALA A 55 6.80 -28.17 21.82
N VAL A 56 5.61 -27.57 21.94
CA VAL A 56 4.36 -28.18 21.45
C VAL A 56 4.07 -27.74 20.00
N ARG A 57 4.22 -28.67 19.06
CA ARG A 57 3.79 -28.50 17.67
C ARG A 57 2.32 -28.92 17.51
N ALA A 58 1.46 -28.00 17.07
CA ALA A 58 0.07 -28.31 16.69
C ALA A 58 -0.06 -28.54 15.18
N GLY A 59 -0.84 -29.55 14.77
CA GLY A 59 -1.11 -29.84 13.36
C GLY A 59 -2.30 -30.78 13.20
N ILE A 60 -3.20 -30.45 12.26
CA ILE A 60 -4.46 -31.18 12.04
C ILE A 60 -4.28 -32.14 10.85
N THR A 61 -4.24 -33.45 11.05
CA THR A 61 -4.13 -34.45 9.97
C THR A 61 -5.43 -35.23 9.80
N ALA A 62 -5.99 -35.26 8.58
CA ALA A 62 -7.10 -36.12 8.22
C ALA A 62 -6.61 -37.53 7.80
N ALA A 63 -7.38 -38.57 8.16
CA ALA A 63 -7.19 -39.93 7.67
C ALA A 63 -8.14 -40.21 6.49
N ALA A 64 -7.75 -41.11 5.58
CA ALA A 64 -8.28 -41.20 4.22
C ALA A 64 -9.70 -41.78 4.04
N ALA A 65 -10.51 -41.95 5.09
CA ALA A 65 -11.87 -42.51 4.98
C ALA A 65 -12.79 -42.17 6.16
N GLU A 66 -13.46 -41.01 6.14
CA GLU A 66 -14.82 -40.80 6.66
C GLU A 66 -15.31 -39.37 6.38
N ALA A 67 -16.57 -39.21 5.95
CA ALA A 67 -17.13 -37.93 5.49
C ALA A 67 -17.89 -37.17 6.58
N HIS A 68 -17.21 -36.81 7.68
CA HIS A 68 -17.69 -35.79 8.64
C HIS A 68 -16.49 -35.07 9.28
N VAL A 69 -16.46 -33.74 9.24
CA VAL A 69 -15.42 -32.94 9.91
C VAL A 69 -15.62 -33.00 11.43
N ARG A 70 -14.89 -33.90 12.09
CA ARG A 70 -14.75 -33.94 13.56
C ARG A 70 -13.46 -33.23 13.97
N LEU A 71 -13.59 -32.07 14.60
CA LEU A 71 -12.49 -31.35 15.23
C LEU A 71 -11.99 -32.13 16.46
N GLY A 72 -10.82 -32.76 16.33
CA GLY A 72 -10.17 -33.47 17.43
C GLY A 72 -8.68 -33.65 17.16
N LEU A 73 -7.83 -33.03 17.98
CA LEU A 73 -6.38 -33.19 17.89
C LEU A 73 -5.88 -34.35 18.76
N ARG A 74 -4.75 -34.93 18.34
CA ARG A 74 -4.03 -35.95 19.10
C ARG A 74 -2.54 -35.60 19.15
N ARG A 75 -1.93 -35.72 20.33
CA ARG A 75 -0.50 -35.50 20.56
C ARG A 75 0.32 -36.53 19.76
N ILE A 76 1.31 -36.07 18.99
CA ILE A 76 2.33 -36.92 18.37
C ILE A 76 3.69 -36.50 18.98
N ARG A 77 4.50 -37.48 19.40
CA ARG A 77 5.85 -37.22 19.92
C ARG A 77 6.82 -36.97 18.76
N VAL A 78 7.72 -36.01 18.95
CA VAL A 78 8.96 -35.90 18.18
C VAL A 78 10.04 -36.65 18.95
N THR A 79 10.84 -37.47 18.27
CA THR A 79 11.98 -38.19 18.83
C THR A 79 13.28 -37.51 18.40
N GLU A 80 14.12 -37.14 19.37
CA GLU A 80 15.52 -36.82 19.12
C GLU A 80 16.34 -38.11 19.14
N GLU A 81 16.58 -38.71 17.97
CA GLU A 81 17.76 -39.57 17.76
C GLU A 81 18.39 -39.22 16.40
N GLY A 82 19.72 -39.12 16.38
CA GLY A 82 20.44 -38.33 15.39
C GLY A 82 20.97 -39.08 14.16
N LEU A 83 21.22 -38.31 13.10
CA LEU A 83 22.08 -38.73 11.99
C LEU A 83 23.55 -38.52 12.35
N GLY A 84 24.36 -39.54 12.13
CA GLY A 84 25.73 -39.61 12.64
C GLY A 84 26.71 -38.61 12.00
N ALA A 85 27.63 -38.09 12.81
CA ALA A 85 28.69 -37.20 12.36
C ALA A 85 29.71 -37.93 11.46
N PRO A 86 30.08 -37.38 10.28
CA PRO A 86 31.21 -37.88 9.50
C PRO A 86 32.53 -37.47 10.16
N ARG A 87 33.34 -38.46 10.57
CA ARG A 87 34.73 -38.23 10.99
C ARG A 87 35.62 -37.85 9.78
N PRO A 88 36.67 -37.05 9.98
CA PRO A 88 37.55 -36.62 8.89
C PRO A 88 38.51 -37.75 8.46
N PRO A 89 38.85 -37.85 7.16
CA PRO A 89 39.96 -38.69 6.70
C PRO A 89 41.30 -37.95 6.81
N THR A 90 42.13 -38.36 7.78
CA THR A 90 43.56 -38.02 7.80
C THR A 90 44.37 -39.03 6.95
N VAL A 91 45.11 -38.53 5.96
CA VAL A 91 46.25 -39.24 5.36
C VAL A 91 47.44 -38.28 5.31
N GLY A 92 48.61 -38.77 5.74
CA GLY A 92 49.82 -37.97 5.99
C GLY A 92 50.92 -38.08 4.91
N PRO A 93 52.22 -37.94 5.27
CA PRO A 93 53.06 -36.93 4.60
C PRO A 93 54.41 -37.43 4.03
N LEU A 94 54.90 -36.80 2.94
CA LEU A 94 56.29 -36.86 2.44
C LEU A 94 56.64 -35.53 1.74
N THR A 95 57.42 -34.59 2.30
CA THR A 95 58.89 -34.50 2.53
C THR A 95 59.79 -34.10 1.33
N ALA A 96 60.28 -32.84 1.40
CA ALA A 96 61.57 -32.32 0.88
C ALA A 96 61.72 -32.14 -0.66
N ARG A 97 62.47 -31.16 -1.21
CA ARG A 97 63.78 -30.58 -0.80
C ARG A 97 64.10 -29.16 -1.36
N TYR A 98 64.81 -28.38 -0.51
CA TYR A 98 65.88 -27.40 -0.81
C TYR A 98 65.65 -25.98 -1.37
N ARG A 99 66.46 -25.07 -0.79
CA ARG A 99 66.63 -23.61 -1.05
C ARG A 99 67.73 -23.32 -2.09
N LEU A 100 67.75 -22.06 -2.58
CA LEU A 100 68.89 -21.13 -2.84
C LEU A 100 68.60 -20.35 -4.15
N GLY A 101 68.90 -19.06 -4.33
CA GLY A 101 69.46 -18.00 -3.47
C GLY A 101 69.72 -16.74 -4.32
N ALA A 102 69.66 -15.53 -3.76
CA ALA A 102 69.91 -14.27 -4.50
C ALA A 102 71.41 -14.04 -4.82
N PRO A 103 71.77 -13.16 -5.77
CA PRO A 103 72.30 -11.84 -5.35
C PRO A 103 72.02 -10.61 -6.28
N ARG A 104 72.40 -9.43 -5.78
CA ARG A 104 72.24 -8.05 -6.33
C ARG A 104 73.29 -7.62 -7.38
N ARG A 105 72.98 -6.56 -8.18
CA ARG A 105 73.83 -5.39 -8.58
C ARG A 105 72.97 -4.35 -9.36
N THR A 106 72.60 -3.16 -8.84
CA THR A 106 73.29 -1.83 -8.69
C THR A 106 73.18 -0.82 -9.86
N TYR A 107 72.28 0.20 -9.72
CA TYR A 107 72.35 1.68 -9.96
C TYR A 107 73.12 2.32 -11.15
N PRO A 108 72.88 3.61 -11.59
CA PRO A 108 72.30 4.77 -10.85
C PRO A 108 71.35 5.78 -11.58
N GLY A 109 70.72 6.70 -10.81
CA GLY A 109 70.13 8.01 -11.24
C GLY A 109 68.77 7.96 -11.96
N GLY A 110 67.79 8.86 -11.80
CA GLY A 110 67.70 10.12 -11.05
C GLY A 110 67.42 11.32 -11.99
N ILE A 111 66.27 11.99 -11.86
CA ILE A 111 66.07 13.46 -11.85
C ILE A 111 64.57 13.81 -11.66
N GLU A 112 64.38 14.96 -11.02
CA GLU A 112 63.20 15.72 -10.59
C GLU A 112 62.02 15.86 -11.57
N ALA A 113 60.82 16.02 -11.01
CA ALA A 113 59.68 16.68 -11.66
C ALA A 113 59.55 18.13 -11.13
N GLY A 114 59.95 19.10 -11.95
CA GLY A 114 59.67 20.53 -11.74
C GLY A 114 58.35 20.96 -12.40
N PRO A 115 57.81 22.16 -12.07
CA PRO A 115 56.47 22.57 -12.47
C PRO A 115 56.39 23.07 -13.91
N VAL A 116 55.22 22.91 -14.54
CA VAL A 116 54.87 23.56 -15.81
C VAL A 116 53.67 24.48 -15.60
N ALA A 117 53.78 25.70 -16.12
CA ALA A 117 52.87 26.82 -15.94
C ALA A 117 51.64 26.75 -16.88
N PRO A 118 50.57 27.54 -16.64
CA PRO A 118 49.29 27.37 -17.33
C PRO A 118 49.29 27.96 -18.75
N VAL A 119 48.47 27.37 -19.62
CA VAL A 119 48.14 27.91 -20.94
C VAL A 119 46.71 28.44 -20.91
N THR A 120 46.54 29.75 -21.03
CA THR A 120 45.26 30.42 -21.23
C THR A 120 44.74 30.19 -22.65
N VAL A 121 43.45 29.86 -22.76
CA VAL A 121 42.70 29.84 -24.04
C VAL A 121 41.83 31.09 -24.11
N GLN A 122 41.81 31.76 -25.27
CA GLN A 122 41.00 32.95 -25.51
C GLN A 122 39.54 32.58 -25.85
N PRO A 123 38.54 33.42 -25.48
CA PRO A 123 37.15 33.20 -25.86
C PRO A 123 36.93 33.46 -27.36
N LEU A 124 36.01 32.69 -27.97
CA LEU A 124 35.57 32.87 -29.35
C LEU A 124 34.31 33.76 -29.44
N ASP A 125 34.19 34.42 -30.59
CA ASP A 125 33.39 35.63 -30.78
C ASP A 125 31.89 35.38 -31.05
N GLU A 126 31.03 36.16 -30.38
CA GLU A 126 29.56 36.00 -30.35
C GLU A 126 28.88 36.26 -31.72
N MET A 127 29.62 36.84 -32.66
CA MET A 127 29.10 37.31 -33.95
C MET A 127 28.86 36.21 -35.01
N VAL A 128 29.30 34.97 -34.78
CA VAL A 128 29.11 33.85 -35.74
C VAL A 128 27.74 33.15 -35.58
N LEU A 129 27.17 33.16 -34.38
CA LEU A 129 25.89 32.50 -34.07
C LEU A 129 24.65 33.23 -34.64
N ARG A 130 24.74 34.54 -34.92
CA ARG A 130 23.60 35.36 -35.37
C ARG A 130 23.26 35.27 -36.87
N ARG A 131 23.85 34.33 -37.63
CA ARG A 131 23.69 34.27 -39.11
C ARG A 131 23.00 33.02 -39.67
N ARG A 132 22.35 32.19 -38.83
CA ARG A 132 21.54 31.04 -39.26
C ARG A 132 20.18 30.90 -38.53
N VAL A 133 19.60 32.00 -38.06
CA VAL A 133 18.28 32.03 -37.40
C VAL A 133 17.33 32.99 -38.14
N ALA A 134 17.34 32.93 -39.48
CA ALA A 134 16.60 33.87 -40.34
C ALA A 134 15.93 33.23 -41.58
N GLU A 135 15.86 31.90 -41.67
CA GLU A 135 15.32 31.18 -42.84
C GLU A 135 14.22 30.15 -42.50
N LEU A 136 13.71 30.10 -41.26
CA LEU A 136 12.61 29.22 -40.86
C LEU A 136 11.52 29.98 -40.10
N GLY A 137 10.51 30.43 -40.84
CA GLY A 137 9.28 31.02 -40.31
C GLY A 137 8.26 31.27 -41.44
N GLN A 138 6.97 31.05 -41.12
CA GLN A 138 5.78 31.03 -42.02
C GLN A 138 5.64 29.71 -42.81
N SER A 139 4.76 28.77 -42.42
CA SER A 139 3.28 28.73 -42.52
C SER A 139 2.78 28.67 -43.98
N GLU A 140 1.80 27.86 -44.40
CA GLU A 140 0.58 27.30 -43.76
C GLU A 140 0.43 25.79 -44.10
N LEU A 141 -0.09 24.93 -43.22
CA LEU A 141 -1.52 24.52 -43.13
C LEU A 141 -2.18 24.17 -44.48
N ASP A 142 -2.15 22.89 -44.86
CA ASP A 142 -3.32 22.26 -45.52
C ASP A 142 -3.30 20.70 -45.47
N LEU A 143 -4.50 20.13 -45.36
CA LEU A 143 -4.93 18.76 -45.68
C LEU A 143 -4.35 17.54 -44.92
N PHE A 144 -5.14 17.11 -43.93
CA PHE A 144 -5.29 15.71 -43.49
C PHE A 144 -5.58 14.76 -44.66
N LEU A 145 -4.77 13.71 -44.82
CA LEU A 145 -5.16 12.42 -45.41
C LEU A 145 -4.35 11.31 -44.71
N PRO A 146 -4.94 10.15 -44.37
CA PRO A 146 -4.17 9.01 -43.86
C PRO A 146 -3.24 8.47 -44.96
N PRO A 147 -2.06 7.93 -44.62
CA PRO A 147 -1.18 7.32 -45.60
C PRO A 147 -1.84 6.07 -46.20
N ALA A 148 -1.91 6.01 -47.52
CA ALA A 148 -2.43 4.83 -48.21
C ALA A 148 -1.57 3.58 -47.91
N PRO A 149 -2.15 2.37 -47.82
CA PRO A 149 -1.43 1.17 -47.44
C PRO A 149 -0.32 0.86 -48.44
N VAL A 150 0.93 0.88 -47.96
CA VAL A 150 2.12 0.63 -48.79
C VAL A 150 2.16 -0.85 -49.17
N ARG A 151 1.76 -1.15 -50.42
CA ARG A 151 2.13 -2.42 -51.07
C ARG A 151 3.65 -2.59 -50.98
N ARG A 152 4.10 -3.69 -50.36
CA ARG A 152 5.50 -4.13 -50.43
C ARG A 152 5.90 -4.33 -51.89
N ALA A 153 6.62 -3.37 -52.45
CA ALA A 153 7.36 -3.50 -53.69
C ALA A 153 8.83 -3.76 -53.33
N ASN A 154 9.41 -4.83 -53.88
CA ASN A 154 10.82 -5.14 -53.70
C ASN A 154 11.69 -3.99 -54.25
N GLY A 155 12.44 -3.32 -53.39
CA GLY A 155 13.28 -2.17 -53.76
C GLY A 155 14.10 -1.62 -52.61
N ALA A 156 15.30 -2.18 -52.43
CA ALA A 156 16.44 -1.71 -51.63
C ALA A 156 16.22 -0.52 -50.66
N SER A 157 16.24 -0.80 -49.36
CA SER A 157 16.48 0.21 -48.31
C SER A 157 17.96 0.63 -48.26
N ALA A 158 18.22 1.81 -47.71
CA ALA A 158 19.52 2.49 -47.72
C ALA A 158 20.55 1.92 -46.74
N ASP A 159 21.83 2.07 -47.11
CA ASP A 159 23.07 2.04 -46.31
C ASP A 159 22.91 1.87 -44.79
N GLY A 160 22.79 0.61 -44.37
CA GLY A 160 23.37 0.13 -43.11
C GLY A 160 24.49 -0.86 -43.45
N ASP A 161 25.55 -0.92 -42.64
CA ASP A 161 26.67 -1.85 -42.88
C ASP A 161 26.17 -3.31 -42.81
N ARG A 162 25.99 -3.93 -43.99
CA ARG A 162 25.65 -5.35 -44.12
C ARG A 162 26.92 -6.19 -44.03
N PHE A 163 26.98 -7.05 -43.02
CA PHE A 163 28.00 -8.07 -42.88
C PHE A 163 27.68 -9.23 -43.82
N VAL A 164 28.21 -9.15 -45.05
CA VAL A 164 28.08 -10.19 -46.08
C VAL A 164 29.36 -11.03 -46.13
N THR A 165 29.21 -12.34 -45.94
CA THR A 165 30.25 -13.37 -46.01
C THR A 165 29.72 -14.58 -46.77
N ASP A 166 30.57 -15.54 -47.12
CA ASP A 166 30.18 -16.81 -47.76
C ASP A 166 29.16 -17.64 -46.93
N TYR A 167 28.91 -17.27 -45.67
CA TYR A 167 28.11 -18.02 -44.71
C TYR A 167 27.05 -17.18 -43.96
N ALA A 168 26.97 -15.87 -44.20
CA ALA A 168 26.00 -14.98 -43.55
C ALA A 168 25.84 -13.66 -44.31
N ASP A 169 24.60 -13.18 -44.43
CA ASP A 169 24.22 -11.83 -44.84
C ASP A 169 23.35 -11.25 -43.72
N LEU A 170 23.96 -10.40 -42.89
CA LEU A 170 23.33 -9.78 -41.73
C LEU A 170 23.45 -8.25 -41.82
N ALA A 171 22.32 -7.55 -41.85
CA ALA A 171 22.25 -6.13 -41.53
C ALA A 171 22.29 -5.98 -40.00
N LEU A 172 23.25 -5.22 -39.49
CA LEU A 172 23.39 -4.92 -38.06
C LEU A 172 23.42 -3.41 -37.86
N ASN A 173 22.44 -2.87 -37.14
CA ASN A 173 22.38 -1.48 -36.73
C ASN A 173 22.42 -1.42 -35.21
N VAL A 174 23.54 -0.96 -34.65
CA VAL A 174 23.71 -0.75 -33.20
C VAL A 174 23.70 0.75 -32.95
N ARG A 175 22.73 1.20 -32.14
CA ARG A 175 22.70 2.54 -31.57
C ARG A 175 23.05 2.40 -30.11
N SER A 176 24.16 2.96 -29.67
CA SER A 176 24.49 3.05 -28.25
C SER A 176 24.69 4.50 -27.86
N ARG A 177 24.10 4.87 -26.73
CA ARG A 177 24.28 6.15 -26.05
C ARG A 177 24.76 5.83 -24.65
N MET A 178 26.04 6.11 -24.40
CA MET A 178 26.64 5.99 -23.08
C MET A 178 26.92 7.39 -22.57
N GLU A 179 26.18 7.81 -21.53
CA GLU A 179 26.39 9.07 -20.84
C GLU A 179 26.99 8.75 -19.47
N LEU A 180 28.32 8.90 -19.37
CA LEU A 180 29.01 8.80 -18.09
C LEU A 180 28.80 10.10 -17.32
N GLY A 181 27.65 10.23 -16.67
CA GLY A 181 27.35 11.29 -15.72
C GLY A 181 28.10 11.07 -14.40
N GLY A 182 28.58 12.17 -13.83
CA GLY A 182 28.90 12.25 -12.41
C GLY A 182 28.21 13.48 -11.86
N ASP A 183 27.26 13.31 -10.95
CA ASP A 183 26.65 14.45 -10.29
C ASP A 183 27.45 14.85 -9.04
N TRP A 184 27.64 16.17 -8.92
CA TRP A 184 28.05 16.83 -7.68
C TRP A 184 26.92 17.78 -7.31
N THR A 185 25.88 17.21 -6.70
CA THR A 185 24.83 17.97 -6.08
C THR A 185 25.36 18.60 -4.79
N ARG A 186 25.39 19.94 -4.73
CA ARG A 186 25.60 20.72 -3.51
C ARG A 186 24.41 21.64 -3.36
N PHE A 187 23.57 21.34 -2.39
CA PHE A 187 22.43 22.18 -2.04
C PHE A 187 22.90 23.35 -1.16
N GLU A 188 22.50 24.56 -1.53
CA GLU A 188 22.63 25.77 -0.70
C GLU A 188 21.24 26.45 -0.64
N PRO A 189 20.58 26.54 0.54
CA PRO A 189 21.05 26.06 1.84
C PRO A 189 21.22 24.52 1.90
N CYS A 190 21.98 24.05 2.88
CA CYS A 190 22.11 22.62 3.15
C CYS A 190 20.78 22.06 3.69
N ASP A 191 19.93 21.58 2.80
CA ASP A 191 18.72 20.88 3.18
C ASP A 191 18.97 19.38 3.34
N ALA A 192 18.80 18.89 4.58
CA ALA A 192 19.02 17.50 4.93
C ALA A 192 17.90 16.57 4.45
N ASP A 193 16.72 17.10 4.07
CA ASP A 193 15.57 16.28 3.67
C ASP A 193 15.79 15.52 2.36
N PHE A 194 16.69 15.98 1.50
CA PHE A 194 17.10 15.24 0.30
C PHE A 194 18.03 14.04 0.59
N GLY A 195 18.50 13.86 1.83
CA GLY A 195 19.37 12.74 2.21
C GLY A 195 20.80 12.81 1.66
N VAL A 196 21.16 13.91 0.99
CA VAL A 196 22.50 14.20 0.46
C VAL A 196 23.17 15.24 1.35
N GLY A 197 24.34 14.93 1.90
CA GLY A 197 25.02 15.80 2.87
C GLY A 197 25.58 17.10 2.26
N CYS A 198 25.80 18.12 3.12
CA CYS A 198 26.43 19.41 2.77
C CYS A 198 27.74 19.30 1.97
N ASN A 199 28.47 18.21 2.18
CA ASN A 199 29.80 18.00 1.62
C ASN A 199 29.66 17.05 0.42
N PRO A 200 29.76 17.53 -0.84
CA PRO A 200 29.81 16.62 -1.98
C PRO A 200 31.01 15.71 -1.78
N ASN A 201 30.77 14.39 -1.81
CA ASN A 201 31.84 13.41 -1.74
C ASN A 201 32.93 13.75 -2.77
N LEU A 202 34.20 13.62 -2.39
CA LEU A 202 35.36 13.79 -3.28
C LEU A 202 35.30 12.89 -4.53
N ILE A 203 34.41 11.90 -4.50
CA ILE A 203 34.02 11.02 -5.59
C ILE A 203 32.57 11.41 -5.95
N PRO A 204 32.28 11.88 -7.18
CA PRO A 204 30.90 12.18 -7.60
C PRO A 204 30.06 10.91 -7.54
N GLN A 205 28.75 11.06 -7.35
CA GLN A 205 27.85 9.94 -7.59
C GLN A 205 27.87 9.65 -9.09
N LEU A 206 28.43 8.49 -9.46
CA LEU A 206 28.49 8.07 -10.85
C LEU A 206 27.11 7.58 -11.25
N SER A 207 26.47 8.31 -12.17
CA SER A 207 25.23 7.92 -12.81
C SER A 207 25.53 7.59 -14.27
N PRO A 208 26.04 6.37 -14.56
CA PRO A 208 26.26 5.92 -15.93
C PRO A 208 24.92 5.55 -16.56
N ASP A 209 24.34 6.44 -17.35
CA ASP A 209 23.24 6.06 -18.22
C ASP A 209 23.81 5.35 -19.46
N VAL A 210 23.38 4.11 -19.67
CA VAL A 210 23.77 3.29 -20.81
C VAL A 210 22.49 2.81 -21.47
N GLN A 211 22.15 3.48 -22.56
CA GLN A 211 21.03 3.13 -23.43
C GLN A 211 21.60 2.45 -24.66
N PHE A 212 21.07 1.29 -25.02
CA PHE A 212 21.41 0.64 -26.28
C PHE A 212 20.17 0.10 -27.01
N GLY A 213 20.19 0.28 -28.32
CA GLY A 213 19.32 -0.37 -29.28
C GLY A 213 20.14 -1.17 -30.29
N VAL A 214 19.66 -2.36 -30.62
CA VAL A 214 20.27 -3.31 -31.54
C VAL A 214 19.18 -3.83 -32.45
N GLN A 215 19.29 -3.49 -33.73
CA GLN A 215 18.49 -4.06 -34.80
C GLN A 215 19.36 -5.00 -35.65
N ILE A 216 18.95 -6.25 -35.81
CA ILE A 216 19.63 -7.28 -36.60
C ILE A 216 18.60 -7.92 -37.52
N ASP A 217 18.83 -7.88 -38.83
CA ASP A 217 18.01 -8.56 -39.83
C ASP A 217 18.91 -9.35 -40.79
N GLY A 218 18.58 -10.60 -41.08
CA GLY A 218 19.24 -11.36 -42.14
C GLY A 218 19.31 -12.87 -41.90
N THR A 219 20.22 -13.53 -42.63
CA THR A 219 20.31 -14.99 -42.72
C THR A 219 21.75 -15.49 -42.62
N ILE A 220 21.93 -16.57 -41.87
CA ILE A 220 23.18 -17.33 -41.68
C ILE A 220 22.98 -18.73 -42.28
N LEU A 221 23.93 -19.15 -43.13
CA LEU A 221 23.99 -20.49 -43.76
C LEU A 221 22.71 -20.92 -44.50
N ASP A 222 21.98 -19.97 -45.09
CA ASP A 222 20.67 -20.12 -45.76
C ASP A 222 19.56 -20.77 -44.91
N ARG A 223 19.82 -21.03 -43.61
CA ARG A 223 18.94 -21.82 -42.73
C ARG A 223 18.60 -21.14 -41.42
N ILE A 224 19.45 -20.27 -40.89
CA ILE A 224 19.18 -19.55 -39.63
C ILE A 224 18.86 -18.11 -39.98
N ARG A 225 17.65 -17.64 -39.67
CA ARG A 225 17.28 -16.23 -39.80
C ARG A 225 17.33 -15.55 -38.44
N VAL A 226 17.71 -14.28 -38.45
CA VAL A 226 17.83 -13.42 -37.27
C VAL A 226 17.00 -12.17 -37.55
N ASP A 227 16.02 -11.91 -36.70
CA ASP A 227 15.13 -10.75 -36.71
C ASP A 227 15.03 -10.22 -35.26
N VAL A 228 15.95 -9.33 -34.92
CA VAL A 228 16.05 -8.71 -33.60
C VAL A 228 15.85 -7.21 -33.78
N ASP A 229 14.99 -6.63 -32.96
CA ASP A 229 14.76 -5.20 -32.85
C ASP A 229 14.52 -4.89 -31.37
N PHE A 230 15.62 -4.62 -30.67
CA PHE A 230 15.65 -4.30 -29.25
C PHE A 230 16.10 -2.85 -29.07
N ASP A 231 15.43 -2.08 -28.23
CA ASP A 231 15.82 -0.72 -27.85
C ASP A 231 15.36 -0.44 -26.41
N GLN A 232 16.35 -0.22 -25.54
CA GLN A 232 16.14 0.06 -24.11
C GLN A 232 15.45 1.42 -23.85
N SER A 233 15.40 2.32 -24.85
CA SER A 233 14.76 3.64 -24.74
C SER A 233 13.27 3.65 -25.10
N ARG A 234 12.69 2.50 -25.49
CA ARG A 234 11.25 2.39 -25.79
C ARG A 234 10.43 2.50 -24.50
N GLU A 235 9.50 3.45 -24.51
CA GLU A 235 8.52 3.69 -23.44
C GLU A 235 7.68 2.44 -23.13
N PHE A 236 7.49 1.58 -24.13
CA PHE A 236 6.90 0.25 -23.97
C PHE A 236 7.88 -0.84 -24.42
N ASP A 237 8.38 -1.62 -23.46
CA ASP A 237 9.17 -2.85 -23.68
C ASP A 237 8.40 -3.90 -24.51
N ALA A 238 7.08 -3.71 -24.67
CA ALA A 238 6.22 -4.48 -25.56
C ALA A 238 6.68 -4.45 -27.03
N ALA A 239 7.26 -3.34 -27.49
CA ALA A 239 7.73 -3.18 -28.86
C ALA A 239 9.10 -3.84 -29.12
N ASN A 240 9.79 -4.36 -28.10
CA ASN A 240 11.05 -5.07 -28.27
C ASN A 240 10.79 -6.50 -28.77
N ARG A 241 11.36 -6.82 -29.95
CA ARG A 241 11.28 -8.13 -30.62
C ARG A 241 12.66 -8.79 -30.67
N ILE A 242 12.73 -10.06 -30.31
CA ILE A 242 13.91 -10.89 -30.54
C ILE A 242 13.41 -12.20 -31.13
N ASN A 243 13.70 -12.49 -32.39
CA ASN A 243 13.37 -13.76 -33.02
C ASN A 243 14.57 -14.30 -33.78
N ILE A 244 14.98 -15.53 -33.47
CA ILE A 244 16.04 -16.26 -34.17
C ILE A 244 15.49 -17.63 -34.50
N PHE A 245 15.39 -17.97 -35.79
CA PHE A 245 14.82 -19.26 -36.20
C PHE A 245 15.67 -20.02 -37.21
N TYR A 246 15.79 -21.32 -36.99
CA TYR A 246 16.28 -22.30 -37.96
C TYR A 246 15.12 -22.81 -38.81
N GLU A 247 15.34 -22.93 -40.11
CA GLU A 247 14.40 -23.47 -41.10
C GLU A 247 15.07 -24.67 -41.81
N GLY A 248 14.41 -25.82 -41.75
CA GLY A 248 14.84 -27.08 -42.38
C GLY A 248 14.46 -27.16 -43.85
N SER A 249 14.96 -28.21 -44.52
CA SER A 249 14.55 -28.58 -45.88
C SER A 249 13.18 -29.28 -45.84
N GLU A 250 12.42 -29.32 -46.94
CA GLU A 250 11.10 -29.99 -46.99
C GLU A 250 11.14 -31.47 -46.55
N ASP A 251 12.25 -32.17 -46.77
CA ASP A 251 12.47 -33.57 -46.37
C ASP A 251 13.03 -33.75 -44.93
N ASP A 252 13.36 -32.66 -44.21
CA ASP A 252 13.94 -32.72 -42.86
C ASP A 252 12.85 -32.96 -41.79
N VAL A 253 13.04 -33.96 -40.93
CA VAL A 253 12.11 -34.28 -39.81
C VAL A 253 11.92 -33.09 -38.86
N LEU A 254 12.96 -32.26 -38.70
CA LEU A 254 12.92 -31.01 -37.96
C LEU A 254 12.78 -29.86 -38.96
N GLN A 255 11.58 -29.29 -39.04
CA GLN A 255 11.24 -28.25 -40.01
C GLN A 255 11.59 -26.85 -39.50
N ARG A 256 11.43 -26.59 -38.19
CA ARG A 256 11.68 -25.27 -37.61
C ARG A 256 12.13 -25.35 -36.15
N ILE A 257 13.06 -24.49 -35.75
CA ILE A 257 13.32 -24.17 -34.33
C ILE A 257 13.32 -22.66 -34.21
N GLU A 258 12.60 -22.10 -33.24
CA GLU A 258 12.63 -20.67 -32.91
C GLU A 258 13.17 -20.43 -31.51
N VAL A 259 13.80 -19.28 -31.32
CA VAL A 259 14.29 -18.77 -30.04
C VAL A 259 13.97 -17.28 -29.93
N GLY A 260 13.31 -16.89 -28.84
CA GLY A 260 12.89 -15.52 -28.56
C GLY A 260 11.36 -15.41 -28.48
N ASP A 261 10.75 -14.38 -29.08
CA ASP A 261 9.30 -14.21 -29.13
C ASP A 261 8.65 -15.26 -30.06
N VAL A 262 8.18 -16.35 -29.45
CA VAL A 262 7.61 -17.53 -30.11
C VAL A 262 6.09 -17.54 -30.06
N THR A 263 5.45 -18.19 -31.05
CA THR A 263 3.99 -18.29 -31.14
C THR A 263 3.58 -19.74 -31.29
N PHE A 264 3.02 -20.31 -30.22
CA PHE A 264 2.54 -21.69 -30.21
C PHE A 264 1.18 -21.76 -30.92
N ASP A 265 1.07 -22.50 -32.02
CA ASP A 265 -0.18 -22.56 -32.78
C ASP A 265 -1.20 -23.47 -32.09
N LEU A 266 -2.20 -22.87 -31.47
CA LEU A 266 -3.21 -23.54 -30.67
C LEU A 266 -4.42 -23.93 -31.55
N PRO A 267 -4.89 -25.20 -31.51
CA PRO A 267 -5.97 -25.65 -32.38
C PRO A 267 -7.29 -24.94 -32.06
N GLN A 268 -8.01 -24.43 -33.07
CA GLN A 268 -9.28 -23.73 -32.86
C GLN A 268 -10.30 -24.60 -32.12
N SER A 269 -10.63 -24.22 -30.88
CA SER A 269 -11.51 -24.95 -29.97
C SER A 269 -12.26 -23.99 -29.04
N ARG A 270 -13.50 -24.35 -28.68
CA ARG A 270 -14.34 -23.60 -27.70
C ARG A 270 -14.01 -23.92 -26.23
N PHE A 271 -13.06 -24.82 -25.98
CA PHE A 271 -12.76 -25.31 -24.63
C PHE A 271 -11.27 -25.44 -24.33
N LEU A 272 -10.44 -25.67 -25.34
CA LEU A 272 -9.02 -25.95 -25.16
C LEU A 272 -8.12 -24.72 -25.22
N THR A 273 -8.52 -23.69 -25.96
CA THR A 273 -7.58 -22.65 -26.44
C THR A 273 -8.07 -21.21 -26.27
N GLU A 274 -9.33 -21.01 -25.85
CA GLU A 274 -9.93 -19.68 -25.65
C GLU A 274 -9.29 -18.88 -24.50
N GLY A 275 -8.56 -19.55 -23.60
CA GLY A 275 -7.97 -18.97 -22.38
C GLY A 275 -6.44 -19.10 -22.24
N ILE A 276 -5.69 -19.38 -23.31
CA ILE A 276 -4.22 -19.50 -23.27
C ILE A 276 -3.57 -18.41 -24.14
N PRO A 277 -2.73 -17.51 -23.58
CA PRO A 277 -2.00 -16.51 -24.36
C PRO A 277 -1.04 -17.15 -25.37
N ALA A 278 -1.02 -16.62 -26.59
CA ALA A 278 -0.17 -17.15 -27.65
C ALA A 278 1.24 -16.57 -27.61
N GLY A 279 1.47 -15.46 -26.89
CA GLY A 279 2.72 -14.69 -26.88
C GLY A 279 3.63 -15.08 -25.73
N ASN A 280 4.70 -15.79 -26.09
CA ASN A 280 5.64 -16.34 -25.14
C ASN A 280 7.08 -16.02 -25.58
N PHE A 281 8.00 -15.90 -24.63
CA PHE A 281 9.43 -15.74 -24.89
C PHE A 281 10.20 -16.99 -24.46
N GLY A 282 10.81 -17.69 -25.42
CA GLY A 282 11.53 -18.93 -25.15
C GLY A 282 11.89 -19.69 -26.40
N PHE A 283 11.58 -20.99 -26.42
CA PHE A 283 11.97 -21.93 -27.46
C PHE A 283 10.74 -22.60 -28.07
N GLN A 284 10.72 -22.76 -29.39
CA GLN A 284 9.70 -23.53 -30.11
C GLN A 284 10.41 -24.47 -31.08
N ALA A 285 9.87 -25.67 -31.29
CA ALA A 285 10.35 -26.60 -32.31
C ALA A 285 9.17 -27.27 -33.01
N ALA A 286 9.18 -27.24 -34.34
CA ALA A 286 8.17 -27.87 -35.19
C ALA A 286 8.84 -28.85 -36.15
N GLY A 287 8.17 -29.98 -36.40
CA GLY A 287 8.68 -31.01 -37.29
C GLY A 287 7.65 -32.07 -37.63
N GLN A 288 7.88 -32.81 -38.72
CA GLN A 288 6.96 -33.81 -39.24
C GLN A 288 7.52 -35.22 -39.01
N VAL A 289 6.75 -36.05 -38.28
CA VAL A 289 7.11 -37.43 -37.94
C VAL A 289 6.13 -38.39 -38.63
N GLY A 290 6.37 -38.61 -39.93
CA GLY A 290 5.56 -39.50 -40.77
C GLY A 290 4.30 -38.82 -41.29
N ALA A 291 3.16 -39.08 -40.67
CA ALA A 291 1.87 -38.46 -40.99
C ALA A 291 1.34 -37.58 -39.84
N PHE A 292 2.24 -37.18 -38.94
CA PHE A 292 1.96 -36.36 -37.78
C PHE A 292 2.86 -35.14 -37.79
N ASP A 293 2.27 -33.97 -37.68
CA ASP A 293 3.01 -32.73 -37.45
C ASP A 293 3.08 -32.51 -35.94
N VAL A 294 4.29 -32.35 -35.41
CA VAL A 294 4.55 -32.22 -33.98
C VAL A 294 5.18 -30.87 -33.73
N GLU A 295 4.56 -30.11 -32.84
CA GLU A 295 5.02 -28.80 -32.41
C GLU A 295 5.21 -28.83 -30.89
N THR A 296 6.31 -28.25 -30.42
CA THR A 296 6.60 -28.11 -29.00
C THR A 296 7.04 -26.69 -28.68
N VAL A 297 6.66 -26.20 -27.50
CA VAL A 297 7.06 -24.89 -26.98
C VAL A 297 7.53 -25.03 -25.53
N TRP A 298 8.58 -24.29 -25.18
CA TRP A 298 8.99 -24.07 -23.79
C TRP A 298 9.40 -22.60 -23.63
N ALA A 299 8.55 -21.82 -22.98
CA ALA A 299 8.70 -20.37 -22.95
C ALA A 299 8.12 -19.74 -21.69
N GLN A 300 8.47 -18.48 -21.42
CA GLN A 300 7.83 -17.64 -20.42
C GLN A 300 6.72 -16.82 -21.07
N GLN A 301 5.52 -16.88 -20.52
CA GLN A 301 4.37 -16.10 -20.98
C GLN A 301 4.62 -14.61 -20.73
N ARG A 302 4.45 -13.76 -21.76
CA ARG A 302 4.60 -12.30 -21.65
C ARG A 302 3.28 -11.54 -21.76
N GLY A 303 2.23 -12.17 -22.28
CA GLY A 303 0.90 -11.61 -22.42
C GLY A 303 -0.09 -12.14 -21.38
N ASP A 304 -1.05 -11.29 -21.02
CA ASP A 304 -2.24 -11.64 -20.25
C ASP A 304 -3.46 -11.56 -21.18
N LEU A 305 -4.27 -12.63 -21.19
CA LEU A 305 -5.55 -12.60 -21.91
C LEU A 305 -6.56 -11.79 -21.12
N ASN A 306 -7.07 -10.75 -21.77
CA ASN A 306 -8.13 -9.89 -21.26
C ASN A 306 -9.40 -10.11 -22.08
N SER A 307 -10.56 -9.86 -21.47
CA SER A 307 -11.82 -9.89 -22.19
C SER A 307 -12.78 -8.84 -21.67
N ARG A 308 -13.59 -8.28 -22.57
CA ARG A 308 -14.71 -7.39 -22.26
C ARG A 308 -15.94 -7.80 -23.06
N THR A 309 -17.10 -7.58 -22.46
CA THR A 309 -18.38 -7.73 -23.14
C THR A 309 -19.04 -6.37 -23.25
N PHE A 310 -19.51 -6.04 -24.44
CA PHE A 310 -20.23 -4.81 -24.76
C PHE A 310 -21.65 -5.19 -25.16
N GLN A 311 -22.65 -4.47 -24.64
CA GLN A 311 -24.03 -4.62 -25.07
C GLN A 311 -24.46 -3.42 -25.92
N LEU A 312 -25.41 -3.62 -26.84
CA LEU A 312 -26.12 -2.50 -27.48
C LEU A 312 -27.35 -2.16 -26.65
N ALA A 313 -27.54 -0.88 -26.35
CA ALA A 313 -28.80 -0.35 -25.85
C ALA A 313 -29.29 0.80 -26.75
N GLY A 314 -30.61 1.03 -26.76
CA GLY A 314 -31.25 2.11 -27.52
C GLY A 314 -32.04 1.65 -28.76
N LEU A 315 -32.88 2.55 -29.28
CA LEU A 315 -33.77 2.31 -30.42
C LEU A 315 -33.40 3.22 -31.60
N GLY A 316 -33.37 2.64 -32.82
CA GLY A 316 -33.05 3.38 -34.05
C GLY A 316 -31.66 4.02 -34.00
N ASP A 317 -31.58 5.30 -34.39
CA ASP A 317 -30.34 6.08 -34.50
C ASP A 317 -29.72 6.44 -33.12
N GLN A 318 -30.37 6.08 -32.00
CA GLN A 318 -29.88 6.33 -30.63
C GLN A 318 -29.23 5.10 -29.97
N ARG A 319 -28.72 4.15 -30.78
CA ARG A 319 -28.00 2.98 -30.27
C ARG A 319 -26.56 3.33 -29.88
N ALA A 320 -26.16 2.93 -28.68
CA ALA A 320 -24.80 3.09 -28.16
C ALA A 320 -24.24 1.76 -27.65
N PHE A 321 -22.92 1.65 -27.61
CA PHE A 321 -22.24 0.61 -26.85
C PHE A 321 -22.29 0.93 -25.37
N VAL A 322 -22.55 -0.11 -24.59
CA VAL A 322 -22.70 0.00 -23.15
C VAL A 322 -21.75 -0.97 -22.47
N GLN A 323 -20.95 -0.43 -21.55
CA GLN A 323 -20.08 -1.20 -20.67
C GLN A 323 -20.81 -1.44 -19.35
N GLU A 324 -21.00 -2.71 -19.00
CA GLU A 324 -21.42 -3.12 -17.66
C GLU A 324 -20.19 -3.28 -16.77
N ASP A 325 -20.26 -2.75 -15.56
CA ASP A 325 -19.25 -2.94 -14.51
C ASP A 325 -19.96 -3.32 -13.19
N THR A 326 -19.24 -3.80 -12.19
CA THR A 326 -19.79 -4.17 -10.88
C THR A 326 -18.86 -3.72 -9.75
N LEU A 327 -19.35 -2.76 -8.97
CA LEU A 327 -18.71 -2.30 -7.75
C LEU A 327 -19.26 -3.07 -6.55
N VAL A 328 -18.39 -3.37 -5.58
CA VAL A 328 -18.78 -3.94 -4.28
C VAL A 328 -18.22 -3.05 -3.19
N LEU A 329 -19.09 -2.56 -2.32
CA LEU A 329 -18.79 -1.73 -1.15
C LEU A 329 -19.33 -2.42 0.11
N ASP A 330 -18.69 -2.21 1.27
CA ASP A 330 -19.32 -2.45 2.57
C ASP A 330 -20.00 -1.13 3.05
N ASP A 331 -20.92 -1.19 4.01
CA ASP A 331 -21.63 -0.01 4.57
C ASP A 331 -20.74 0.99 5.32
N ALA A 332 -19.46 0.67 5.56
CA ALA A 332 -18.48 1.61 6.10
C ALA A 332 -17.81 2.49 5.01
N ASP A 333 -18.03 2.18 3.72
CA ASP A 333 -17.40 2.82 2.55
C ASP A 333 -18.20 4.01 1.99
N TYR A 334 -18.92 4.74 2.86
CA TYR A 334 -19.56 6.00 2.48
C TYR A 334 -18.52 7.06 2.04
N VAL A 335 -18.95 8.02 1.23
CA VAL A 335 -18.08 9.08 0.71
C VAL A 335 -17.71 10.06 1.83
N ARG A 336 -16.41 10.13 2.13
CA ARG A 336 -15.85 10.98 3.21
C ARG A 336 -15.33 12.31 2.70
N GLY A 337 -15.36 13.32 3.55
CA GLY A 337 -14.74 14.62 3.33
C GLY A 337 -15.30 15.42 2.15
N GLN A 338 -16.41 15.00 1.53
CA GLN A 338 -16.90 15.56 0.26
C GLN A 338 -18.26 16.23 0.36
N PHE A 339 -19.22 15.65 1.08
CA PHE A 339 -20.61 16.10 1.14
C PHE A 339 -20.97 16.59 2.55
N PHE A 340 -21.48 17.82 2.66
CA PHE A 340 -21.73 18.48 3.95
C PHE A 340 -23.05 19.24 3.99
N PHE A 341 -23.76 19.14 5.12
CA PHE A 341 -24.88 20.01 5.45
C PHE A 341 -24.39 21.41 5.88
N LEU A 342 -25.11 22.46 5.48
CA LEU A 342 -24.86 23.85 5.84
C LEU A 342 -25.61 24.30 7.11
N VAL A 343 -26.62 23.52 7.50
CA VAL A 343 -27.45 23.69 8.69
C VAL A 343 -27.38 22.43 9.54
N GLU A 344 -27.74 22.53 10.81
CA GLU A 344 -27.74 21.35 11.68
C GLU A 344 -28.82 20.36 11.20
N PRO A 345 -28.54 19.07 10.95
CA PRO A 345 -29.53 18.17 10.36
C PRO A 345 -30.76 17.98 11.26
N SER A 346 -30.59 18.11 12.58
CA SER A 346 -31.70 18.09 13.55
C SER A 346 -32.70 19.26 13.41
N GLN A 347 -32.37 20.27 12.60
CA GLN A 347 -33.23 21.41 12.26
C GLN A 347 -33.88 21.26 10.87
N ILE A 348 -33.56 20.22 10.11
CA ILE A 348 -34.17 19.92 8.81
C ILE A 348 -35.44 19.09 9.03
N ASP A 349 -36.48 19.36 8.25
CA ASP A 349 -37.72 18.58 8.25
C ASP A 349 -37.46 17.08 8.02
N ARG A 350 -38.30 16.24 8.64
CA ARG A 350 -38.22 14.76 8.62
C ARG A 350 -36.97 14.12 9.30
N TYR A 351 -36.08 14.87 9.95
CA TYR A 351 -34.94 14.31 10.71
C TYR A 351 -35.34 13.13 11.62
N PRO A 352 -34.60 11.99 11.61
CA PRO A 352 -33.35 11.73 10.88
C PRO A 352 -33.54 11.17 9.44
N HIS A 353 -34.77 11.03 8.98
CA HIS A 353 -35.14 10.49 7.66
C HIS A 353 -35.17 11.59 6.60
N ILE A 354 -33.98 12.14 6.33
CA ILE A 354 -33.76 13.21 5.37
C ILE A 354 -33.40 12.58 4.02
N ASP A 355 -34.31 12.69 3.05
CA ASP A 355 -33.93 12.63 1.64
C ASP A 355 -33.27 13.96 1.27
N ALA A 356 -31.98 13.93 0.96
CA ALA A 356 -31.21 15.13 0.68
C ALA A 356 -31.44 15.68 -0.75
N LEU A 357 -31.93 14.86 -1.68
CA LEU A 357 -32.15 15.23 -3.08
C LEU A 357 -33.54 15.89 -3.26
N GLU A 358 -34.54 15.48 -2.45
CA GLU A 358 -35.85 16.16 -2.40
C GLU A 358 -35.87 17.49 -1.63
N LEU A 359 -34.77 17.90 -0.97
CA LEU A 359 -34.77 19.11 -0.13
C LEU A 359 -35.07 20.39 -0.93
N ASP A 360 -35.78 21.31 -0.27
CA ASP A 360 -36.03 22.68 -0.75
C ASP A 360 -35.59 23.73 0.30
N PRO A 361 -35.53 25.04 -0.04
CA PRO A 361 -35.14 26.08 0.93
C PRO A 361 -36.12 26.30 2.09
N ALA A 362 -37.32 25.70 2.06
CA ALA A 362 -38.30 25.78 3.13
C ALA A 362 -38.21 24.59 4.10
N SER A 363 -37.44 23.55 3.75
CA SER A 363 -37.21 22.33 4.53
C SER A 363 -36.35 22.55 5.79
N ALA A 364 -35.89 23.79 6.05
CA ALA A 364 -35.25 24.22 7.28
C ALA A 364 -35.76 25.63 7.68
N PRO A 365 -35.74 25.99 8.98
CA PRO A 365 -36.19 27.31 9.42
C PRO A 365 -35.40 28.46 8.78
N PHE A 366 -36.10 29.52 8.37
CA PHE A 366 -35.48 30.72 7.76
C PHE A 366 -34.43 31.42 8.65
N THR A 367 -34.41 31.13 9.95
CA THR A 367 -33.40 31.61 10.91
C THR A 367 -32.05 30.89 10.82
N VAL A 368 -31.97 29.78 10.08
CA VAL A 368 -30.74 29.00 9.87
C VAL A 368 -30.48 28.67 8.40
N ALA A 369 -31.52 28.54 7.57
CA ALA A 369 -31.36 28.37 6.13
C ALA A 369 -30.67 29.60 5.49
N PRO A 370 -29.71 29.42 4.57
CA PRO A 370 -29.12 30.52 3.81
C PRO A 370 -30.15 31.36 3.06
N GLY A 371 -29.86 32.66 2.95
CA GLY A 371 -30.68 33.65 2.26
C GLY A 371 -30.35 33.78 0.77
N ALA A 372 -30.67 34.95 0.20
CA ALA A 372 -30.44 35.24 -1.22
C ALA A 372 -29.02 35.74 -1.54
N GLU A 373 -28.20 36.04 -0.52
CA GLU A 373 -26.81 36.46 -0.68
C GLU A 373 -25.90 35.22 -0.82
N PRO A 374 -24.83 35.26 -1.64
CA PRO A 374 -23.96 34.11 -1.86
C PRO A 374 -23.31 33.61 -0.56
N LEU A 375 -23.36 32.30 -0.31
CA LEU A 375 -22.57 31.70 0.78
C LEU A 375 -21.07 31.76 0.47
N GLN A 376 -20.25 31.98 1.48
CA GLN A 376 -18.80 32.04 1.38
C GLN A 376 -18.19 30.84 2.11
N LEU A 377 -17.47 30.00 1.38
CA LEU A 377 -16.91 28.75 1.86
C LEU A 377 -15.38 28.82 1.92
N TYR A 378 -14.78 28.26 2.97
CA TYR A 378 -13.36 28.37 3.27
C TYR A 378 -12.76 27.01 3.65
N ARG A 379 -11.59 26.71 3.10
CA ARG A 379 -10.78 25.51 3.41
C ARG A 379 -9.53 25.92 4.18
N PHE A 380 -9.23 25.22 5.27
CA PHE A 380 -7.92 25.34 5.91
C PHE A 380 -6.87 24.58 5.10
N GLU A 381 -5.72 25.20 4.85
CA GLU A 381 -4.58 24.59 4.14
C GLU A 381 -3.27 24.85 4.94
N ASP A 382 -2.49 23.80 5.22
CA ASP A 382 -1.34 23.80 6.13
C ASP A 382 0.03 24.07 5.45
N ASP A 383 0.06 24.19 4.12
CA ASP A 383 1.27 24.41 3.33
C ASP A 383 1.63 25.91 3.22
N PRO A 384 2.75 26.37 3.86
CA PRO A 384 3.16 27.76 3.83
C PRO A 384 3.66 28.24 2.46
N ILE A 385 4.05 27.34 1.55
CA ILE A 385 4.53 27.69 0.21
C ILE A 385 3.36 28.17 -0.66
N PHE A 386 2.20 27.50 -0.57
CA PHE A 386 0.98 27.94 -1.25
C PHE A 386 0.42 29.24 -0.62
N ARG A 387 0.44 29.37 0.72
CA ARG A 387 0.04 30.61 1.43
C ARG A 387 0.78 31.85 0.93
N GLN A 388 2.04 31.73 0.51
CA GLN A 388 2.86 32.85 0.01
C GLN A 388 2.66 33.17 -1.48
N GLN A 389 1.98 32.32 -2.26
CA GLN A 389 1.85 32.45 -3.72
C GLN A 389 0.44 32.81 -4.20
N VAL A 390 -0.57 32.68 -3.35
CA VAL A 390 -1.99 32.88 -3.70
C VAL A 390 -2.60 34.00 -2.87
N GLU A 391 -3.12 35.04 -3.52
CA GLU A 391 -3.93 36.08 -2.86
C GLU A 391 -5.27 35.47 -2.40
N GLY A 392 -5.71 35.80 -1.17
CA GLY A 392 -7.04 35.40 -0.65
C GLY A 392 -7.06 34.45 0.56
N PHE A 393 -5.94 34.25 1.24
CA PHE A 393 -5.93 33.65 2.58
C PHE A 393 -6.33 34.68 3.66
N ILE A 394 -7.06 34.21 4.66
CA ILE A 394 -7.37 34.95 5.90
C ILE A 394 -7.01 34.10 7.11
N GLN A 395 -6.61 34.72 8.22
CA GLN A 395 -6.61 34.05 9.51
C GLN A 395 -7.99 34.20 10.14
N ALA A 396 -8.61 33.11 10.58
CA ALA A 396 -9.96 33.12 11.16
C ALA A 396 -10.09 32.10 12.30
N ASP A 397 -11.03 32.35 13.20
CA ASP A 397 -11.52 31.33 14.15
C ASP A 397 -12.74 30.65 13.51
N ALA A 398 -12.78 29.32 13.49
CA ALA A 398 -13.91 28.55 12.99
C ALA A 398 -14.59 27.80 14.14
N VAL A 399 -15.88 28.05 14.35
CA VAL A 399 -16.63 27.60 15.52
C VAL A 399 -17.79 26.69 15.12
N ALA A 400 -17.94 25.57 15.84
CA ALA A 400 -19.14 24.75 15.83
C ALA A 400 -19.67 24.58 17.26
N THR A 401 -20.98 24.54 17.42
CA THR A 401 -21.64 24.28 18.70
C THR A 401 -22.64 23.15 18.52
N ASP A 402 -22.56 22.10 19.35
CA ASP A 402 -23.51 21.00 19.30
C ASP A 402 -24.86 21.37 19.95
N THR A 403 -25.80 20.42 19.93
CA THR A 403 -27.10 20.56 20.59
C THR A 403 -27.05 20.53 22.12
N THR A 404 -25.90 20.20 22.73
CA THR A 404 -25.70 20.20 24.20
C THR A 404 -25.08 21.49 24.73
N GLY A 405 -24.54 22.34 23.85
CA GLY A 405 -23.83 23.58 24.18
C GLY A 405 -22.32 23.42 24.28
N LEU A 406 -21.75 22.32 23.79
CA LEU A 406 -20.31 22.14 23.63
C LEU A 406 -19.83 22.96 22.42
N GLU A 407 -19.08 24.03 22.70
CA GLU A 407 -18.36 24.80 21.67
C GLU A 407 -17.04 24.11 21.32
N LEU A 408 -16.81 23.90 20.03
CA LEU A 408 -15.53 23.55 19.44
C LEU A 408 -15.06 24.75 18.60
N ARG A 409 -13.87 25.26 18.91
CA ARG A 409 -13.21 26.33 18.17
C ARG A 409 -11.90 25.79 17.62
N GLU A 410 -11.72 25.88 16.31
CA GLU A 410 -10.47 25.67 15.61
C GLU A 410 -9.99 27.03 15.10
N SER A 411 -8.67 27.25 15.00
CA SER A 411 -8.12 28.46 14.37
C SER A 411 -7.30 28.07 13.15
N GLY A 412 -7.04 29.02 12.26
CA GLY A 412 -6.02 28.83 11.25
C GLY A 412 -6.12 29.73 10.03
N TRP A 413 -5.40 29.31 9.00
CA TRP A 413 -5.31 30.00 7.72
C TRP A 413 -6.26 29.37 6.71
N PHE A 414 -7.27 30.15 6.33
CA PHE A 414 -8.41 29.74 5.53
C PHE A 414 -8.34 30.37 4.14
N ARG A 415 -8.42 29.54 3.09
CA ARG A 415 -8.53 29.96 1.68
C ARG A 415 -9.99 29.98 1.26
N TYR A 416 -10.41 31.07 0.62
CA TYR A 416 -11.73 31.18 -0.01
C TYR A 416 -11.87 30.19 -1.18
N LEU A 417 -13.01 29.48 -1.26
CA LEU A 417 -13.38 28.56 -2.32
C LEU A 417 -14.39 29.19 -3.29
N GLN A 418 -14.32 28.83 -4.57
CA GLN A 418 -15.19 29.36 -5.62
C GLN A 418 -16.32 28.39 -6.00
N GLN A 419 -17.57 28.84 -5.85
CA GLN A 419 -18.76 28.06 -6.26
C GLN A 419 -18.72 27.74 -7.76
N GLY A 420 -19.03 26.50 -8.12
CA GLY A 420 -19.00 26.00 -9.50
C GLY A 420 -17.60 25.64 -10.02
N ILE A 421 -16.54 25.89 -9.25
CA ILE A 421 -15.16 25.53 -9.60
C ILE A 421 -14.56 24.57 -8.56
N ASP A 422 -14.66 24.94 -7.28
CA ASP A 422 -14.17 24.17 -6.13
C ASP A 422 -15.26 23.35 -5.44
N TYR A 423 -16.53 23.78 -5.54
CA TYR A 423 -17.67 23.10 -4.91
C TYR A 423 -19.00 23.34 -5.63
N TYR A 424 -19.93 22.41 -5.42
CA TYR A 424 -21.34 22.46 -5.77
C TYR A 424 -22.19 22.87 -4.55
N VAL A 425 -23.31 23.55 -4.80
CA VAL A 425 -24.35 23.86 -3.81
C VAL A 425 -25.66 23.34 -4.36
N HIS A 426 -26.38 22.54 -3.58
CA HIS A 426 -27.69 22.01 -3.98
C HIS A 426 -28.73 23.14 -4.13
N PRO A 427 -29.73 23.03 -5.04
CA PRO A 427 -30.81 24.02 -5.18
C PRO A 427 -31.60 24.35 -3.92
N SER A 428 -31.59 23.47 -2.90
CA SER A 428 -32.15 23.76 -1.57
C SER A 428 -31.38 24.83 -0.79
N GLY A 429 -30.10 25.03 -1.09
CA GLY A 429 -29.19 25.83 -0.28
C GLY A 429 -28.85 25.21 1.09
N LEU A 430 -29.21 23.95 1.35
CA LEU A 430 -29.02 23.30 2.66
C LEU A 430 -27.80 22.36 2.75
N TRP A 431 -27.19 21.99 1.62
CA TRP A 431 -25.98 21.17 1.57
C TRP A 431 -25.08 21.51 0.37
N ILE A 432 -23.82 21.09 0.46
CA ILE A 432 -22.76 21.31 -0.51
C ILE A 432 -21.98 20.02 -0.82
N ALA A 433 -21.32 19.99 -1.98
CA ALA A 433 -20.38 18.93 -2.33
C ALA A 433 -19.09 19.50 -2.91
N LEU A 434 -17.95 19.12 -2.35
CA LEU A 434 -16.64 19.58 -2.79
C LEU A 434 -16.18 18.85 -4.06
N ARG A 435 -15.45 19.54 -4.93
CA ARG A 435 -14.78 18.94 -6.10
C ARG A 435 -13.71 17.93 -5.69
N GLN A 436 -12.92 18.33 -4.69
CA GLN A 436 -11.90 17.52 -4.06
C GLN A 436 -12.35 17.21 -2.62
N PRO A 437 -12.43 15.93 -2.22
CA PRO A 437 -12.63 15.57 -0.83
C PRO A 437 -11.51 16.12 0.06
N LEU A 438 -11.85 16.51 1.28
CA LEU A 438 -10.90 16.93 2.31
C LEU A 438 -10.16 15.73 2.88
N SER A 439 -8.90 15.94 3.26
CA SER A 439 -8.18 15.00 4.11
C SER A 439 -8.74 15.01 5.54
N ARG A 440 -8.33 14.02 6.36
CA ARG A 440 -8.72 13.97 7.79
C ARG A 440 -8.30 15.24 8.53
N GLU A 441 -7.13 15.78 8.19
CA GLU A 441 -6.51 16.91 8.88
C GLU A 441 -6.98 18.29 8.39
N GLU A 442 -7.68 18.36 7.26
CA GLU A 442 -8.18 19.63 6.73
C GLU A 442 -9.52 20.03 7.35
N MET A 443 -9.70 21.34 7.54
CA MET A 443 -10.92 21.92 8.08
C MET A 443 -11.75 22.59 6.98
N LEU A 444 -13.07 22.63 7.18
CA LEU A 444 -14.01 23.35 6.32
C LEU A 444 -14.85 24.29 7.17
N ALA A 445 -14.96 25.55 6.75
CA ALA A 445 -15.76 26.56 7.43
C ALA A 445 -16.57 27.40 6.42
N VAL A 446 -17.68 27.99 6.87
CA VAL A 446 -18.61 28.74 6.03
C VAL A 446 -19.12 29.99 6.74
N THR A 447 -19.49 31.02 5.97
CA THR A 447 -20.36 32.10 6.43
C THR A 447 -21.41 32.44 5.39
N TYR A 448 -22.60 32.83 5.85
CA TYR A 448 -23.71 33.27 5.01
C TYR A 448 -24.68 34.16 5.80
N ILE A 449 -25.45 34.96 5.07
CA ILE A 449 -26.64 35.63 5.62
C ILE A 449 -27.82 34.67 5.51
N THR A 450 -28.59 34.50 6.57
CA THR A 450 -29.78 33.63 6.61
C THR A 450 -30.96 34.25 5.85
N ALA A 451 -31.99 33.45 5.58
CA ALA A 451 -33.24 33.95 5.02
C ALA A 451 -34.01 34.92 5.95
N SER A 452 -33.73 34.95 7.26
CA SER A 452 -34.21 35.97 8.21
C SER A 452 -33.41 37.28 8.16
N GLY A 453 -32.21 37.28 7.57
CA GLY A 453 -31.30 38.42 7.52
C GLY A 453 -30.29 38.49 8.68
N ASP A 454 -30.17 37.42 9.46
CA ASP A 454 -29.13 37.25 10.48
C ASP A 454 -27.84 36.69 9.84
N THR A 455 -26.68 36.82 10.48
CA THR A 455 -25.40 36.29 9.95
C THR A 455 -24.99 35.02 10.68
N ILE A 456 -24.60 33.99 9.92
CA ILE A 456 -23.92 32.80 10.43
C ILE A 456 -22.43 32.99 10.21
N GLY A 457 -21.68 33.16 11.31
CA GLY A 457 -20.33 33.72 11.26
C GLY A 457 -20.31 35.18 10.80
N ASP A 458 -19.11 35.69 10.59
CA ASP A 458 -18.80 37.03 10.11
C ASP A 458 -18.79 37.09 8.58
N TYR A 459 -19.87 37.61 8.00
CA TYR A 459 -20.05 37.69 6.55
C TYR A 459 -19.12 38.75 5.90
N ASN A 460 -18.45 38.39 4.80
CA ASN A 460 -17.26 39.06 4.23
C ASN A 460 -16.07 39.10 5.21
N PRO A 461 -15.57 37.94 5.66
CA PRO A 461 -14.53 37.86 6.67
C PRO A 461 -13.19 38.46 6.20
N GLU A 462 -12.93 38.52 4.88
CA GLU A 462 -11.78 39.23 4.32
C GLU A 462 -11.80 40.73 4.65
N LEU A 463 -12.97 41.35 4.72
CA LEU A 463 -13.09 42.78 5.05
C LEU A 463 -12.72 43.04 6.52
N ILE A 464 -13.00 42.09 7.40
CA ILE A 464 -12.70 42.14 8.84
C ILE A 464 -11.20 41.85 9.05
N TYR A 465 -10.68 40.81 8.39
CA TYR A 465 -9.25 40.48 8.36
C TYR A 465 -8.39 41.66 7.86
N ASN A 466 -8.77 42.29 6.75
CA ASN A 466 -8.09 43.47 6.21
C ASN A 466 -8.21 44.74 7.09
N GLN A 467 -9.05 44.73 8.13
CA GLN A 467 -9.11 45.78 9.16
C GLN A 467 -8.23 45.47 10.39
N GLY A 468 -7.50 44.34 10.39
CA GLY A 468 -6.68 43.90 11.52
C GLY A 468 -7.49 43.25 12.64
N GLN A 469 -8.66 42.67 12.31
CA GLN A 469 -9.50 41.91 13.23
C GLN A 469 -9.55 40.45 12.80
N ARG A 470 -9.79 39.51 13.72
CA ARG A 470 -10.01 38.11 13.36
C ARG A 470 -11.51 37.86 13.17
N PRO A 471 -11.97 37.44 11.97
CA PRO A 471 -13.35 37.03 11.75
C PRO A 471 -13.64 35.65 12.34
N GLU A 472 -14.89 35.43 12.75
CA GLU A 472 -15.41 34.13 13.18
C GLU A 472 -16.21 33.44 12.05
N LEU A 473 -15.93 32.18 11.74
CA LEU A 473 -16.61 31.37 10.72
C LEU A 473 -17.41 30.24 11.38
N ARG A 474 -18.45 29.71 10.72
CA ARG A 474 -19.08 28.45 11.15
C ARG A 474 -18.26 27.26 10.66
N LEU A 475 -17.73 26.47 11.57
CA LEU A 475 -17.02 25.23 11.25
C LEU A 475 -18.01 24.14 10.80
N LEU A 476 -17.76 23.54 9.63
CA LEU A 476 -18.50 22.40 9.07
C LEU A 476 -17.78 21.07 9.31
N LYS A 477 -16.44 21.07 9.19
CA LYS A 477 -15.59 19.90 9.48
C LYS A 477 -14.34 20.36 10.24
N ALA A 478 -14.09 19.75 11.41
CA ALA A 478 -12.85 19.94 12.18
C ALA A 478 -11.71 19.03 11.70
N SER A 479 -10.50 19.20 12.21
CA SER A 479 -9.35 18.36 11.88
C SER A 479 -9.23 17.11 12.76
N GLY A 480 -8.42 16.14 12.32
CA GLY A 480 -7.87 15.04 13.12
C GLY A 480 -8.84 14.26 14.00
N ALA A 481 -8.80 14.53 15.30
CA ALA A 481 -9.60 13.90 16.35
C ALA A 481 -10.82 14.72 16.79
N ASN A 482 -10.90 15.99 16.40
CA ASN A 482 -12.03 16.87 16.72
C ASN A 482 -13.22 16.65 15.79
N HIS A 483 -13.03 15.90 14.70
CA HIS A 483 -14.09 15.39 13.83
C HIS A 483 -14.26 13.86 14.00
N GLN A 484 -15.08 13.47 14.99
CA GLN A 484 -15.45 12.08 15.30
C GLN A 484 -16.88 12.05 15.89
N PRO A 485 -17.56 10.89 15.97
CA PRO A 485 -18.87 10.78 16.61
C PRO A 485 -18.96 11.48 17.97
N GLY A 486 -20.08 12.15 18.21
CA GLY A 486 -20.32 12.94 19.42
C GLY A 486 -19.64 14.32 19.44
N ARG A 487 -18.88 14.70 18.40
CA ARG A 487 -18.35 16.07 18.24
C ARG A 487 -19.27 16.96 17.39
N PRO A 488 -19.26 18.29 17.57
CA PRO A 488 -20.18 19.22 16.89
C PRO A 488 -20.18 19.17 15.36
N THR A 489 -19.10 18.72 14.73
CA THR A 489 -18.97 18.70 13.26
C THR A 489 -19.28 17.35 12.62
N TRP A 490 -19.50 16.29 13.41
CA TRP A 490 -19.64 14.94 12.84
C TRP A 490 -20.92 14.77 12.02
N ASP A 491 -22.07 15.13 12.59
CA ASP A 491 -23.36 14.97 11.88
C ASP A 491 -23.54 15.97 10.71
N LEU A 492 -22.64 16.94 10.55
CA LEU A 492 -22.60 17.82 9.36
C LEU A 492 -22.01 17.12 8.13
N GLU A 493 -21.21 16.06 8.27
CA GLU A 493 -20.72 15.23 7.16
C GLU A 493 -21.76 14.16 6.76
N MET A 494 -21.98 13.96 5.45
CA MET A 494 -23.04 13.10 4.94
C MET A 494 -22.62 11.62 4.85
N HIS A 495 -22.85 10.88 5.94
CA HIS A 495 -22.53 9.44 6.07
C HIS A 495 -23.49 8.47 5.35
N GLN A 496 -24.36 8.98 4.48
CA GLN A 496 -25.40 8.22 3.76
C GLN A 496 -25.23 8.23 2.23
N VAL A 497 -24.08 8.71 1.73
CA VAL A 497 -23.77 8.85 0.29
C VAL A 497 -22.73 7.81 -0.14
N TYR A 498 -22.98 7.08 -1.22
CA TYR A 498 -22.09 6.05 -1.77
C TYR A 498 -21.75 6.34 -3.23
N ARG A 499 -20.46 6.29 -3.59
CA ARG A 499 -19.99 6.56 -4.95
C ARG A 499 -20.12 5.30 -5.81
N VAL A 500 -20.84 5.39 -6.92
CA VAL A 500 -21.00 4.32 -7.92
C VAL A 500 -19.84 4.31 -8.92
N SER A 501 -19.45 5.49 -9.39
CA SER A 501 -18.33 5.66 -10.33
C SER A 501 -17.63 7.01 -10.17
N GLY A 502 -16.42 7.10 -10.74
CA GLY A 502 -15.71 8.37 -10.93
C GLY A 502 -16.17 9.14 -12.18
N SER A 503 -16.80 8.48 -13.14
CA SER A 503 -17.39 9.13 -14.33
C SER A 503 -18.85 9.52 -14.08
N GLY A 504 -19.27 10.63 -14.68
CA GLY A 504 -20.68 11.04 -14.77
C GLY A 504 -21.46 10.40 -15.92
N ASP A 505 -20.82 9.57 -16.76
CA ASP A 505 -21.43 8.91 -17.93
C ASP A 505 -22.19 7.61 -17.56
N VAL A 506 -22.44 7.38 -16.25
CA VAL A 506 -23.27 6.27 -15.77
C VAL A 506 -24.73 6.61 -16.02
N ALA A 507 -25.47 5.75 -16.71
CA ALA A 507 -26.91 5.94 -16.87
C ALA A 507 -27.63 5.63 -15.54
N PRO A 508 -28.41 6.56 -14.93
CA PRO A 508 -29.01 6.35 -13.61
C PRO A 508 -29.83 5.06 -13.50
N GLY A 509 -30.86 4.89 -14.34
CA GLY A 509 -31.68 3.68 -14.45
C GLY A 509 -31.00 2.45 -15.06
N SER A 510 -29.69 2.33 -14.86
CA SER A 510 -28.92 1.11 -15.09
C SER A 510 -28.25 0.56 -13.84
N ILE A 511 -28.35 1.28 -12.72
CA ILE A 511 -27.70 0.92 -11.45
C ILE A 511 -28.60 -0.08 -10.72
N ASP A 512 -28.25 -1.36 -10.82
CA ASP A 512 -28.81 -2.47 -10.05
C ASP A 512 -28.03 -2.58 -8.72
N LEU A 513 -28.69 -2.20 -7.62
CA LEU A 513 -28.15 -2.23 -6.26
C LEU A 513 -28.74 -3.40 -5.47
N SER A 514 -27.92 -4.42 -5.22
CA SER A 514 -28.23 -5.51 -4.30
C SER A 514 -27.57 -5.29 -2.94
N ILE A 515 -28.36 -5.30 -1.85
CA ILE A 515 -27.86 -5.17 -0.47
C ILE A 515 -27.95 -6.52 0.26
N SER A 516 -26.83 -7.02 0.79
CA SER A 516 -26.73 -8.30 1.50
C SER A 516 -25.99 -8.21 2.84
N LEU A 517 -26.32 -9.12 3.76
CA LEU A 517 -25.51 -9.39 4.95
C LEU A 517 -24.43 -10.41 4.59
N GLY A 518 -23.18 -9.95 4.49
CA GLY A 518 -22.05 -10.73 3.96
C GLY A 518 -22.07 -10.87 2.43
N GLU A 519 -21.31 -11.83 1.91
CA GLU A 519 -21.17 -12.07 0.47
C GLU A 519 -22.51 -12.39 -0.22
N LEU A 520 -22.85 -11.71 -1.32
CA LEU A 520 -24.14 -11.85 -2.02
C LEU A 520 -24.48 -13.30 -2.40
N SER A 521 -23.48 -14.15 -2.64
CA SER A 521 -23.64 -15.57 -3.03
C SER A 521 -24.12 -16.50 -1.89
N ALA A 522 -23.97 -16.10 -0.63
CA ALA A 522 -24.34 -16.89 0.55
C ALA A 522 -25.08 -16.09 1.63
N GLY A 523 -25.04 -14.76 1.52
CA GLY A 523 -25.62 -13.79 2.43
C GLY A 523 -27.11 -13.63 2.27
N ARG A 524 -27.73 -12.99 3.27
CA ARG A 524 -29.16 -12.71 3.28
C ARG A 524 -29.43 -11.34 2.67
N THR A 525 -30.34 -11.26 1.69
CA THR A 525 -30.77 -10.00 1.05
C THR A 525 -32.12 -9.47 1.55
N PHE A 526 -32.79 -10.19 2.45
CA PHE A 526 -34.15 -9.88 2.90
C PHE A 526 -34.38 -10.21 4.39
N LYS A 527 -35.39 -9.57 4.99
CA LYS A 527 -35.93 -9.91 6.31
C LYS A 527 -37.32 -10.53 6.19
N ARG A 528 -37.68 -11.39 7.15
CA ARG A 528 -39.05 -11.92 7.28
C ARG A 528 -39.86 -11.02 8.21
N ARG A 529 -40.91 -10.39 7.69
CA ARG A 529 -41.86 -9.60 8.51
C ARG A 529 -42.65 -10.53 9.45
N PRO A 530 -43.18 -10.02 10.59
CA PRO A 530 -44.05 -10.80 11.49
C PRO A 530 -45.30 -11.39 10.82
N THR A 531 -45.76 -10.80 9.70
CA THR A 531 -46.84 -11.31 8.86
C THR A 531 -46.47 -12.58 8.07
N GLY A 532 -45.20 -12.97 8.07
CA GLY A 532 -44.70 -14.08 7.26
C GLY A 532 -44.57 -13.73 5.79
N GLN A 533 -44.24 -12.48 5.45
CA GLN A 533 -43.84 -12.03 4.10
C GLN A 533 -42.41 -11.50 4.14
N ASP A 534 -41.65 -11.70 3.07
CA ASP A 534 -40.30 -11.13 2.96
C ASP A 534 -40.36 -9.63 2.62
N ILE A 535 -39.28 -8.93 2.93
CA ILE A 535 -38.98 -7.55 2.53
C ILE A 535 -37.45 -7.48 2.31
N THR A 536 -37.04 -6.96 1.17
CA THR A 536 -35.64 -6.87 0.73
C THR A 536 -34.93 -5.74 1.47
N PHE A 537 -33.59 -5.78 1.56
CA PHE A 537 -32.84 -4.73 2.25
C PHE A 537 -32.89 -3.40 1.51
N LEU A 538 -32.92 -3.41 0.16
CA LEU A 538 -33.13 -2.23 -0.68
C LEU A 538 -34.38 -1.45 -0.24
N ARG A 539 -35.53 -2.15 -0.24
CA ARG A 539 -36.82 -1.64 0.24
C ARG A 539 -36.85 -1.30 1.73
N LEU A 540 -36.19 -2.10 2.58
CA LEU A 540 -36.13 -1.83 4.03
C LEU A 540 -35.39 -0.53 4.34
N PHE A 541 -34.42 -0.15 3.50
CA PHE A 541 -33.66 1.10 3.63
C PHE A 541 -34.25 2.27 2.81
N GLY A 542 -35.42 2.07 2.17
CA GLY A 542 -36.18 3.13 1.49
C GLY A 542 -35.73 3.47 0.07
N LEU A 543 -34.96 2.60 -0.58
CA LEU A 543 -34.44 2.80 -1.95
C LEU A 543 -35.31 2.17 -3.07
N ASP A 544 -36.40 1.50 -2.69
CA ASP A 544 -37.46 0.95 -3.57
C ASP A 544 -38.82 1.22 -2.90
N GLU A 545 -39.70 1.96 -3.58
CA GLU A 545 -41.13 2.00 -3.22
C GLU A 545 -42.04 1.34 -4.30
N GLU A 546 -41.55 1.07 -5.52
CA GLU A 546 -42.32 0.55 -6.68
C GLU A 546 -42.46 -0.99 -6.76
N ALA A 547 -43.38 -1.55 -5.96
CA ALA A 547 -43.77 -2.97 -6.10
C ALA A 547 -44.42 -3.29 -7.47
N PRO A 548 -44.11 -4.42 -8.14
CA PRO A 548 -43.50 -5.63 -7.60
C PRO A 548 -42.04 -5.90 -8.02
N THR A 549 -41.40 -4.93 -8.68
CA THR A 549 -39.96 -4.90 -8.94
C THR A 549 -39.19 -4.62 -7.64
N ASP A 550 -37.88 -4.88 -7.63
CA ASP A 550 -36.96 -4.71 -6.49
C ASP A 550 -35.67 -4.11 -7.05
N ASP A 551 -35.83 -2.95 -7.68
CA ASP A 551 -34.83 -2.20 -8.42
C ASP A 551 -34.62 -0.83 -7.72
N LEU A 552 -33.46 -0.20 -7.88
CA LEU A 552 -33.18 1.11 -7.28
C LEU A 552 -34.01 2.21 -7.96
N ASP A 553 -34.75 3.01 -7.18
CA ASP A 553 -35.47 4.17 -7.71
C ASP A 553 -34.46 5.27 -8.16
N ASP A 554 -34.55 5.70 -9.42
CA ASP A 554 -33.68 6.73 -10.04
C ASP A 554 -33.60 8.03 -9.23
N ALA A 555 -34.63 8.36 -8.44
CA ALA A 555 -34.69 9.54 -7.60
C ALA A 555 -33.58 9.60 -6.53
N PHE A 556 -33.01 8.45 -6.14
CA PHE A 556 -31.92 8.34 -5.18
C PHE A 556 -30.52 8.38 -5.81
N VAL A 557 -30.43 8.55 -7.14
CA VAL A 557 -29.17 8.66 -7.88
C VAL A 557 -28.86 10.13 -8.17
N PHE A 558 -27.70 10.60 -7.68
CA PHE A 558 -27.21 11.94 -7.95
C PHE A 558 -26.05 11.92 -8.95
N SER A 559 -26.13 12.75 -9.99
CA SER A 559 -25.00 13.07 -10.86
C SER A 559 -24.95 14.58 -11.13
N ALA A 560 -23.87 15.25 -10.73
CA ALA A 560 -23.77 16.71 -10.90
C ALA A 560 -23.56 17.16 -12.36
N GLY A 561 -23.41 16.22 -13.31
CA GLY A 561 -23.31 16.50 -14.74
C GLY A 561 -24.64 16.90 -15.38
N GLU A 562 -25.77 16.46 -14.82
CA GLU A 562 -27.09 16.74 -15.41
C GLU A 562 -27.56 18.19 -15.18
N ASP A 563 -27.09 18.83 -14.10
CA ASP A 563 -27.44 20.21 -13.73
C ASP A 563 -26.57 21.30 -14.41
N PHE A 564 -25.44 20.94 -15.05
CA PHE A 564 -24.46 21.91 -15.56
C PHE A 564 -24.25 21.82 -17.07
N PHE A 565 -24.51 22.93 -17.78
CA PHE A 565 -24.17 23.11 -19.20
C PHE A 565 -22.66 23.42 -19.44
N GLN A 566 -21.76 22.99 -18.57
CA GLN A 566 -20.30 23.23 -18.69
C GLN A 566 -19.57 21.92 -19.04
N ASP A 567 -18.46 22.02 -19.78
CA ASP A 567 -17.67 20.86 -20.23
C ASP A 567 -17.12 19.98 -19.08
N GLN A 568 -17.10 20.50 -17.85
CA GLN A 568 -16.82 19.72 -16.63
C GLN A 568 -17.71 20.21 -15.47
N PRO A 569 -18.60 19.37 -14.90
CA PRO A 569 -19.27 19.72 -13.66
C PRO A 569 -18.29 19.86 -12.48
N PRO A 570 -18.61 20.69 -11.47
CA PRO A 570 -17.75 20.91 -10.31
C PRO A 570 -17.52 19.63 -9.49
N VAL A 571 -18.48 18.71 -9.46
CA VAL A 571 -18.34 17.39 -8.82
C VAL A 571 -18.43 16.33 -9.92
N GLN A 572 -17.51 15.36 -9.88
CA GLN A 572 -17.41 14.29 -10.87
C GLN A 572 -17.85 12.95 -10.26
N GLY A 573 -18.54 12.14 -11.06
CA GLY A 573 -19.06 10.83 -10.67
C GLY A 573 -20.57 10.78 -10.45
N SER A 574 -21.07 9.56 -10.28
CA SER A 574 -22.46 9.25 -9.92
C SER A 574 -22.52 8.59 -8.55
N PHE A 575 -23.57 8.91 -7.77
CA PHE A 575 -23.68 8.58 -6.35
C PHE A 575 -25.10 8.08 -6.01
N VAL A 576 -25.20 7.15 -5.06
CA VAL A 576 -26.48 6.77 -4.42
C VAL A 576 -26.61 7.47 -3.08
N PHE A 577 -27.76 8.11 -2.85
CA PHE A 577 -28.13 8.79 -1.61
C PHE A 577 -29.23 8.01 -0.90
N PHE A 578 -28.98 7.55 0.33
CA PHE A 578 -30.05 6.96 1.15
C PHE A 578 -30.95 8.05 1.75
N PRO A 579 -32.29 7.86 1.82
CA PRO A 579 -33.24 8.86 2.34
C PRO A 579 -33.30 8.94 3.88
N THR A 580 -32.16 8.72 4.54
CA THR A 580 -32.00 8.79 5.99
C THR A 580 -30.52 8.96 6.31
N LEU A 581 -30.18 9.70 7.37
CA LEU A 581 -28.77 9.97 7.72
C LEU A 581 -27.98 8.73 8.15
N ARG A 582 -28.68 7.68 8.60
CA ARG A 582 -28.06 6.50 9.23
C ARG A 582 -28.75 5.20 8.76
N PRO A 583 -28.81 4.89 7.44
CA PRO A 583 -29.64 3.84 6.86
C PRO A 583 -29.49 2.47 7.55
N PHE A 584 -28.25 2.04 7.79
CA PHE A 584 -27.98 0.71 8.35
C PHE A 584 -28.24 0.61 9.86
N ALA A 585 -28.48 1.73 10.56
CA ALA A 585 -28.78 1.77 11.99
C ALA A 585 -30.24 2.13 12.29
N VAL A 586 -30.78 3.13 11.57
CA VAL A 586 -32.12 3.70 11.74
C VAL A 586 -32.78 3.82 10.35
N PRO A 587 -33.44 2.75 9.87
CA PRO A 587 -34.05 2.71 8.55
C PRO A 587 -35.34 3.54 8.50
N PRO A 588 -35.74 4.07 7.34
CA PRO A 588 -36.91 4.93 7.21
C PRO A 588 -38.25 4.18 7.40
N PRO A 589 -39.38 4.89 7.60
CA PRO A 589 -40.69 4.32 7.33
C PRO A 589 -40.79 3.89 5.85
N VAL A 590 -41.51 2.81 5.57
CA VAL A 590 -41.71 2.30 4.19
C VAL A 590 -43.19 2.44 3.85
N GLU A 591 -43.54 3.48 3.09
CA GLU A 591 -44.94 3.92 2.92
C GLU A 591 -45.75 2.94 2.07
N SER A 592 -45.18 2.41 0.98
CA SER A 592 -45.79 1.39 0.12
C SER A 592 -46.22 0.12 0.85
N LEU A 593 -45.58 -0.20 1.98
CA LEU A 593 -45.91 -1.33 2.84
C LEU A 593 -46.66 -0.93 4.13
N SER A 594 -46.95 0.37 4.30
CA SER A 594 -47.55 0.96 5.50
C SER A 594 -46.78 0.59 6.79
N LEU A 595 -45.45 0.56 6.71
CA LEU A 595 -44.56 0.31 7.84
C LEU A 595 -44.15 1.64 8.48
N THR A 596 -44.41 1.80 9.77
CA THR A 596 -43.86 2.91 10.55
C THR A 596 -42.38 2.68 10.84
N GLU A 597 -41.61 3.73 11.09
CA GLU A 597 -40.21 3.70 11.56
C GLU A 597 -39.98 2.60 12.62
N THR A 598 -40.80 2.57 13.68
CA THR A 598 -40.70 1.56 14.75
C THR A 598 -40.90 0.13 14.24
N ALA A 599 -41.76 -0.08 13.23
CA ALA A 599 -41.95 -1.38 12.61
C ALA A 599 -40.77 -1.74 11.69
N THR A 600 -40.22 -0.80 10.93
CA THR A 600 -39.01 -1.00 10.11
C THR A 600 -37.81 -1.36 11.00
N GLN A 601 -37.58 -0.62 12.09
CA GLN A 601 -36.53 -0.92 13.08
C GLN A 601 -36.71 -2.30 13.71
N GLN A 602 -37.95 -2.71 14.04
CA GLN A 602 -38.23 -4.06 14.57
C GLN A 602 -37.99 -5.18 13.55
N ILE A 603 -38.13 -4.91 12.25
CA ILE A 603 -37.81 -5.85 11.17
C ILE A 603 -36.29 -5.97 10.99
N LEU A 604 -35.56 -4.85 11.08
CA LEU A 604 -34.09 -4.82 11.04
C LEU A 604 -33.49 -5.54 12.26
N GLY A 605 -33.96 -5.22 13.47
CA GLY A 605 -33.56 -5.89 14.72
C GLY A 605 -32.04 -5.88 14.95
N ASP A 606 -31.50 -7.01 15.40
CA ASP A 606 -30.10 -7.17 15.82
C ASP A 606 -29.07 -7.02 14.67
N ASP A 607 -29.52 -7.04 13.42
CA ASP A 607 -28.65 -6.82 12.25
C ASP A 607 -28.22 -5.35 12.12
N ALA A 608 -28.93 -4.40 12.76
CA ALA A 608 -28.64 -2.97 12.67
C ALA A 608 -27.16 -2.66 12.98
N ASN A 609 -26.57 -1.74 12.21
CA ASN A 609 -25.18 -1.34 12.31
C ASN A 609 -25.01 0.09 12.87
N PRO A 610 -25.18 0.31 14.19
CA PRO A 610 -24.88 1.61 14.79
C PRO A 610 -23.39 1.95 14.74
N ARG A 611 -22.51 0.97 14.53
CA ARG A 611 -21.07 1.12 14.71
C ARG A 611 -20.46 2.15 13.78
N ILE A 612 -20.81 2.09 12.49
CA ILE A 612 -20.27 3.00 11.46
C ILE A 612 -20.61 4.49 11.69
N TYR A 613 -21.57 4.79 12.57
CA TYR A 613 -22.03 6.16 12.89
C TYR A 613 -21.63 6.66 14.29
N PHE A 614 -21.43 5.75 15.25
CA PHE A 614 -21.28 6.10 16.68
C PHE A 614 -19.96 5.60 17.30
N GLU A 615 -19.21 4.71 16.66
CA GLU A 615 -17.91 4.24 17.15
C GLU A 615 -16.87 5.34 16.99
N GLU A 616 -16.32 5.84 18.09
CA GLU A 616 -15.38 6.96 18.04
C GLU A 616 -14.03 6.57 17.40
N ASP A 617 -13.52 5.38 17.71
CA ASP A 617 -12.28 4.85 17.13
C ASP A 617 -12.48 4.69 15.61
N PRO A 618 -11.73 5.46 14.77
CA PRO A 618 -11.88 5.40 13.32
C PRO A 618 -11.65 4.01 12.76
N PHE A 619 -10.78 3.19 13.33
CA PHE A 619 -10.52 1.85 12.82
C PHE A 619 -11.64 0.88 13.12
N GLU A 620 -12.19 0.90 14.34
CA GLU A 620 -13.32 0.05 14.72
C GLU A 620 -14.61 0.47 13.97
N ARG A 621 -14.72 1.77 13.62
CA ARG A 621 -15.75 2.33 12.74
C ARG A 621 -15.58 1.89 11.28
N ASP A 622 -14.38 2.09 10.71
CA ASP A 622 -14.05 1.76 9.31
C ASP A 622 -14.07 0.25 9.06
N ASN A 623 -13.66 -0.54 10.05
CA ASN A 623 -13.78 -2.00 10.05
C ASN A 623 -15.10 -2.47 10.66
N GLY A 624 -16.06 -1.56 10.85
CA GLY A 624 -17.39 -1.82 11.40
C GLY A 624 -18.40 -2.37 10.39
N GLY A 625 -18.01 -2.49 9.11
CA GLY A 625 -18.92 -2.91 8.04
C GLY A 625 -19.58 -4.28 8.27
N ARG A 626 -20.90 -4.34 8.07
CA ARG A 626 -21.81 -5.50 8.20
C ARG A 626 -22.62 -5.76 6.94
N PHE A 627 -23.12 -4.71 6.30
CA PHE A 627 -23.89 -4.80 5.06
C PHE A 627 -22.97 -4.61 3.86
N ARG A 628 -23.29 -5.28 2.77
CA ARG A 628 -22.58 -5.23 1.50
C ARG A 628 -23.51 -4.71 0.42
N LEU A 629 -23.05 -3.69 -0.29
CA LEU A 629 -23.71 -3.09 -1.44
C LEU A 629 -23.01 -3.62 -2.69
N THR A 630 -23.72 -4.36 -3.53
CA THR A 630 -23.25 -4.81 -4.84
C THR A 630 -23.98 -3.99 -5.90
N LEU A 631 -23.26 -3.15 -6.62
CA LEU A 631 -23.78 -2.22 -7.61
C LEU A 631 -23.32 -2.67 -9.00
N ALA A 632 -24.20 -3.29 -9.78
CA ALA A 632 -23.98 -3.46 -11.21
C ALA A 632 -24.50 -2.21 -11.93
N TYR A 633 -23.72 -1.62 -12.83
CA TYR A 633 -24.11 -0.36 -13.49
C TYR A 633 -23.57 -0.27 -14.92
N ARG A 634 -24.13 0.64 -15.72
CA ARG A 634 -23.77 0.83 -17.13
C ARG A 634 -23.22 2.21 -17.42
N ILE A 635 -22.04 2.24 -18.03
CA ILE A 635 -21.43 3.46 -18.60
C ILE A 635 -21.82 3.53 -20.08
N GLN A 636 -22.41 4.66 -20.51
CA GLN A 636 -22.79 4.89 -21.90
C GLN A 636 -21.78 5.80 -22.60
N SER A 637 -21.01 5.25 -23.54
CA SER A 637 -20.14 6.07 -24.39
C SER A 637 -20.97 6.75 -25.48
N GLN A 638 -21.11 8.07 -25.41
CA GLN A 638 -21.80 8.85 -26.43
C GLN A 638 -20.99 8.89 -27.74
N GLY A 639 -21.36 8.08 -28.73
CA GLY A 639 -20.85 8.22 -30.10
C GLY A 639 -20.78 6.93 -30.91
N LEU A 640 -21.80 6.71 -31.75
CA LEU A 640 -21.84 5.77 -32.89
C LEU A 640 -21.56 4.28 -32.61
N ILE A 641 -22.52 3.43 -33.04
CA ILE A 641 -22.42 1.95 -33.13
C ILE A 641 -21.19 1.46 -33.93
N SER A 642 -20.50 2.35 -34.65
CA SER A 642 -19.34 2.01 -35.48
C SER A 642 -18.05 1.78 -34.70
N SER A 643 -17.92 2.09 -33.40
CA SER A 643 -16.68 1.78 -32.67
C SER A 643 -16.83 1.60 -31.16
N PHE A 644 -15.96 0.78 -30.56
CA PHE A 644 -15.82 0.60 -29.12
C PHE A 644 -14.34 0.48 -28.72
N SER A 645 -14.00 0.88 -27.49
CA SER A 645 -12.63 0.73 -26.96
C SER A 645 -12.52 -0.54 -26.12
N LEU A 646 -11.45 -1.31 -26.36
CA LEU A 646 -11.04 -2.41 -25.50
C LEU A 646 -10.41 -1.90 -24.18
N GLY A 647 -10.13 -0.59 -24.08
CA GLY A 647 -9.56 0.06 -22.90
C GLY A 647 -8.24 -0.56 -22.46
N ALA A 648 -7.41 -0.89 -23.45
CA ALA A 648 -6.14 -1.59 -23.32
C ALA A 648 -5.12 -1.00 -24.29
N PHE A 649 -3.88 -0.86 -23.83
CA PHE A 649 -2.74 -0.37 -24.62
C PHE A 649 -1.75 -1.51 -24.87
N GLY A 650 -1.03 -1.48 -25.99
CA GLY A 650 -0.05 -2.52 -26.32
C GLY A 650 -0.70 -3.90 -26.54
N ILE A 651 -1.85 -3.91 -27.22
CA ILE A 651 -2.53 -5.15 -27.62
C ILE A 651 -1.68 -5.85 -28.67
N ARG A 652 -1.56 -7.18 -28.58
CA ARG A 652 -0.80 -7.96 -29.55
C ARG A 652 -1.59 -8.11 -30.86
N ASP A 653 -0.99 -7.70 -31.98
CA ASP A 653 -1.51 -7.92 -33.34
C ASP A 653 -2.04 -9.34 -33.56
N GLY A 654 -3.29 -9.46 -33.99
CA GLY A 654 -3.96 -10.71 -34.34
C GLY A 654 -4.36 -11.58 -33.14
N SER A 655 -4.18 -11.11 -31.91
CA SER A 655 -4.65 -11.81 -30.71
C SER A 655 -6.15 -11.66 -30.46
N GLU A 656 -6.80 -10.67 -31.08
CA GLU A 656 -8.18 -10.33 -30.83
C GLU A 656 -9.15 -11.40 -31.35
N ARG A 657 -10.15 -11.74 -30.53
CA ARG A 657 -11.27 -12.63 -30.88
C ARG A 657 -12.55 -11.93 -30.49
N ILE A 658 -13.26 -11.40 -31.49
CA ILE A 658 -14.46 -10.59 -31.31
C ILE A 658 -15.65 -11.40 -31.77
N PHE A 659 -16.54 -11.77 -30.85
CA PHE A 659 -17.77 -12.51 -31.11
C PHE A 659 -18.97 -11.59 -31.03
N LEU A 660 -19.94 -11.76 -31.92
CA LEU A 660 -21.29 -11.21 -31.82
C LEU A 660 -22.25 -12.36 -31.50
N GLY A 661 -22.67 -12.46 -30.23
CA GLY A 661 -23.30 -13.69 -29.72
C GLY A 661 -22.36 -14.90 -29.84
N ASP A 662 -22.77 -15.92 -30.61
CA ASP A 662 -21.94 -17.09 -30.94
C ASP A 662 -21.11 -16.91 -32.24
N ARG A 663 -21.33 -15.85 -33.04
CA ARG A 663 -20.61 -15.64 -34.31
C ARG A 663 -19.28 -14.94 -34.08
N LEU A 664 -18.16 -15.61 -34.38
CA LEU A 664 -16.86 -14.93 -34.50
C LEU A 664 -16.89 -13.95 -35.70
N LEU A 665 -16.50 -12.69 -35.46
CA LEU A 665 -16.34 -11.66 -36.47
C LEU A 665 -14.95 -11.74 -37.12
N THR A 666 -14.85 -11.32 -38.38
CA THR A 666 -13.61 -11.38 -39.17
C THR A 666 -12.99 -10.00 -39.38
N ARG A 667 -11.72 -9.82 -38.97
CA ARG A 667 -10.96 -8.57 -39.20
C ARG A 667 -10.84 -8.26 -40.71
N GLY A 668 -11.03 -7.00 -41.08
CA GLY A 668 -11.03 -6.51 -42.46
C GLY A 668 -12.28 -6.85 -43.28
N VAL A 669 -13.30 -7.46 -42.64
CA VAL A 669 -14.61 -7.76 -43.26
C VAL A 669 -15.75 -7.26 -42.37
N ASP A 670 -15.73 -7.63 -41.09
CA ASP A 670 -16.74 -7.23 -40.10
C ASP A 670 -16.24 -6.03 -39.25
N TYR A 671 -14.93 -5.94 -38.98
CA TYR A 671 -14.32 -4.86 -38.18
C TYR A 671 -12.86 -4.56 -38.56
N GLU A 672 -12.36 -3.39 -38.16
CA GLU A 672 -10.93 -3.03 -38.06
C GLU A 672 -10.57 -2.74 -36.59
N ILE A 673 -9.27 -2.75 -36.27
CA ILE A 673 -8.75 -2.49 -34.92
C ILE A 673 -7.45 -1.69 -35.00
N ASP A 674 -7.34 -0.68 -34.15
CA ASP A 674 -6.10 0.01 -33.82
C ASP A 674 -5.51 -0.64 -32.54
N TYR A 675 -4.30 -1.20 -32.65
CA TYR A 675 -3.64 -1.92 -31.55
C TYR A 675 -2.89 -1.01 -30.56
N ASP A 676 -2.57 0.22 -30.96
CA ASP A 676 -1.85 1.17 -30.11
C ASP A 676 -2.80 1.74 -29.05
N VAL A 677 -4.02 2.12 -29.45
CA VAL A 677 -5.08 2.66 -28.55
C VAL A 677 -6.19 1.67 -28.20
N GLY A 678 -6.15 0.45 -28.76
CA GLY A 678 -7.14 -0.60 -28.50
C GLY A 678 -8.56 -0.27 -28.99
N GLN A 679 -8.72 0.56 -30.02
CA GLN A 679 -10.01 0.96 -30.56
C GLN A 679 -10.44 0.04 -31.70
N VAL A 680 -11.61 -0.60 -31.55
CA VAL A 680 -12.24 -1.43 -32.59
C VAL A 680 -13.29 -0.62 -33.33
N SER A 681 -13.25 -0.66 -34.66
CA SER A 681 -14.26 -0.05 -35.54
C SER A 681 -15.02 -1.10 -36.33
N LEU A 682 -16.33 -1.19 -36.19
CA LEU A 682 -17.19 -2.07 -37.00
C LEU A 682 -17.40 -1.47 -38.40
N LEU A 683 -17.26 -2.29 -39.44
CA LEU A 683 -17.33 -1.84 -40.84
C LEU A 683 -18.78 -1.66 -41.32
N ASP A 684 -19.65 -2.65 -41.07
CA ASP A 684 -21.08 -2.64 -41.44
C ASP A 684 -21.98 -2.93 -40.21
N PRO A 685 -22.02 -2.06 -39.19
CA PRO A 685 -22.76 -2.32 -37.95
C PRO A 685 -24.25 -2.60 -38.18
N ASP A 686 -24.92 -1.86 -39.08
CA ASP A 686 -26.34 -2.07 -39.38
C ASP A 686 -26.64 -3.48 -39.91
N ILE A 687 -25.72 -4.07 -40.68
CA ILE A 687 -25.88 -5.42 -41.24
C ILE A 687 -25.57 -6.47 -40.17
N LEU A 688 -24.53 -6.25 -39.36
CA LEU A 688 -24.15 -7.15 -38.26
C LEU A 688 -25.28 -7.31 -37.24
N PHE A 689 -25.93 -6.21 -36.85
CA PHE A 689 -27.03 -6.22 -35.87
C PHE A 689 -28.43 -6.47 -36.49
N ALA A 690 -28.57 -6.56 -37.82
CA ALA A 690 -29.86 -6.77 -38.48
C ALA A 690 -30.52 -8.12 -38.15
N SER A 691 -29.71 -9.19 -38.01
CA SER A 691 -30.23 -10.54 -37.70
C SER A 691 -30.41 -10.80 -36.20
N THR A 692 -29.71 -10.05 -35.35
CA THR A 692 -29.63 -10.26 -33.91
C THR A 692 -29.48 -8.91 -33.20
N PRO A 693 -30.58 -8.16 -33.01
CA PRO A 693 -30.53 -6.79 -32.50
C PRO A 693 -29.96 -6.66 -31.08
N ASP A 694 -30.18 -7.69 -30.26
CA ASP A 694 -29.86 -7.71 -28.82
C ASP A 694 -28.58 -8.54 -28.52
N ALA A 695 -27.77 -8.85 -29.55
CA ALA A 695 -26.56 -9.65 -29.36
C ALA A 695 -25.43 -8.81 -28.74
N SER A 696 -24.84 -9.31 -27.66
CA SER A 696 -23.64 -8.74 -27.08
C SER A 696 -22.40 -9.02 -27.93
N ILE A 697 -21.47 -8.07 -27.95
CA ILE A 697 -20.13 -8.28 -28.46
C ILE A 697 -19.24 -8.74 -27.31
N ARG A 698 -18.62 -9.93 -27.43
CA ARG A 698 -17.54 -10.36 -26.53
C ARG A 698 -16.20 -10.24 -27.27
N ALA A 699 -15.34 -9.35 -26.82
CA ALA A 699 -13.97 -9.27 -27.30
C ALA A 699 -13.02 -9.89 -26.26
N SER A 700 -12.14 -10.79 -26.68
CA SER A 700 -10.93 -11.14 -25.93
C SER A 700 -9.69 -10.79 -26.74
N TRP A 701 -8.59 -10.47 -26.07
CA TRP A 701 -7.31 -10.10 -26.69
C TRP A 701 -6.15 -10.39 -25.74
N GLU A 702 -4.95 -10.50 -26.29
CA GLU A 702 -3.72 -10.62 -25.53
C GLU A 702 -3.05 -9.25 -25.43
N GLN A 703 -2.78 -8.77 -24.22
CA GLN A 703 -1.98 -7.55 -23.99
C GLN A 703 -0.74 -7.92 -23.19
N ARG A 704 0.40 -7.26 -23.44
CA ARG A 704 1.57 -7.43 -22.54
C ARG A 704 1.26 -6.73 -21.21
N SER A 705 1.42 -7.44 -20.10
CA SER A 705 1.14 -6.87 -18.78
C SER A 705 2.09 -5.71 -18.50
N LEU A 706 1.56 -4.55 -18.11
CA LEU A 706 2.38 -3.41 -17.68
C LEU A 706 3.17 -3.75 -16.39
N PHE A 707 2.69 -4.71 -15.60
CA PHE A 707 3.32 -5.19 -14.37
C PHE A 707 3.12 -6.72 -14.21
N GLN A 708 3.98 -7.55 -14.82
CA GLN A 708 3.96 -9.00 -14.55
C GLN A 708 4.52 -9.30 -13.15
N ILE A 709 3.63 -9.41 -12.16
CA ILE A 709 3.98 -9.71 -10.76
C ILE A 709 4.52 -11.15 -10.59
N THR A 710 4.04 -12.09 -11.43
CA THR A 710 4.34 -13.52 -11.30
C THR A 710 4.77 -14.12 -12.66
N PRO A 711 6.07 -14.41 -12.87
CA PRO A 711 6.55 -15.04 -14.11
C PRO A 711 5.95 -16.44 -14.35
N THR A 712 5.13 -16.58 -15.39
CA THR A 712 4.51 -17.85 -15.79
C THR A 712 5.33 -18.58 -16.86
N GLN A 713 5.69 -19.83 -16.59
CA GLN A 713 6.34 -20.71 -17.55
C GLN A 713 5.34 -21.65 -18.21
N VAL A 714 5.49 -21.85 -19.51
CA VAL A 714 4.60 -22.64 -20.37
C VAL A 714 5.43 -23.70 -21.07
N PHE A 715 4.98 -24.95 -20.99
CA PHE A 715 5.48 -26.08 -21.78
C PHE A 715 4.32 -26.70 -22.55
N GLY A 716 4.35 -26.63 -23.87
CA GLY A 716 3.29 -27.11 -24.75
C GLY A 716 3.78 -28.16 -25.74
N VAL A 717 2.90 -29.10 -26.07
CA VAL A 717 3.07 -30.08 -27.15
C VAL A 717 1.75 -30.18 -27.90
N ARG A 718 1.80 -29.94 -29.22
CA ARG A 718 0.70 -30.21 -30.15
C ARG A 718 1.10 -31.33 -31.09
N THR A 719 0.15 -32.15 -31.48
CA THR A 719 0.31 -33.14 -32.54
C THR A 719 -0.91 -33.12 -33.45
N HIS A 720 -0.73 -32.71 -34.70
CA HIS A 720 -1.75 -32.74 -35.73
C HIS A 720 -1.63 -34.00 -36.59
N ALA A 721 -2.76 -34.51 -37.07
CA ALA A 721 -2.85 -35.65 -37.98
C ALA A 721 -3.87 -35.39 -39.10
N ASP A 722 -3.37 -35.22 -40.31
CA ASP A 722 -4.20 -35.04 -41.52
C ASP A 722 -5.02 -36.30 -41.83
N LEU A 723 -6.32 -36.15 -42.05
CA LEU A 723 -7.20 -37.20 -42.59
C LEU A 723 -7.41 -37.01 -44.11
N GLY A 724 -6.39 -36.46 -44.78
CA GLY A 724 -6.42 -36.04 -46.18
C GLY A 724 -7.28 -34.79 -46.38
N THR A 725 -7.89 -34.63 -47.57
CA THR A 725 -8.72 -33.46 -47.90
C THR A 725 -10.08 -33.41 -47.20
N ARG A 726 -10.23 -34.06 -46.03
CA ARG A 726 -11.49 -34.24 -45.31
C ARG A 726 -11.42 -33.78 -43.85
N GLY A 727 -10.38 -33.05 -43.46
CA GLY A 727 -10.15 -32.57 -42.10
C GLY A 727 -9.03 -33.33 -41.39
N GLY A 728 -8.94 -33.18 -40.07
CA GLY A 728 -7.81 -33.64 -39.27
C GLY A 728 -8.15 -33.81 -37.79
N VAL A 729 -7.15 -34.25 -37.02
CA VAL A 729 -7.23 -34.46 -35.57
C VAL A 729 -6.03 -33.82 -34.89
N ASP A 730 -6.28 -33.01 -33.87
CA ASP A 730 -5.26 -32.38 -33.04
C ASP A 730 -5.29 -32.96 -31.63
N VAL A 731 -4.11 -33.30 -31.11
CA VAL A 731 -3.87 -33.59 -29.70
C VAL A 731 -3.08 -32.44 -29.11
N LEU A 732 -3.52 -31.92 -27.97
CA LEU A 732 -2.87 -30.84 -27.23
C LEU A 732 -2.51 -31.32 -25.82
N GLY A 733 -1.31 -31.00 -25.37
CA GLY A 733 -0.91 -31.05 -23.97
C GLY A 733 -0.17 -29.77 -23.59
N LEU A 734 -0.60 -29.10 -22.52
CA LEU A 734 -0.01 -27.85 -22.06
C LEU A 734 0.17 -27.90 -20.54
N TYR A 735 1.37 -27.57 -20.07
CA TYR A 735 1.67 -27.38 -18.66
C TYR A 735 2.08 -25.93 -18.43
N GLN A 736 1.31 -25.22 -17.62
CA GLN A 736 1.59 -23.85 -17.18
C GLN A 736 2.00 -23.89 -15.70
N SER A 737 2.99 -23.09 -15.31
CA SER A 737 3.48 -23.03 -13.92
C SER A 737 4.00 -21.64 -13.61
N GLU A 738 3.35 -20.97 -12.67
CA GLU A 738 3.74 -19.69 -12.11
C GLU A 738 4.95 -19.82 -11.18
N ARG A 739 5.72 -18.74 -11.05
CA ARG A 739 6.81 -18.64 -10.09
C ARG A 739 6.64 -17.40 -9.22
N SER A 740 6.44 -17.60 -7.93
CA SER A 740 6.52 -16.52 -6.95
C SER A 740 7.97 -16.09 -6.77
N VAL A 741 8.22 -14.78 -6.86
CA VAL A 741 9.47 -14.14 -6.42
C VAL A 741 9.54 -14.12 -4.88
N VAL A 742 8.39 -13.97 -4.24
CA VAL A 742 8.19 -13.92 -2.79
C VAL A 742 8.32 -15.32 -2.17
N ARG A 743 9.11 -15.46 -1.09
CA ARG A 743 9.35 -16.75 -0.40
C ARG A 743 8.21 -17.17 0.54
N ARG A 744 7.46 -16.18 1.03
CA ARG A 744 6.34 -16.28 1.97
C ARG A 744 5.08 -15.62 1.35
N PRO A 745 4.46 -16.21 0.31
CA PRO A 745 3.29 -15.61 -0.32
C PRO A 745 2.11 -15.59 0.65
N ILE A 746 1.37 -14.48 0.61
CA ILE A 746 0.17 -14.26 1.42
C ILE A 746 -0.99 -15.07 0.82
N LEU A 747 -1.95 -15.45 1.65
CA LEU A 747 -3.14 -16.21 1.24
C LEU A 747 -3.89 -15.52 0.10
N GLY A 748 -3.94 -16.15 -1.08
CA GLY A 748 -4.50 -15.62 -2.33
C GLY A 748 -3.47 -15.04 -3.31
N THR A 749 -2.17 -15.12 -3.03
CA THR A 749 -1.07 -14.72 -3.93
C THR A 749 -0.07 -15.86 -4.19
N GLU A 750 -0.48 -17.12 -3.98
CA GLU A 750 0.38 -18.29 -4.14
C GLU A 750 0.51 -18.69 -5.62
N PRO A 751 1.70 -19.15 -6.06
CA PRO A 751 1.92 -19.48 -7.47
C PRO A 751 1.20 -20.79 -7.84
N ALA A 752 0.31 -20.71 -8.83
CA ALA A 752 -0.46 -21.82 -9.36
C ALA A 752 0.28 -22.56 -10.50
N ALA A 753 -0.24 -23.73 -10.86
CA ALA A 753 0.11 -24.44 -12.07
C ALA A 753 -1.13 -25.15 -12.63
N ALA A 754 -1.15 -25.42 -13.92
CA ALA A 754 -2.23 -26.17 -14.57
C ALA A 754 -1.67 -27.11 -15.64
N LEU A 755 -2.19 -28.34 -15.67
CA LEU A 755 -2.00 -29.25 -16.80
C LEU A 755 -3.31 -29.32 -17.59
N LEU A 756 -3.29 -28.81 -18.81
CA LEU A 756 -4.39 -28.89 -19.78
C LEU A 756 -4.07 -29.98 -20.80
N GLY A 757 -5.08 -30.76 -21.17
CA GLY A 757 -4.97 -31.83 -22.17
C GLY A 757 -6.21 -31.84 -23.07
N GLY A 758 -6.01 -32.08 -24.36
CA GLY A 758 -7.05 -31.91 -25.35
C GLY A 758 -6.98 -32.85 -26.54
N LEU A 759 -8.16 -33.11 -27.10
CA LEU A 759 -8.37 -33.73 -28.40
C LEU A 759 -9.43 -32.90 -29.13
N SER A 760 -9.07 -32.32 -30.27
CA SER A 760 -10.05 -31.74 -31.20
C SER A 760 -9.99 -32.46 -32.54
N SER A 761 -11.15 -32.55 -33.20
CA SER A 761 -11.28 -33.24 -34.47
C SER A 761 -12.27 -32.49 -35.36
N ARG A 762 -11.93 -32.40 -36.65
CA ARG A 762 -12.76 -31.78 -37.67
C ARG A 762 -12.85 -32.71 -38.87
N TYR A 763 -14.06 -32.93 -39.36
CA TYR A 763 -14.33 -33.75 -40.54
C TYR A 763 -15.29 -33.03 -41.49
N ASP A 764 -14.79 -32.70 -42.68
CA ASP A 764 -15.53 -32.03 -43.74
C ASP A 764 -15.72 -32.99 -44.93
N THR A 765 -16.95 -33.19 -45.38
CA THR A 765 -17.25 -33.99 -46.57
C THR A 765 -18.27 -33.29 -47.49
N PRO A 766 -18.04 -33.23 -48.81
CA PRO A 766 -19.06 -32.76 -49.74
C PRO A 766 -20.28 -33.69 -49.73
N VAL A 767 -21.48 -33.12 -49.78
CA VAL A 767 -22.76 -33.83 -49.74
C VAL A 767 -23.54 -33.62 -51.04
N GLY A 768 -22.95 -34.05 -52.14
CA GLY A 768 -23.53 -33.96 -53.50
C GLY A 768 -24.81 -34.77 -53.75
N TRP A 769 -25.46 -35.32 -52.72
CA TRP A 769 -26.86 -35.76 -52.79
C TRP A 769 -27.83 -34.62 -52.43
N PHE A 770 -27.40 -33.68 -51.59
CA PHE A 770 -28.17 -32.52 -51.17
C PHE A 770 -28.17 -31.44 -52.27
N ASP A 771 -27.03 -31.22 -52.94
CA ASP A 771 -26.93 -30.36 -54.14
C ASP A 771 -27.99 -30.74 -55.18
N ARG A 772 -28.01 -32.02 -55.59
CA ARG A 772 -28.99 -32.57 -56.54
C ARG A 772 -30.43 -32.58 -56.02
N PHE A 773 -30.65 -32.47 -54.71
CA PHE A 773 -31.98 -32.31 -54.12
C PHE A 773 -32.44 -30.86 -54.22
N LEU A 774 -31.57 -29.89 -53.92
CA LEU A 774 -31.84 -28.46 -54.06
C LEU A 774 -32.08 -28.06 -55.53
N GLU A 775 -31.23 -28.55 -56.45
CA GLU A 775 -31.39 -28.37 -57.91
C GLU A 775 -32.71 -28.96 -58.45
N ALA A 776 -33.31 -29.93 -57.76
CA ALA A 776 -34.57 -30.54 -58.16
C ALA A 776 -35.81 -29.75 -57.70
N VAL A 777 -35.65 -28.69 -56.91
CA VAL A 777 -36.75 -27.83 -56.43
C VAL A 777 -37.10 -26.79 -57.51
N PRO A 778 -38.30 -26.83 -58.11
CA PRO A 778 -38.64 -25.93 -59.22
C PRO A 778 -38.64 -24.45 -58.79
N GLY A 779 -37.81 -23.64 -59.45
CA GLY A 779 -37.70 -22.19 -59.20
C GLY A 779 -36.55 -21.79 -58.27
N LEU A 780 -35.70 -22.73 -57.84
CA LEU A 780 -34.52 -22.46 -57.01
C LEU A 780 -33.23 -22.71 -57.81
N GLU A 781 -32.49 -21.65 -58.13
CA GLU A 781 -31.18 -21.76 -58.81
C GLU A 781 -30.06 -21.83 -57.77
N PHE A 782 -29.52 -23.04 -57.56
CA PHE A 782 -28.40 -23.29 -56.64
C PHE A 782 -27.11 -23.50 -57.44
N ALA A 783 -26.13 -22.61 -57.26
CA ALA A 783 -24.85 -22.64 -57.97
C ALA A 783 -23.63 -22.96 -57.07
N GLY A 784 -23.89 -23.36 -55.81
CA GLY A 784 -22.86 -23.71 -54.83
C GLY A 784 -22.63 -25.23 -54.70
N SER A 785 -21.71 -25.61 -53.83
CA SER A 785 -21.48 -27.01 -53.42
C SER A 785 -21.74 -27.17 -51.93
N SER A 786 -22.60 -28.10 -51.53
CA SER A 786 -22.93 -28.35 -50.13
C SER A 786 -21.86 -29.20 -49.44
N THR A 787 -21.45 -28.76 -48.25
CA THR A 787 -20.49 -29.47 -47.40
C THR A 787 -21.12 -29.79 -46.05
N PHE A 788 -20.89 -31.02 -45.56
CA PHE A 788 -21.24 -31.43 -44.21
C PHE A 788 -19.97 -31.40 -43.37
N SER A 789 -19.93 -30.49 -42.39
CA SER A 789 -18.87 -30.35 -41.41
C SER A 789 -19.31 -30.94 -40.08
N ALA A 790 -18.51 -31.83 -39.51
CA ALA A 790 -18.66 -32.31 -38.13
C ALA A 790 -17.39 -32.00 -37.34
N SER A 791 -17.53 -31.39 -36.17
CA SER A 791 -16.44 -31.19 -35.21
C SER A 791 -16.75 -31.91 -33.89
N GLY A 792 -15.70 -32.26 -33.16
CA GLY A 792 -15.78 -32.88 -31.85
C GLY A 792 -14.55 -32.58 -31.03
N GLU A 793 -14.76 -32.16 -29.78
CA GLU A 793 -13.73 -31.69 -28.87
C GLU A 793 -13.87 -32.37 -27.49
N VAL A 794 -12.73 -32.68 -26.86
CA VAL A 794 -12.64 -33.18 -25.49
C VAL A 794 -11.50 -32.46 -24.79
N ALA A 795 -11.78 -31.91 -23.61
CA ALA A 795 -10.83 -31.17 -22.79
C ALA A 795 -10.73 -31.77 -21.38
N LEU A 796 -9.52 -31.73 -20.82
CA LEU A 796 -9.18 -32.08 -19.44
C LEU A 796 -8.33 -30.96 -18.85
N SER A 797 -8.67 -30.51 -17.64
CA SER A 797 -7.85 -29.60 -16.85
C SER A 797 -7.56 -30.23 -15.49
N ILE A 798 -6.29 -30.20 -15.09
CA ILE A 798 -5.80 -30.60 -13.77
C ILE A 798 -5.08 -29.40 -13.17
N PRO A 799 -5.79 -28.51 -12.45
CA PRO A 799 -5.18 -27.37 -11.77
C PRO A 799 -4.50 -27.80 -10.46
N ASN A 800 -3.40 -27.14 -10.15
CA ASN A 800 -2.76 -27.11 -8.85
C ASN A 800 -2.69 -25.63 -8.39
N PRO A 801 -3.65 -25.15 -7.58
CA PRO A 801 -3.74 -23.74 -7.22
C PRO A 801 -2.61 -23.24 -6.30
N ASN A 802 -1.76 -24.12 -5.77
CA ASN A 802 -0.58 -23.71 -5.00
C ASN A 802 0.56 -24.74 -5.14
N THR A 803 1.57 -24.38 -5.94
CA THR A 803 2.77 -25.19 -6.17
C THR A 803 3.71 -25.28 -4.96
N LEU A 804 3.66 -24.32 -4.03
CA LEU A 804 4.44 -24.31 -2.78
C LEU A 804 3.79 -25.11 -1.64
N GLY A 805 2.50 -25.46 -1.77
CA GLY A 805 1.74 -26.23 -0.77
C GLY A 805 1.55 -25.52 0.58
N ARG A 806 1.79 -24.21 0.63
CA ARG A 806 1.64 -23.34 1.82
C ARG A 806 1.27 -21.93 1.37
N GLY A 807 0.42 -21.26 2.14
CA GLY A 807 0.13 -19.82 2.05
C GLY A 807 0.16 -19.23 3.46
N PHE A 808 0.60 -17.99 3.60
CA PHE A 808 0.69 -17.30 4.88
C PHE A 808 -0.58 -16.46 5.11
N VAL A 809 -1.29 -16.72 6.21
CA VAL A 809 -2.45 -15.90 6.62
C VAL A 809 -1.97 -14.55 7.16
N ASP A 810 -0.95 -14.63 8.01
CA ASP A 810 -0.09 -13.54 8.47
C ASP A 810 1.27 -14.18 8.84
N ASP A 811 2.34 -13.41 8.83
CA ASP A 811 3.66 -13.78 9.34
C ASP A 811 4.16 -12.89 10.50
N PHE A 812 3.38 -11.87 10.88
CA PHE A 812 3.63 -10.93 11.98
C PHE A 812 4.87 -10.01 11.81
N ASP A 813 5.55 -10.03 10.66
CA ASP A 813 6.69 -9.12 10.40
C ASP A 813 6.24 -7.64 10.25
N GLY A 814 4.98 -7.43 9.87
CA GLY A 814 4.35 -6.12 9.71
C GLY A 814 3.97 -5.45 11.03
N ALA A 815 4.66 -4.36 11.37
CA ALA A 815 4.34 -3.46 12.47
C ALA A 815 3.84 -2.11 11.93
N SER A 816 3.15 -1.32 12.76
CA SER A 816 2.91 0.10 12.50
C SER A 816 4.01 0.89 13.18
N GLU A 817 4.92 1.53 12.43
CA GLU A 817 5.96 2.37 12.99
C GLU A 817 5.96 3.78 12.39
N LEU A 818 6.09 4.80 13.24
CA LEU A 818 6.35 6.18 12.87
C LEU A 818 7.71 6.59 13.46
N SER A 819 8.67 6.94 12.61
CA SER A 819 10.00 7.37 13.07
C SER A 819 10.02 8.84 13.44
N VAL A 820 10.43 9.15 14.67
CA VAL A 820 10.73 10.52 15.10
C VAL A 820 12.12 10.87 14.58
N ARG A 821 12.22 11.92 13.76
CA ARG A 821 13.48 12.30 13.13
C ARG A 821 14.43 12.88 14.19
N LEU A 822 15.70 12.46 14.18
CA LEU A 822 16.72 12.84 15.16
C LEU A 822 17.82 13.74 14.58
N ARG A 823 17.49 14.57 13.59
CA ARG A 823 18.39 15.61 13.11
C ARG A 823 18.15 16.89 13.90
N ALA A 824 19.19 17.67 14.13
CA ALA A 824 19.07 18.91 14.89
C ALA A 824 18.19 19.99 14.22
N SER A 825 17.82 19.82 12.95
CA SER A 825 16.84 20.65 12.22
C SER A 825 15.39 20.43 12.66
N ASP A 826 15.09 19.23 13.14
CA ASP A 826 13.72 18.77 13.36
C ASP A 826 13.30 19.05 14.82
N TRP A 827 14.18 19.72 15.57
CA TRP A 827 14.11 19.96 17.01
C TRP A 827 14.40 21.44 17.29
N ILE A 828 13.56 22.04 18.10
CA ILE A 828 13.61 23.45 18.50
C ILE A 828 13.72 23.59 20.02
N LEU A 829 13.85 24.81 20.51
CA LEU A 829 13.83 25.08 21.94
C LEU A 829 12.46 24.72 22.52
N GLY A 830 12.42 23.99 23.62
CA GLY A 830 11.18 23.58 24.27
C GLY A 830 10.71 24.55 25.35
N SER A 831 9.40 24.53 25.59
CA SER A 831 8.75 25.16 26.73
C SER A 831 9.24 24.64 28.08
N ALA A 832 9.08 25.46 29.12
CA ALA A 832 9.34 25.06 30.49
C ALA A 832 8.32 23.99 30.94
N PRO A 833 8.74 22.89 31.60
CA PRO A 833 7.81 21.94 32.20
C PRO A 833 6.88 22.64 33.21
N ALA A 834 5.62 22.86 32.83
CA ALA A 834 4.67 23.67 33.62
C ALA A 834 4.41 23.07 35.02
N PHE A 835 4.55 21.76 35.13
CA PHE A 835 4.36 20.98 36.36
C PHE A 835 5.59 20.11 36.63
N ARG A 836 5.86 19.84 37.92
CA ARG A 836 6.95 18.94 38.36
C ARG A 836 6.48 17.51 38.62
N ASP A 837 5.17 17.26 38.55
CA ASP A 837 4.55 15.97 38.86
C ASP A 837 5.22 14.83 38.09
N GLY A 838 5.47 13.72 38.80
CA GLY A 838 6.20 12.55 38.28
C GLY A 838 7.72 12.70 38.21
N ALA A 839 8.25 13.94 38.24
CA ALA A 839 9.67 14.23 38.06
C ALA A 839 10.29 15.00 39.24
N ASP A 840 9.60 15.09 40.39
CA ASP A 840 10.03 15.83 41.59
C ASP A 840 11.43 15.51 42.13
N ALA A 841 11.91 14.28 41.91
CA ALA A 841 13.22 13.82 42.35
C ALA A 841 14.38 14.27 41.43
N VAL A 842 14.05 14.73 40.22
CA VAL A 842 14.99 15.00 39.12
C VAL A 842 14.95 16.48 38.73
N LEU A 843 13.77 17.06 38.56
CA LEU A 843 13.60 18.49 38.29
C LEU A 843 13.97 19.32 39.53
N PRO A 844 14.71 20.44 39.38
CA PRO A 844 14.95 21.39 40.48
C PRO A 844 13.65 21.88 41.11
N ALA A 845 13.69 22.28 42.39
CA ALA A 845 12.50 22.69 43.15
C ALA A 845 11.79 23.95 42.60
N VAL A 846 12.50 24.74 41.80
CA VAL A 846 11.98 25.86 41.02
C VAL A 846 12.42 25.64 39.58
N VAL A 847 11.50 25.78 38.63
CA VAL A 847 11.72 25.60 37.19
C VAL A 847 11.64 26.99 36.55
N ASP A 848 12.76 27.72 36.61
CA ASP A 848 12.87 29.10 36.13
C ASP A 848 14.28 29.40 35.59
N ALA A 849 14.55 30.66 35.22
CA ALA A 849 15.86 31.10 34.71
C ALA A 849 17.03 30.88 35.70
N SER A 850 16.78 30.71 37.01
CA SER A 850 17.84 30.42 37.99
C SER A 850 18.29 28.96 37.99
N THR A 851 17.51 28.06 37.39
CA THR A 851 17.79 26.61 37.29
C THR A 851 17.82 26.08 35.86
N ALA A 852 17.50 26.91 34.86
CA ALA A 852 17.60 26.59 33.45
C ALA A 852 19.07 26.50 33.01
N SER A 853 19.54 25.28 32.71
CA SER A 853 20.87 25.04 32.12
C SER A 853 20.88 25.38 30.63
N SER A 854 22.07 25.61 30.05
CA SER A 854 22.20 25.57 28.60
C SER A 854 22.01 24.14 28.07
N LEU A 855 21.36 24.00 26.92
CA LEU A 855 21.25 22.73 26.19
C LEU A 855 21.59 22.99 24.73
N VAL A 856 22.42 22.11 24.17
CA VAL A 856 22.78 22.12 22.76
C VAL A 856 22.49 20.73 22.20
N TRP A 857 21.77 20.67 21.09
CA TRP A 857 21.33 19.43 20.42
C TRP A 857 21.91 19.34 19.02
N GLN A 858 22.77 18.36 18.77
CA GLN A 858 23.59 18.28 17.56
C GLN A 858 23.52 16.88 16.94
N HIS A 859 23.44 16.81 15.62
CA HIS A 859 23.57 15.55 14.87
C HIS A 859 24.85 15.52 14.00
N GLN A 860 25.56 16.65 13.91
CA GLN A 860 26.85 16.80 13.24
C GLN A 860 27.71 17.80 14.02
N TRP A 861 29.00 17.54 14.15
CA TRP A 861 29.93 18.42 14.88
C TRP A 861 31.39 18.28 14.44
N ILE A 862 32.22 19.25 14.80
CA ILE A 862 33.65 19.25 14.55
C ILE A 862 34.38 18.47 15.67
N ILE A 863 35.25 17.54 15.28
CA ILE A 863 36.10 16.77 16.20
C ILE A 863 37.38 17.56 16.50
N GLN A 864 37.72 17.71 17.79
CA GLN A 864 38.98 18.28 18.25
C GLN A 864 40.01 17.21 18.63
N SER A 865 41.29 17.51 18.40
CA SER A 865 42.40 16.72 18.93
C SER A 865 42.62 17.03 20.41
N LEU A 866 43.45 16.22 21.07
CA LEU A 866 43.99 16.53 22.41
C LEU A 866 44.85 17.82 22.45
N THR A 867 45.17 18.41 21.29
CA THR A 867 45.85 19.72 21.16
C THR A 867 44.90 20.88 20.83
N GLY A 868 43.60 20.62 20.67
CA GLY A 868 42.57 21.61 20.31
C GLY A 868 42.45 21.90 18.81
N ASP A 869 43.20 21.19 17.96
CA ASP A 869 43.13 21.33 16.50
C ASP A 869 41.92 20.56 15.94
N SER A 870 41.27 21.10 14.91
CA SER A 870 40.20 20.38 14.20
C SER A 870 40.78 19.19 13.43
N VAL A 871 40.32 17.98 13.73
CA VAL A 871 40.82 16.72 13.11
C VAL A 871 39.89 16.16 12.04
N GLY A 872 38.65 16.63 12.00
CA GLY A 872 37.62 16.18 11.06
C GLY A 872 36.23 16.59 11.51
N VAL A 873 35.23 16.15 10.76
CA VAL A 873 33.81 16.25 11.10
C VAL A 873 33.33 14.88 11.57
N HIS A 874 32.55 14.85 12.64
CA HIS A 874 31.69 13.71 12.95
C HIS A 874 30.31 13.99 12.35
N GLU A 875 29.93 13.19 11.38
CA GLU A 875 28.54 13.04 10.97
C GLU A 875 27.94 11.99 11.90
N GLY A 876 27.02 12.40 12.80
CA GLY A 876 26.33 11.52 13.76
C GLY A 876 25.29 10.63 13.09
N TYR A 877 25.70 10.01 11.98
CA TYR A 877 24.91 9.14 11.14
C TYR A 877 25.47 7.73 11.29
N PHE A 878 24.81 6.93 12.12
CA PHE A 878 25.28 5.63 12.56
C PHE A 878 24.76 4.50 11.65
N PRO A 879 25.64 3.62 11.13
CA PRO A 879 25.23 2.34 10.57
C PRO A 879 24.34 1.62 11.59
N ARG A 880 23.19 1.08 11.16
CA ARG A 880 22.22 0.48 12.10
C ARG A 880 22.85 -0.64 12.94
N ILE A 881 23.75 -1.41 12.33
CA ILE A 881 24.49 -2.50 12.98
C ILE A 881 25.44 -2.05 14.11
N GLN A 882 25.83 -0.76 14.16
CA GLN A 882 26.61 -0.19 15.27
C GLN A 882 25.74 0.29 16.42
N ILE A 883 24.47 0.64 16.16
CA ILE A 883 23.47 0.90 17.20
C ILE A 883 23.07 -0.44 17.87
N ASP A 884 22.80 -1.47 17.07
CA ASP A 884 22.47 -2.81 17.58
C ASP A 884 22.89 -3.89 16.56
N ASN A 885 23.78 -4.79 16.98
CA ASN A 885 24.38 -5.76 16.07
C ASN A 885 23.43 -6.90 15.64
N GLN A 886 22.24 -6.97 16.25
CA GLN A 886 21.21 -7.94 15.91
C GLN A 886 20.37 -7.50 14.70
N ILE A 887 20.40 -6.22 14.34
CA ILE A 887 19.72 -5.69 13.15
C ILE A 887 20.32 -6.33 11.88
N ARG A 888 19.49 -6.95 11.04
CA ARG A 888 19.88 -7.52 9.74
C ARG A 888 19.44 -6.62 8.60
N LEU A 889 20.36 -6.36 7.67
CA LEU A 889 20.14 -5.52 6.50
C LEU A 889 20.56 -6.23 5.21
N ALA A 890 19.82 -5.98 4.14
CA ALA A 890 20.17 -6.35 2.78
C ALA A 890 20.20 -5.09 1.90
N GLY A 891 21.12 -5.02 0.94
CA GLY A 891 21.41 -3.79 0.19
C GLY A 891 22.41 -2.89 0.92
N SER A 892 22.41 -1.59 0.60
CA SER A 892 23.32 -0.58 1.19
C SER A 892 22.78 0.00 2.49
N ASP A 893 23.50 -0.17 3.60
CA ASP A 893 23.11 0.33 4.93
C ASP A 893 22.85 1.85 4.93
N ILE A 894 21.61 2.22 5.27
CA ILE A 894 21.21 3.62 5.45
C ILE A 894 21.49 3.99 6.90
N ARG A 895 22.38 4.96 7.07
CA ARG A 895 22.78 5.45 8.39
C ARG A 895 21.65 6.25 9.05
N GLU A 896 21.38 5.94 10.31
CA GLU A 896 20.39 6.65 11.13
C GLU A 896 21.01 7.89 11.78
N PRO A 897 20.35 9.06 11.78
CA PRO A 897 20.81 10.21 12.54
C PRO A 897 20.68 9.94 14.06
N GLY A 898 21.69 10.36 14.82
CA GLY A 898 21.67 10.32 16.27
C GLY A 898 21.88 11.71 16.88
N LEU A 899 20.93 12.13 17.72
CA LEU A 899 20.88 13.45 18.35
C LEU A 899 21.69 13.45 19.65
N LEU A 900 22.81 14.18 19.66
CA LEU A 900 23.64 14.44 20.83
C LEU A 900 23.12 15.66 21.58
N LEU A 901 22.60 15.45 22.79
CA LEU A 901 22.21 16.45 23.76
C LEU A 901 23.40 16.74 24.70
N THR A 902 23.82 18.00 24.80
CA THR A 902 24.86 18.47 25.73
C THR A 902 24.24 19.42 26.75
N LEU A 903 24.14 19.00 28.02
CA LEU A 903 23.60 19.79 29.11
C LEU A 903 24.72 20.51 29.87
N GLY A 904 24.64 21.84 29.94
CA GLY A 904 25.56 22.69 30.71
C GLY A 904 25.29 22.71 32.22
N ASN A 905 26.19 23.34 32.95
CA ASN A 905 26.04 23.54 34.40
C ASN A 905 24.85 24.44 34.72
N SER A 906 24.11 24.11 35.79
CA SER A 906 23.02 24.93 36.31
C SER A 906 23.50 26.33 36.79
N PRO A 907 22.76 27.43 36.51
CA PRO A 907 23.07 28.76 37.03
C PRO A 907 23.07 28.82 38.57
N ALA A 908 22.34 27.92 39.24
CA ALA A 908 22.32 27.77 40.68
C ALA A 908 23.68 27.34 41.28
N GLY A 909 24.60 26.82 40.47
CA GLY A 909 25.98 26.53 40.85
C GLY A 909 26.52 25.20 40.31
N LEU A 910 27.84 25.05 40.36
CA LEU A 910 28.52 23.80 39.94
C LEU A 910 28.01 22.60 40.73
N GLY A 911 27.50 21.59 40.02
CA GLY A 911 26.93 20.38 40.63
C GLY A 911 25.54 20.55 41.24
N ALA A 912 24.90 21.73 41.10
CA ALA A 912 23.47 21.85 41.33
C ALA A 912 22.71 21.21 40.14
N PRO A 913 21.53 20.60 40.36
CA PRO A 913 20.70 20.15 39.26
C PRO A 913 20.18 21.36 38.47
N GLY A 914 20.19 21.24 37.16
CA GLY A 914 19.55 22.13 36.20
C GLY A 914 18.69 21.33 35.24
N TRP A 915 17.94 22.03 34.42
CA TRP A 915 17.02 21.45 33.44
C TRP A 915 17.04 22.28 32.15
N ARG A 916 16.70 21.66 31.03
CA ARG A 916 16.40 22.38 29.78
C ARG A 916 15.63 21.48 28.81
N SER A 917 14.74 22.07 28.04
CA SER A 917 13.83 21.36 27.14
C SER A 917 14.16 21.62 25.67
N THR A 918 13.95 20.60 24.85
CA THR A 918 13.86 20.68 23.39
C THR A 918 12.61 19.92 22.95
N MET A 919 11.97 20.35 21.85
CA MET A 919 10.74 19.74 21.37
C MET A 919 10.74 19.56 19.85
N THR A 920 9.90 18.64 19.38
CA THR A 920 9.68 18.36 17.96
C THR A 920 8.17 18.16 17.72
N PRO A 921 7.59 18.79 16.68
CA PRO A 921 6.20 18.53 16.29
C PRO A 921 6.09 17.14 15.63
N LEU A 922 5.09 16.37 16.04
CA LEU A 922 4.74 15.06 15.46
C LEU A 922 3.62 15.17 14.43
N SER A 923 2.68 16.09 14.63
CA SER A 923 1.59 16.44 13.72
C SER A 923 1.09 17.84 14.06
N THR A 924 0.77 18.64 13.03
CA THR A 924 0.12 19.95 13.18
C THR A 924 -1.28 19.78 13.76
N ASN A 925 -2.11 18.96 13.11
CA ASN A 925 -3.52 18.76 13.46
C ASN A 925 -3.76 17.66 14.52
N GLY A 926 -2.69 17.09 15.08
CA GLY A 926 -2.72 15.98 16.03
C GLY A 926 -2.49 14.61 15.38
N LEU A 927 -1.96 13.67 16.16
CA LEU A 927 -1.61 12.33 15.74
C LEU A 927 -2.36 11.30 16.59
N ASP A 928 -2.93 10.30 15.91
CA ASP A 928 -3.73 9.26 16.54
C ASP A 928 -2.84 8.13 17.11
N LEU A 929 -2.53 8.21 18.41
CA LEU A 929 -1.70 7.25 19.12
C LEU A 929 -2.51 6.13 19.81
N THR A 930 -3.81 6.00 19.55
CA THR A 930 -4.66 4.95 20.16
C THR A 930 -4.25 3.52 19.81
N LYS A 931 -3.43 3.32 18.77
CA LYS A 931 -2.88 2.00 18.40
C LYS A 931 -1.36 1.90 18.58
N THR A 932 -0.74 2.97 19.05
CA THR A 932 0.68 2.99 19.38
C THR A 932 0.82 2.48 20.80
N GLU A 933 1.55 1.40 20.97
CA GLU A 933 1.70 0.75 22.27
C GLU A 933 3.00 1.19 22.94
N PHE A 934 4.06 1.50 22.15
CA PHE A 934 5.37 1.87 22.67
C PHE A 934 6.01 3.08 21.97
N LEU A 935 6.77 3.87 22.72
CA LEU A 935 7.83 4.75 22.20
C LEU A 935 9.17 4.05 22.46
N GLU A 936 9.85 3.66 21.39
CA GLU A 936 11.14 2.98 21.40
C GLU A 936 12.25 3.94 20.97
N PHE A 937 13.39 3.94 21.66
CA PHE A 937 14.59 4.65 21.22
C PHE A 937 15.85 4.03 21.81
N TYR A 938 16.99 4.26 21.17
CA TYR A 938 18.29 3.89 21.71
C TYR A 938 18.94 5.10 22.37
N ALA A 939 19.60 4.90 23.51
CA ALA A 939 20.35 5.97 24.18
C ALA A 939 21.70 5.49 24.74
N THR A 940 22.64 6.42 24.85
CA THR A 940 23.94 6.25 25.53
C THR A 940 24.41 7.61 26.07
N GLY A 941 25.05 7.68 27.24
CA GLY A 941 25.40 8.97 27.83
C GLY A 941 25.87 8.93 29.29
N ASP A 942 26.02 10.11 29.88
CA ASP A 942 26.36 10.28 31.29
C ASP A 942 25.17 9.93 32.21
N GLU A 943 25.39 9.01 33.17
CA GLU A 943 24.43 8.62 34.23
C GLU A 943 23.92 9.82 35.08
N ALA A 944 24.64 10.95 35.04
CA ALA A 944 24.28 12.19 35.73
C ALA A 944 23.17 13.00 35.02
N ILE A 945 22.69 12.55 33.86
CA ILE A 945 21.54 13.10 33.15
C ILE A 945 20.40 12.09 33.15
N THR A 946 19.20 12.59 33.45
CA THR A 946 17.92 11.90 33.27
C THR A 946 17.16 12.61 32.17
N LEU A 947 16.51 11.83 31.30
CA LEU A 947 15.61 12.34 30.27
C LEU A 947 14.18 12.30 30.79
N ILE A 948 13.44 13.38 30.59
CA ILE A 948 12.00 13.44 30.83
C ILE A 948 11.34 13.57 29.45
N ILE A 949 10.54 12.58 29.08
CA ILE A 949 9.86 12.51 27.79
C ILE A 949 8.40 12.85 28.02
N ASP A 950 7.94 13.95 27.44
CA ASP A 950 6.56 14.41 27.49
C ASP A 950 5.93 14.25 26.10
N LEU A 951 4.75 13.64 26.03
CA LEU A 951 4.05 13.29 24.79
C LEU A 951 2.57 13.66 24.88
N GLY A 952 2.10 14.58 24.03
CA GLY A 952 0.70 15.05 24.07
C GLY A 952 0.48 16.36 23.32
N THR A 953 -0.33 17.23 23.91
CA THR A 953 -0.37 18.66 23.59
C THR A 953 0.53 19.39 24.58
N LEU A 954 1.45 20.19 24.08
CA LEU A 954 2.50 20.85 24.86
C LEU A 954 2.50 22.35 24.60
N SER A 955 2.96 23.12 25.57
CA SER A 955 3.10 24.56 25.40
C SER A 955 4.13 24.84 24.30
N GLU A 956 3.76 25.69 23.36
CA GLU A 956 4.62 26.16 22.27
C GLU A 956 5.52 27.33 22.69
N ASP A 957 5.14 28.06 23.76
CA ASP A 957 5.93 29.11 24.42
C ASP A 957 7.32 28.61 24.86
N ALA A 958 8.34 28.89 24.05
CA ALA A 958 9.67 28.33 24.22
C ALA A 958 10.45 29.11 25.28
N PHE A 959 11.06 28.42 26.24
CA PHE A 959 11.61 29.08 27.42
C PHE A 959 13.00 29.71 27.17
N PHE A 960 13.10 30.73 26.34
CA PHE A 960 14.36 31.44 26.07
C PHE A 960 14.90 32.17 27.33
N VAL A 961 16.23 32.28 27.44
CA VAL A 961 16.92 33.01 28.52
C VAL A 961 18.10 33.78 27.91
N ASP A 962 18.13 35.10 28.07
CA ASP A 962 19.21 35.96 27.56
C ASP A 962 20.50 35.88 28.41
N GLU A 963 21.58 36.56 27.98
CA GLU A 963 22.85 36.62 28.73
C GLU A 963 22.74 37.28 30.12
N ASN A 964 21.66 38.02 30.39
CA ASN A 964 21.39 38.70 31.65
C ASN A 964 20.49 37.87 32.60
N GLY A 965 19.92 36.76 32.13
CA GLY A 965 18.96 35.94 32.87
C GLY A 965 17.49 36.36 32.71
N ASN A 966 17.16 37.22 31.74
CA ASN A 966 15.78 37.60 31.41
C ASN A 966 15.13 36.53 30.52
N VAL A 967 13.81 36.33 30.70
CA VAL A 967 12.97 35.41 29.90
C VAL A 967 12.04 36.13 28.93
N GLN A 968 12.09 37.47 28.90
CA GLN A 968 11.34 38.34 28.00
C GLN A 968 12.02 39.72 27.93
N GLY A 969 11.83 40.44 26.82
CA GLY A 969 12.50 41.72 26.62
C GLY A 969 12.00 42.54 25.43
N THR A 970 12.86 43.43 24.94
CA THR A 970 12.61 44.27 23.76
C THR A 970 13.88 44.35 22.93
N ARG A 971 13.79 43.94 21.66
CA ARG A 971 14.86 43.95 20.65
C ARG A 971 15.28 45.38 20.28
N GLU A 972 16.46 45.53 19.66
CA GLU A 972 16.94 46.83 19.16
C GLU A 972 15.99 47.51 18.15
N ASP A 973 15.18 46.73 17.43
CA ASP A 973 14.18 47.23 16.47
C ASP A 973 12.84 47.64 17.12
N GLY A 974 12.67 47.38 18.42
CA GLY A 974 11.47 47.67 19.20
C GLY A 974 10.45 46.53 19.26
N ARG A 975 10.70 45.37 18.65
CA ARG A 975 9.87 44.17 18.85
C ARG A 975 10.03 43.64 20.28
N LEU A 976 8.93 43.18 20.88
CA LEU A 976 9.01 42.39 22.12
C LEU A 976 9.39 40.95 21.80
N TRP A 977 9.86 40.22 22.80
CA TRP A 977 10.15 38.78 22.73
C TRP A 977 9.99 38.11 24.11
N GLY A 978 9.85 36.79 24.13
CA GLY A 978 9.84 35.91 25.29
C GLY A 978 8.44 35.57 25.82
N ILE A 979 8.37 34.97 27.00
CA ILE A 979 7.17 34.31 27.53
C ILE A 979 5.84 35.08 27.40
N ASP A 980 4.74 34.33 27.25
CA ASP A 980 3.37 34.79 26.97
C ASP A 980 3.21 35.53 25.62
N ARG A 981 4.04 35.23 24.62
CA ARG A 981 4.03 35.86 23.29
C ARG A 981 4.41 34.87 22.19
N LEU A 982 3.73 34.95 21.04
CA LEU A 982 4.13 34.23 19.84
C LEU A 982 5.34 34.91 19.19
N ASP A 983 6.53 34.31 19.28
CA ASP A 983 7.71 34.79 18.58
C ASP A 983 8.00 33.98 17.30
N HIS A 984 8.35 34.72 16.25
CA HIS A 984 8.73 34.20 14.93
C HIS A 984 9.69 35.17 14.24
N GLU A 985 10.44 34.67 13.27
CA GLU A 985 11.30 35.55 12.46
C GLU A 985 10.49 36.42 11.49
N ALA A 986 9.42 35.87 10.92
CA ALA A 986 8.58 36.48 9.90
C ALA A 986 7.10 36.26 10.22
N ASP A 987 6.39 37.32 10.60
CA ASP A 987 4.97 37.31 10.95
C ASP A 987 4.03 37.18 9.73
N PRO A 988 3.35 36.03 9.53
CA PRO A 988 2.42 35.87 8.41
C PRO A 988 1.20 36.81 8.52
N ALA A 989 0.76 37.17 9.73
CA ALA A 989 -0.37 38.08 9.95
C ALA A 989 -0.06 39.53 9.57
N LEU A 990 1.22 39.92 9.59
CA LEU A 990 1.69 41.21 9.07
C LEU A 990 2.12 41.15 7.58
N GLY A 991 1.91 40.02 6.91
CA GLY A 991 2.33 39.81 5.52
C GLY A 991 3.86 39.72 5.35
N GLU A 992 4.56 39.28 6.39
CA GLU A 992 6.02 39.24 6.41
C GLU A 992 6.58 38.00 5.71
N ILE A 993 7.28 38.22 4.60
CA ILE A 993 7.98 37.14 3.89
C ILE A 993 9.32 36.87 4.58
N TRP A 994 9.58 35.60 4.95
CA TRP A 994 10.87 35.15 5.47
C TRP A 994 12.00 35.44 4.49
N ASN A 995 13.14 35.95 4.98
CA ASN A 995 14.25 36.38 4.15
C ASN A 995 15.56 36.47 4.95
N PRO A 996 16.74 36.57 4.29
CA PRO A 996 18.04 36.59 4.97
C PRO A 996 18.28 37.73 5.96
N THR A 997 17.45 38.78 5.99
CA THR A 997 17.53 39.85 7.01
C THR A 997 16.74 39.49 8.27
N ARG A 998 15.66 38.72 8.14
CA ARG A 998 14.89 38.16 9.28
C ARG A 998 15.63 36.99 9.91
N ASP A 999 16.13 36.06 9.09
CA ASP A 999 17.09 35.02 9.48
C ASP A 999 18.24 35.61 10.29
N GLN A 1000 18.91 36.67 9.82
CA GLN A 1000 19.98 37.33 10.59
C GLN A 1000 19.56 37.97 11.93
N ALA A 1001 18.26 38.20 12.15
CA ALA A 1001 17.73 38.73 13.41
C ALA A 1001 17.30 37.63 14.39
N GLY A 1002 16.94 36.43 13.90
CA GLY A 1002 16.47 35.31 14.74
C GLY A 1002 15.09 35.53 15.34
N VAL A 1003 14.74 34.69 16.33
CA VAL A 1003 13.46 34.68 17.05
C VAL A 1003 13.51 35.51 18.34
N TRP A 1004 14.58 35.40 19.15
CA TRP A 1004 14.72 36.11 20.44
C TRP A 1004 15.90 37.11 20.43
N ASP A 1005 16.19 37.79 21.55
CA ASP A 1005 17.35 38.69 21.67
C ASP A 1005 18.64 37.89 22.01
N GLU A 1006 19.01 37.01 21.09
CA GLU A 1006 20.10 36.06 21.25
C GLU A 1006 21.47 36.63 20.81
N ALA A 1007 22.47 36.51 21.69
CA ALA A 1007 23.83 36.99 21.42
C ALA A 1007 24.64 36.08 20.47
N CYS A 1008 24.09 34.94 20.09
CA CYS A 1008 24.71 34.02 19.14
C CYS A 1008 24.42 34.45 17.69
N GLN A 1009 25.24 33.97 16.76
CA GLN A 1009 24.91 34.01 15.34
C GLN A 1009 25.40 32.72 14.68
N ALA A 1010 24.48 32.04 13.99
CA ALA A 1010 24.74 30.88 13.17
C ALA A 1010 25.27 31.30 11.77
N ALA A 1011 25.50 30.31 10.91
CA ALA A 1011 25.67 30.51 9.48
C ALA A 1011 25.07 29.30 8.75
N PRO A 1012 24.40 29.46 7.60
CA PRO A 1012 23.70 28.35 6.95
C PRO A 1012 24.63 27.20 6.59
N GLY A 1013 24.25 25.98 6.98
CA GLY A 1013 25.06 24.77 6.77
C GLY A 1013 26.39 24.70 7.54
N ARG A 1014 26.65 25.62 8.48
CA ARG A 1014 27.89 25.62 9.26
C ARG A 1014 27.86 24.59 10.39
N LEU A 1015 28.97 23.87 10.53
CA LEU A 1015 29.21 22.96 11.63
C LEU A 1015 29.94 23.63 12.78
N TYR A 1016 29.63 23.20 14.00
CA TYR A 1016 30.15 23.73 15.26
C TYR A 1016 30.80 22.63 16.11
N PHE A 1017 31.50 23.01 17.17
CA PHE A 1017 32.02 22.05 18.15
C PHE A 1017 30.89 21.49 19.03
N ILE A 1018 31.12 20.37 19.70
CA ILE A 1018 30.16 19.80 20.66
C ILE A 1018 29.86 20.83 21.76
N GLY A 1019 28.57 21.09 22.02
CA GLY A 1019 28.13 21.99 23.08
C GLY A 1019 28.30 23.49 22.77
N ASP A 1020 28.61 23.86 21.53
CA ASP A 1020 28.66 25.27 21.09
C ASP A 1020 27.23 25.80 20.86
N PRO A 1021 26.75 26.81 21.61
CA PRO A 1021 25.37 27.29 21.51
C PRO A 1021 24.96 27.73 20.10
N ARG A 1022 25.91 28.11 19.24
CA ARG A 1022 25.64 28.52 17.86
C ARG A 1022 25.13 27.41 16.95
N ALA A 1023 25.22 26.14 17.37
CA ALA A 1023 24.61 25.03 16.65
C ALA A 1023 23.08 25.09 16.63
N ASN A 1024 22.49 25.80 17.60
CA ASN A 1024 21.05 25.87 17.87
C ASN A 1024 20.53 27.32 17.85
N CYS A 1025 21.37 28.26 17.40
CA CYS A 1025 20.96 29.65 17.26
C CYS A 1025 19.93 29.77 16.15
N THR A 1026 18.90 30.57 16.34
CA THR A 1026 17.95 30.89 15.26
C THR A 1026 18.60 31.92 14.33
N ALA A 1027 19.21 32.96 14.90
CA ALA A 1027 19.84 34.06 14.17
C ALA A 1027 20.92 33.60 13.17
N GLY A 1028 20.60 33.60 11.88
CA GLY A 1028 21.52 33.36 10.76
C GLY A 1028 21.72 31.87 10.42
N ASN A 1029 20.81 30.98 10.82
CA ASN A 1029 20.94 29.55 10.55
C ASN A 1029 20.44 29.13 9.15
N GLY A 1030 19.73 30.02 8.44
CA GLY A 1030 19.18 29.80 7.10
C GLY A 1030 17.89 28.99 7.06
N ARG A 1031 17.12 28.96 8.15
CA ARG A 1031 15.81 28.29 8.29
C ARG A 1031 14.76 29.27 8.81
N PRO A 1032 13.47 29.05 8.50
CA PRO A 1032 12.39 29.80 9.14
C PRO A 1032 12.10 29.23 10.53
N ASP A 1033 12.46 29.98 11.56
CA ASP A 1033 12.16 29.63 12.96
C ASP A 1033 10.90 30.37 13.48
N SER A 1034 10.08 29.65 14.26
CA SER A 1034 8.79 30.10 14.78
C SER A 1034 8.38 29.25 15.99
N GLU A 1035 7.69 29.87 16.94
CA GLU A 1035 7.01 29.15 18.03
C GLU A 1035 5.64 28.59 17.61
N ASP A 1036 4.99 29.13 16.58
CA ASP A 1036 3.78 28.55 15.93
C ASP A 1036 4.11 27.20 15.26
N LEU A 1037 3.91 26.07 15.94
CA LEU A 1037 4.35 24.75 15.43
C LEU A 1037 3.27 24.02 14.63
N ASP A 1038 2.00 24.18 15.02
CA ASP A 1038 0.87 23.63 14.26
C ASP A 1038 0.42 24.50 13.09
N ARG A 1039 0.91 25.75 13.01
CA ARG A 1039 0.69 26.72 11.93
C ARG A 1039 -0.72 27.29 11.89
N ASP A 1040 -1.41 27.32 13.03
CA ASP A 1040 -2.68 28.03 13.21
C ASP A 1040 -2.47 29.56 13.39
N GLY A 1041 -1.26 29.98 13.78
CA GLY A 1041 -0.86 31.37 14.00
C GLY A 1041 -1.33 31.95 15.35
N ASN A 1042 -1.48 31.11 16.37
CA ASN A 1042 -1.65 31.45 17.77
C ASN A 1042 -0.43 30.97 18.60
N LEU A 1043 -0.43 31.28 19.90
CA LEU A 1043 0.48 30.67 20.87
C LEU A 1043 -0.33 29.73 21.77
N ASP A 1044 -0.15 28.42 21.60
CA ASP A 1044 -0.75 27.43 22.49
C ASP A 1044 0.10 27.29 23.77
N THR A 1045 -0.42 27.76 24.90
CA THR A 1045 0.28 27.69 26.21
C THR A 1045 -0.26 26.59 27.13
N SER A 1046 -1.28 25.83 26.70
CA SER A 1046 -1.88 24.77 27.52
C SER A 1046 -1.15 23.44 27.34
N GLU A 1047 -0.72 22.82 28.43
CA GLU A 1047 -0.14 21.47 28.39
C GLU A 1047 -1.15 20.42 28.83
N ARG A 1048 -1.28 19.35 28.05
CA ARG A 1048 -1.90 18.08 28.47
C ARG A 1048 -1.18 16.90 27.81
N HIS A 1049 -0.43 16.15 28.61
CA HIS A 1049 0.50 15.13 28.12
C HIS A 1049 0.72 13.99 29.10
N LEU A 1050 1.25 12.88 28.57
CA LEU A 1050 1.84 11.80 29.35
C LEU A 1050 3.34 12.06 29.52
N ARG A 1051 3.83 11.92 30.75
CA ARG A 1051 5.23 12.09 31.14
C ARG A 1051 5.89 10.77 31.53
N TYR A 1052 7.12 10.59 31.09
CA TYR A 1052 7.97 9.43 31.42
C TYR A 1052 9.37 9.90 31.84
N VAL A 1053 9.91 9.30 32.89
CA VAL A 1053 11.24 9.64 33.43
C VAL A 1053 12.22 8.50 33.18
N VAL A 1054 13.24 8.74 32.37
CA VAL A 1054 14.22 7.76 31.89
C VAL A 1054 15.60 8.08 32.47
N THR A 1055 16.02 7.34 33.48
CA THR A 1055 17.39 7.37 34.00
C THR A 1055 18.33 6.54 33.13
N LEU A 1056 19.58 6.96 33.01
CA LEU A 1056 20.60 6.30 32.18
C LEU A 1056 21.63 5.50 33.00
N ASP A 1057 21.31 5.21 34.27
CA ASP A 1057 22.12 4.45 35.23
C ASP A 1057 21.79 2.94 35.23
N GLY A 1058 21.08 2.47 34.20
CA GLY A 1058 20.58 1.10 34.10
C GLY A 1058 19.43 0.76 35.05
N SER A 1059 18.93 1.70 35.85
CA SER A 1059 17.80 1.45 36.79
C SER A 1059 16.42 1.79 36.24
N SER A 1060 16.34 2.35 35.02
CA SER A 1060 15.08 2.76 34.40
C SER A 1060 14.12 1.58 34.23
N PRO A 1061 12.82 1.73 34.57
CA PRO A 1061 11.81 0.70 34.31
C PRO A 1061 11.52 0.52 32.80
N PHE A 1062 12.05 1.40 31.95
CA PHE A 1062 11.88 1.37 30.50
C PHE A 1062 13.09 0.75 29.76
N LEU A 1063 14.15 0.35 30.46
CA LEU A 1063 15.30 -0.32 29.84
C LEU A 1063 14.90 -1.73 29.39
N ALA A 1064 14.86 -1.95 28.06
CA ALA A 1064 14.50 -3.24 27.46
C ALA A 1064 15.74 -4.11 27.18
N ARG A 1065 16.84 -3.52 26.69
CA ARG A 1065 18.12 -4.22 26.44
C ARG A 1065 19.30 -3.32 26.77
N SER A 1066 20.21 -3.80 27.59
CA SER A 1066 21.46 -3.12 27.95
C SER A 1066 22.44 -3.04 26.77
N ALA A 1067 23.45 -2.17 26.87
CA ALA A 1067 24.53 -2.05 25.87
C ALA A 1067 25.27 -3.38 25.57
N VAL A 1068 25.30 -4.30 26.54
CA VAL A 1068 25.90 -5.63 26.39
C VAL A 1068 25.02 -6.54 25.53
N GLU A 1069 23.70 -6.40 25.63
CA GLU A 1069 22.72 -7.22 24.91
C GLU A 1069 22.46 -6.72 23.50
N THR A 1070 22.46 -5.39 23.27
CA THR A 1070 22.55 -4.78 21.92
C THR A 1070 23.89 -5.13 21.26
N GLY A 1071 24.93 -5.32 22.07
CA GLY A 1071 26.31 -5.51 21.64
C GLY A 1071 26.77 -4.37 20.73
N SER A 1072 26.30 -3.16 21.03
CA SER A 1072 26.66 -1.93 20.34
C SER A 1072 28.15 -1.61 20.56
N GLU A 1073 28.88 -1.34 19.48
CA GLU A 1073 30.25 -0.83 19.56
C GLU A 1073 30.32 0.58 20.18
N LEU A 1074 29.18 1.28 20.22
CA LEU A 1074 29.02 2.67 20.69
C LEU A 1074 28.34 2.76 22.06
N GLY A 1075 27.95 1.62 22.65
CA GLY A 1075 27.33 1.57 23.97
C GLY A 1075 25.85 1.96 24.02
N PHE A 1076 25.11 1.89 22.90
CA PHE A 1076 23.67 2.15 22.87
C PHE A 1076 22.86 1.06 23.59
N GLU A 1077 21.93 1.49 24.44
CA GLU A 1077 20.92 0.66 25.10
C GLU A 1077 19.54 0.93 24.51
N LEU A 1078 18.65 -0.06 24.47
CA LEU A 1078 17.28 0.08 23.99
C LEU A 1078 16.33 0.42 25.15
N TYR A 1079 15.67 1.58 25.05
CA TYR A 1079 14.61 2.01 25.93
C TYR A 1079 13.25 1.88 25.23
N ARG A 1080 12.24 1.42 25.96
CA ARG A 1080 10.92 1.04 25.45
C ARG A 1080 9.84 1.48 26.44
N ILE A 1081 9.24 2.62 26.15
CA ILE A 1081 8.23 3.27 27.01
C ILE A 1081 6.84 2.81 26.57
N PRO A 1082 6.03 2.17 27.44
CA PRO A 1082 4.63 1.86 27.11
C PRO A 1082 3.80 3.16 27.14
N ILE A 1083 3.21 3.51 26.00
CA ILE A 1083 2.33 4.70 25.89
C ILE A 1083 1.00 4.41 26.61
N ARG A 1084 0.48 3.18 26.47
CA ARG A 1084 -0.81 2.77 27.03
C ARG A 1084 -0.63 2.03 28.35
N GLY A 1085 -0.72 2.74 29.48
CA GLY A 1085 -0.71 2.14 30.82
C GLY A 1085 -0.38 3.10 31.95
N GLY A 1086 -0.59 2.66 33.19
CA GLY A 1086 -0.36 3.47 34.41
C GLY A 1086 1.12 3.72 34.78
N MET A 1087 2.04 3.59 33.82
CA MET A 1087 3.47 3.91 33.98
C MET A 1087 3.80 5.34 33.53
N GLY A 1088 2.93 5.96 32.70
CA GLY A 1088 3.00 7.37 32.38
C GLY A 1088 2.34 8.21 33.48
N VAL A 1089 2.90 9.39 33.74
CA VAL A 1089 2.28 10.36 34.65
C VAL A 1089 1.43 11.32 33.82
N GLU A 1090 0.15 11.42 34.15
CA GLU A 1090 -0.81 12.32 33.51
C GLU A 1090 -0.57 13.76 34.02
N VAL A 1091 -0.19 14.67 33.11
CA VAL A 1091 0.13 16.07 33.42
C VAL A 1091 -0.85 16.98 32.68
N GLY A 1092 -1.35 18.02 33.38
CA GLY A 1092 -2.36 18.94 32.83
C GLY A 1092 -3.82 18.49 33.00
N GLY A 1093 -4.05 17.34 33.64
CA GLY A 1093 -5.37 16.75 33.86
C GLY A 1093 -5.36 15.25 33.60
N VAL A 1094 -6.53 14.62 33.68
CA VAL A 1094 -6.68 13.21 33.29
C VAL A 1094 -6.61 13.10 31.77
N ILE A 1095 -5.83 12.15 31.27
CA ILE A 1095 -5.68 11.90 29.83
C ILE A 1095 -6.84 11.02 29.35
N SER A 1096 -7.64 11.52 28.41
CA SER A 1096 -8.70 10.77 27.75
C SER A 1096 -8.20 10.10 26.45
N GLU A 1097 -8.99 9.17 25.90
CA GLU A 1097 -8.70 8.65 24.55
C GLU A 1097 -8.70 9.75 23.49
N ALA A 1098 -9.52 10.81 23.64
CA ALA A 1098 -9.53 11.92 22.70
C ALA A 1098 -8.20 12.69 22.69
N ASP A 1099 -7.57 12.87 23.86
CA ASP A 1099 -6.25 13.50 23.95
C ASP A 1099 -5.17 12.60 23.30
N LEU A 1100 -5.27 11.28 23.45
CA LEU A 1100 -4.41 10.31 22.74
C LEU A 1100 -4.66 10.21 21.23
N ARG A 1101 -5.82 10.65 20.74
CA ARG A 1101 -6.10 10.79 19.30
C ARG A 1101 -5.55 12.10 18.70
N ALA A 1102 -5.16 13.06 19.55
CA ALA A 1102 -4.83 14.44 19.19
C ALA A 1102 -3.40 14.85 19.59
N VAL A 1103 -2.45 13.92 19.62
CA VAL A 1103 -1.08 14.19 20.10
C VAL A 1103 -0.32 15.04 19.07
N ARG A 1104 0.01 16.30 19.39
CA ARG A 1104 0.68 17.22 18.46
C ARG A 1104 2.20 17.20 18.59
N GLN A 1105 2.76 17.23 19.80
CA GLN A 1105 4.21 17.42 20.02
C GLN A 1105 4.84 16.37 20.97
N LEU A 1106 6.17 16.26 20.88
CA LEU A 1106 7.02 15.51 21.80
C LEU A 1106 8.12 16.43 22.36
N ARG A 1107 8.24 16.53 23.68
CA ARG A 1107 9.29 17.27 24.38
C ARG A 1107 10.25 16.32 25.10
N VAL A 1108 11.54 16.57 24.94
CA VAL A 1108 12.62 15.94 25.71
C VAL A 1108 13.24 17.00 26.61
N THR A 1109 13.09 16.83 27.92
CA THR A 1109 13.78 17.66 28.92
C THR A 1109 14.98 16.89 29.46
N ALA A 1110 16.18 17.43 29.28
CA ALA A 1110 17.37 16.93 29.93
C ALA A 1110 17.49 17.59 31.32
N ALA A 1111 17.54 16.78 32.38
CA ALA A 1111 17.67 17.24 33.75
C ALA A 1111 18.81 16.49 34.47
N GLY A 1112 19.65 17.23 35.19
CA GLY A 1112 20.90 16.70 35.73
C GLY A 1112 21.88 17.80 36.12
N THR A 1113 23.15 17.45 36.37
CA THR A 1113 24.17 18.45 36.75
C THR A 1113 24.86 19.09 35.54
N SER A 1114 25.43 18.24 34.68
CA SER A 1114 25.99 18.55 33.36
C SER A 1114 26.47 17.25 32.70
N GLY A 1115 26.46 17.16 31.37
CA GLY A 1115 26.94 15.96 30.67
C GLY A 1115 26.46 15.88 29.21
N GLN A 1116 26.61 14.69 28.62
CA GLN A 1116 26.23 14.38 27.25
C GLN A 1116 25.37 13.11 27.18
N VAL A 1117 24.33 13.15 26.36
CA VAL A 1117 23.48 11.99 26.03
C VAL A 1117 23.24 11.96 24.53
N GLN A 1118 23.43 10.81 23.90
CA GLN A 1118 23.11 10.61 22.51
C GLN A 1118 21.90 9.69 22.35
N LEU A 1119 20.92 10.15 21.60
CA LEU A 1119 19.72 9.40 21.20
C LEU A 1119 19.89 8.88 19.77
N ALA A 1120 19.37 7.70 19.47
CA ALA A 1120 19.32 7.15 18.11
C ALA A 1120 18.02 6.37 17.87
N ARG A 1121 17.56 6.32 16.61
CA ARG A 1121 16.42 5.50 16.15
C ARG A 1121 15.17 5.59 17.05
N MET A 1122 14.67 6.81 17.29
CA MET A 1122 13.44 7.03 18.07
C MET A 1122 12.19 6.77 17.20
N ARG A 1123 11.25 5.94 17.70
CA ARG A 1123 10.08 5.47 16.94
C ARG A 1123 8.86 5.26 17.84
N LEU A 1124 7.70 5.66 17.35
CA LEU A 1124 6.39 5.29 17.88
C LEU A 1124 5.97 3.98 17.21
N VAL A 1125 5.78 2.92 17.99
CA VAL A 1125 5.58 1.55 17.51
C VAL A 1125 4.26 0.96 18.02
N GLY A 1126 3.49 0.40 17.10
CA GLY A 1126 2.22 -0.29 17.33
C GLY A 1126 2.12 -1.60 16.55
N SER A 1127 1.09 -2.38 16.86
CA SER A 1127 0.82 -3.69 16.26
C SER A 1127 -0.26 -3.60 15.18
N ARG A 1128 -0.15 -4.39 14.10
CA ARG A 1128 -1.26 -4.61 13.14
C ARG A 1128 -2.44 -5.36 13.76
N TRP A 1129 -2.16 -6.19 14.77
CA TRP A 1129 -3.18 -6.87 15.58
C TRP A 1129 -3.57 -5.96 16.73
N ILE A 1130 -4.85 -5.63 16.82
CA ILE A 1130 -5.37 -4.70 17.82
C ILE A 1130 -6.18 -5.43 18.89
N LYS A 1131 -6.29 -4.81 20.07
CA LYS A 1131 -7.12 -5.28 21.19
C LYS A 1131 -8.60 -5.13 20.81
N ARG A 1132 -9.38 -6.20 20.90
CA ARG A 1132 -10.82 -6.14 20.62
C ARG A 1132 -11.53 -5.29 21.69
N ASN A 1133 -12.41 -4.39 21.25
CA ASN A 1133 -13.12 -3.43 22.11
C ASN A 1133 -12.16 -2.51 22.93
N GLY A 1134 -10.99 -2.18 22.38
CA GLY A 1134 -9.99 -1.29 22.98
C GLY A 1134 -9.18 -1.90 24.13
N GLU A 1135 -9.84 -2.47 25.14
CA GLU A 1135 -9.19 -3.07 26.32
C GLU A 1135 -8.63 -4.47 26.06
N GLY A 1136 -9.27 -5.22 25.16
CA GLY A 1136 -8.86 -6.59 24.83
C GLY A 1136 -9.23 -7.65 25.87
N VAL A 1137 -9.81 -7.30 27.03
CA VAL A 1137 -10.29 -8.27 28.03
C VAL A 1137 -11.79 -8.50 27.88
N LEU A 1138 -12.19 -9.74 27.58
CA LEU A 1138 -13.57 -10.08 27.21
C LEU A 1138 -14.12 -11.28 27.95
N GLU A 1139 -15.40 -11.21 28.28
CA GLU A 1139 -16.23 -12.32 28.76
C GLU A 1139 -17.08 -12.91 27.61
N GLY A 1140 -17.50 -14.17 27.74
CA GLY A 1140 -18.41 -14.83 26.79
C GLY A 1140 -17.79 -15.16 25.42
N ILE A 1141 -18.12 -16.33 24.85
CA ILE A 1141 -17.44 -16.88 23.66
C ILE A 1141 -17.51 -15.99 22.39
N ILE A 1142 -18.50 -15.10 22.33
CA ILE A 1142 -18.78 -14.19 21.21
C ILE A 1142 -17.76 -13.03 21.17
N GLY A 1143 -17.30 -12.54 22.32
CA GLY A 1143 -16.31 -11.46 22.40
C GLY A 1143 -16.90 -10.06 22.18
N ASP A 1144 -18.17 -9.91 22.51
CA ASP A 1144 -18.94 -8.67 22.54
C ASP A 1144 -18.93 -8.02 23.94
N THR A 1145 -18.80 -8.82 25.00
CA THR A 1145 -18.86 -8.40 26.40
C THR A 1145 -17.48 -8.05 26.93
N VAL A 1146 -17.24 -6.79 27.30
CA VAL A 1146 -16.02 -6.35 27.99
C VAL A 1146 -16.04 -6.85 29.44
N SER A 1147 -14.90 -7.35 29.93
CA SER A 1147 -14.77 -7.81 31.33
C SER A 1147 -14.34 -6.68 32.25
N VAL A 1148 -14.75 -6.71 33.51
CA VAL A 1148 -14.33 -5.70 34.49
C VAL A 1148 -12.99 -6.11 35.12
N GLY A 1149 -11.90 -5.55 34.58
CA GLY A 1149 -10.55 -5.69 35.11
C GLY A 1149 -9.66 -6.67 34.33
N GLY A 1150 -8.38 -6.69 34.70
CA GLY A 1150 -7.32 -7.25 33.89
C GLY A 1150 -6.79 -6.27 32.85
N ARG A 1151 -5.66 -6.60 32.19
CA ARG A 1151 -5.00 -5.75 31.20
C ARG A 1151 -4.42 -6.60 30.07
N VAL A 1152 -4.41 -6.06 28.85
CA VAL A 1152 -3.72 -6.64 27.69
C VAL A 1152 -2.80 -5.60 27.06
N GLU A 1153 -1.59 -6.02 26.71
CA GLU A 1153 -0.65 -5.29 25.84
C GLU A 1153 -0.36 -6.13 24.60
N VAL A 1154 -0.13 -5.47 23.47
CA VAL A 1154 0.15 -6.15 22.19
C VAL A 1154 1.36 -5.53 21.50
N ALA A 1155 2.24 -6.35 20.93
CA ALA A 1155 3.48 -5.89 20.32
C ALA A 1155 3.93 -6.79 19.17
N SER A 1156 4.66 -6.23 18.20
CA SER A 1156 5.56 -7.02 17.36
C SER A 1156 6.86 -7.27 18.13
N ILE A 1157 7.10 -8.51 18.54
CA ILE A 1157 8.33 -8.92 19.24
C ILE A 1157 9.31 -9.55 18.25
N SER A 1158 10.61 -9.38 18.49
CA SER A 1158 11.65 -10.00 17.67
C SER A 1158 12.93 -10.18 18.48
N ARG A 1159 13.99 -10.71 17.85
CA ARG A 1159 15.32 -10.73 18.48
C ARG A 1159 15.83 -9.31 18.78
N VAL A 1160 15.44 -8.31 17.99
CA VAL A 1160 15.85 -6.90 18.21
C VAL A 1160 15.13 -6.27 19.41
N THR A 1161 13.95 -6.75 19.80
CA THR A 1161 13.26 -6.23 21.00
C THR A 1161 13.59 -7.05 22.24
N GLU A 1162 13.57 -8.39 22.15
CA GLU A 1162 13.70 -9.29 23.31
C GLU A 1162 15.10 -9.92 23.47
N GLY A 1163 16.04 -9.64 22.56
CA GLY A 1163 17.36 -10.26 22.55
C GLY A 1163 17.30 -11.79 22.43
N ASP A 1164 18.16 -12.47 23.19
CA ASP A 1164 18.26 -13.94 23.22
C ASP A 1164 17.05 -14.63 23.87
N ALA A 1165 16.13 -13.87 24.49
CA ALA A 1165 14.86 -14.43 24.92
C ALA A 1165 14.04 -14.89 23.70
N TYR A 1166 14.07 -14.15 22.59
CA TYR A 1166 13.35 -14.51 21.37
C TYR A 1166 14.12 -15.51 20.50
N GLN A 1167 13.42 -16.52 20.00
CA GLN A 1167 13.95 -17.53 19.08
C GLN A 1167 12.92 -17.79 17.98
N SER A 1168 13.34 -17.63 16.72
CA SER A 1168 12.52 -17.91 15.54
C SER A 1168 11.97 -19.35 15.56
N PRO A 1169 10.70 -19.59 15.17
CA PRO A 1169 10.14 -20.93 15.20
C PRO A 1169 10.88 -21.93 14.30
N PRO A 1170 10.86 -23.24 14.62
CA PRO A 1170 11.62 -24.23 13.87
C PRO A 1170 11.28 -24.27 12.37
N GLY A 1171 12.28 -23.98 11.53
CA GLY A 1171 12.14 -23.94 10.07
C GLY A 1171 11.69 -22.59 9.51
N VAL A 1172 11.51 -21.58 10.35
CA VAL A 1172 11.43 -20.17 9.96
C VAL A 1172 12.84 -19.58 10.04
N LEU A 1173 13.22 -18.76 9.06
CA LEU A 1173 14.52 -18.08 9.00
C LEU A 1173 14.28 -16.58 8.85
N ALA A 1174 15.17 -15.76 9.41
CA ALA A 1174 15.23 -14.35 9.08
C ALA A 1174 15.70 -14.20 7.62
N GLU A 1175 14.74 -13.97 6.71
CA GLU A 1175 14.96 -13.74 5.29
C GLU A 1175 13.99 -12.68 4.76
N LEU A 1176 14.44 -11.91 3.77
CA LEU A 1176 13.56 -11.02 3.01
C LEU A 1176 12.36 -11.78 2.43
N VAL A 1177 11.17 -11.22 2.61
CA VAL A 1177 9.93 -11.69 2.00
C VAL A 1177 10.08 -11.70 0.47
N ASP A 1178 10.58 -10.60 -0.09
CA ASP A 1178 10.96 -10.44 -1.50
C ASP A 1178 12.48 -10.18 -1.62
N PRO A 1179 13.26 -11.15 -2.17
CA PRO A 1179 14.69 -10.99 -2.37
C PRO A 1179 15.10 -9.91 -3.39
N THR A 1180 14.21 -9.48 -4.30
CA THR A 1180 14.55 -8.47 -5.32
C THR A 1180 14.71 -7.09 -4.73
N GLN A 1181 14.07 -6.82 -3.58
CA GLN A 1181 14.22 -5.55 -2.88
C GLN A 1181 15.68 -5.30 -2.41
N ALA A 1182 16.48 -6.36 -2.20
CA ALA A 1182 17.92 -6.25 -1.92
C ALA A 1182 18.75 -5.70 -3.09
N LEU A 1183 18.19 -5.62 -4.30
CA LEU A 1183 18.81 -5.03 -5.49
C LEU A 1183 18.49 -3.52 -5.60
N GLY A 1184 17.62 -2.99 -4.75
CA GLY A 1184 17.34 -1.56 -4.68
C GLY A 1184 18.52 -0.76 -4.11
N GLY A 1185 18.56 0.55 -4.39
CA GLY A 1185 19.58 1.46 -3.88
C GLY A 1185 19.46 1.82 -2.39
N GLN A 1186 18.57 1.16 -1.65
CA GLN A 1186 18.28 1.42 -0.24
C GLN A 1186 18.33 0.12 0.58
N GLY A 1187 18.94 0.18 1.76
CA GLY A 1187 19.11 -0.96 2.65
C GLY A 1187 17.85 -1.29 3.45
N ILE A 1188 17.37 -2.52 3.29
CA ILE A 1188 16.10 -2.98 3.89
C ILE A 1188 16.41 -3.88 5.08
N GLU A 1189 15.77 -3.57 6.19
CA GLU A 1189 15.83 -4.37 7.41
C GLU A 1189 14.98 -5.64 7.27
N PHE A 1190 15.55 -6.80 7.58
CA PHE A 1190 14.84 -8.08 7.57
C PHE A 1190 15.09 -8.84 8.88
N ASN A 1191 14.23 -8.58 9.86
CA ASN A 1191 14.21 -9.32 11.11
C ASN A 1191 12.89 -10.09 11.18
N GLU A 1192 12.96 -11.37 11.51
CA GLU A 1192 11.76 -12.18 11.74
C GLU A 1192 11.15 -11.80 13.09
N LYS A 1193 9.84 -11.55 13.09
CA LYS A 1193 9.06 -11.09 14.23
C LYS A 1193 7.92 -12.06 14.53
N SER A 1194 7.28 -11.84 15.68
CA SER A 1194 6.08 -12.55 16.10
C SER A 1194 5.15 -11.60 16.84
N LEU A 1195 3.91 -12.03 17.07
CA LEU A 1195 2.95 -11.32 17.91
C LEU A 1195 3.21 -11.64 19.39
N GLY A 1196 3.65 -10.63 20.14
CA GLY A 1196 3.67 -10.64 21.60
C GLY A 1196 2.31 -10.20 22.15
N VAL A 1197 1.76 -10.98 23.08
CA VAL A 1197 0.56 -10.64 23.85
C VAL A 1197 0.88 -10.84 25.32
N THR A 1198 0.95 -9.75 26.07
CA THR A 1198 1.13 -9.75 27.53
C THR A 1198 -0.23 -9.50 28.16
N PHE A 1199 -0.54 -10.19 29.26
CA PHE A 1199 -1.79 -9.98 29.98
C PHE A 1199 -1.62 -10.17 31.48
N GLU A 1200 -2.35 -9.38 32.26
CA GLU A 1200 -2.30 -9.34 33.73
C GLU A 1200 -3.72 -9.37 34.31
N ASP A 1201 -3.88 -9.95 35.49
CA ASP A 1201 -5.12 -9.97 36.30
C ASP A 1201 -6.43 -10.32 35.56
N ILE A 1202 -6.35 -11.12 34.49
CA ILE A 1202 -7.51 -11.54 33.69
C ILE A 1202 -8.50 -12.35 34.55
N PRO A 1203 -9.78 -11.92 34.65
CA PRO A 1203 -10.79 -12.63 35.44
C PRO A 1203 -11.03 -14.07 35.01
N SER A 1204 -11.55 -14.89 35.92
CA SER A 1204 -11.89 -16.28 35.61
C SER A 1204 -12.99 -16.34 34.53
N GLU A 1205 -12.78 -17.18 33.51
CA GLU A 1205 -13.62 -17.31 32.31
C GLU A 1205 -13.58 -16.11 31.32
N ALA A 1206 -12.90 -15.02 31.66
CA ALA A 1206 -12.51 -13.97 30.72
C ALA A 1206 -11.30 -14.40 29.86
N ARG A 1207 -10.97 -13.60 28.84
CA ARG A 1207 -9.79 -13.82 27.97
C ARG A 1207 -9.22 -12.52 27.43
N ALA A 1208 -7.91 -12.54 27.16
CA ALA A 1208 -7.27 -11.57 26.28
C ALA A 1208 -7.59 -11.90 24.80
N GLU A 1209 -8.15 -10.96 24.04
CA GLU A 1209 -8.45 -11.08 22.61
C GLU A 1209 -7.84 -9.92 21.80
N VAL A 1210 -6.93 -10.29 20.89
CA VAL A 1210 -6.41 -9.43 19.83
C VAL A 1210 -6.82 -9.98 18.47
N TYR A 1211 -7.08 -9.11 17.51
CA TYR A 1211 -7.57 -9.52 16.19
C TYR A 1211 -7.01 -8.65 15.05
N TYR A 1212 -7.16 -9.18 13.84
CA TYR A 1212 -6.88 -8.49 12.58
C TYR A 1212 -8.00 -8.84 11.59
N ARG A 1213 -8.60 -7.83 10.93
CA ARG A 1213 -9.62 -8.02 9.87
C ARG A 1213 -8.94 -8.00 8.50
N PHE A 1214 -9.50 -8.72 7.53
CA PHE A 1214 -9.15 -8.54 6.12
C PHE A 1214 -10.16 -7.55 5.51
N PRO A 1215 -9.87 -6.24 5.42
CA PRO A 1215 -10.87 -5.25 5.02
C PRO A 1215 -11.30 -5.38 3.57
N GLN A 1216 -10.38 -5.70 2.66
CA GLN A 1216 -10.61 -5.57 1.22
C GLN A 1216 -11.45 -6.71 0.61
N ARG A 1217 -11.22 -7.96 1.01
CA ARG A 1217 -11.96 -9.16 0.52
C ARG A 1217 -11.92 -10.28 1.57
N PRO A 1218 -13.00 -11.04 1.75
CA PRO A 1218 -12.96 -12.30 2.49
C PRO A 1218 -11.90 -13.26 1.92
N ARG A 1219 -11.24 -14.01 2.81
CA ARG A 1219 -10.21 -14.99 2.44
C ARG A 1219 -10.82 -16.38 2.43
N ASP A 1220 -10.68 -17.10 1.32
CA ASP A 1220 -11.05 -18.51 1.26
C ASP A 1220 -9.93 -19.38 1.85
N PHE A 1221 -10.29 -20.21 2.82
CA PHE A 1221 -9.40 -21.19 3.45
C PHE A 1221 -9.68 -22.63 2.98
N LEU A 1222 -10.74 -22.88 2.19
CA LEU A 1222 -11.20 -24.21 1.79
C LEU A 1222 -10.25 -24.93 0.83
N THR A 1223 -9.39 -24.18 0.12
CA THR A 1223 -8.28 -24.71 -0.67
C THR A 1223 -7.21 -25.42 0.20
N TYR A 1224 -7.19 -25.14 1.50
CA TYR A 1224 -6.21 -25.68 2.44
C TYR A 1224 -6.77 -26.77 3.36
N ARG A 1225 -5.93 -27.77 3.66
CA ARG A 1225 -6.26 -28.88 4.57
C ARG A 1225 -5.82 -28.66 6.02
N GLN A 1226 -4.93 -27.70 6.27
CA GLN A 1226 -4.30 -27.47 7.56
C GLN A 1226 -3.96 -25.99 7.75
N ALA A 1227 -4.39 -25.40 8.87
CA ALA A 1227 -3.76 -24.21 9.44
C ALA A 1227 -2.62 -24.64 10.39
N ARG A 1228 -1.58 -23.81 10.50
CA ARG A 1228 -0.45 -24.01 11.44
C ARG A 1228 -0.08 -22.66 12.04
N LEU A 1229 0.08 -22.62 13.35
CA LEU A 1229 0.50 -21.46 14.11
C LEU A 1229 1.47 -21.91 15.20
N TRP A 1230 2.52 -21.13 15.44
CA TRP A 1230 3.45 -21.34 16.54
C TRP A 1230 3.08 -20.43 17.71
N VAL A 1231 3.04 -20.98 18.93
CA VAL A 1231 2.69 -20.26 20.14
C VAL A 1231 3.60 -20.74 21.27
N VAL A 1232 4.18 -19.81 22.03
CA VAL A 1232 5.11 -20.09 23.12
C VAL A 1232 4.73 -19.28 24.35
N ALA A 1233 4.42 -19.95 25.46
CA ALA A 1233 4.29 -19.30 26.77
C ALA A 1233 5.69 -19.00 27.34
N ARG A 1234 5.94 -17.74 27.71
CA ARG A 1234 7.27 -17.24 28.12
C ARG A 1234 7.46 -17.11 29.62
N ALA A 1235 6.53 -16.46 30.31
CA ALA A 1235 6.56 -16.23 31.75
C ALA A 1235 5.12 -16.13 32.28
N GLY A 1236 4.85 -16.75 33.44
CA GLY A 1236 3.52 -16.81 34.06
C GLY A 1236 3.15 -18.24 34.50
N ASP A 1237 2.07 -18.35 35.27
CA ASP A 1237 1.60 -19.60 35.90
C ASP A 1237 0.86 -20.53 34.92
N PHE A 1238 1.53 -20.94 33.84
CA PHE A 1238 1.01 -21.91 32.88
C PHE A 1238 1.29 -23.34 33.34
N GLY A 1239 0.27 -24.19 33.39
CA GLY A 1239 0.47 -25.61 33.66
C GLY A 1239 -0.80 -26.43 33.82
N PRO A 1240 -0.69 -27.74 34.10
CA PRO A 1240 -1.85 -28.61 34.28
C PRO A 1240 -2.69 -28.28 35.52
N ASN A 1241 -2.15 -27.50 36.47
CA ASN A 1241 -2.83 -27.09 37.71
C ASN A 1241 -3.56 -25.74 37.55
N THR A 1242 -3.13 -24.92 36.58
CA THR A 1242 -3.65 -23.58 36.23
C THR A 1242 -3.79 -23.51 34.70
N PRO A 1243 -4.82 -24.19 34.12
CA PRO A 1243 -4.90 -24.39 32.69
C PRO A 1243 -5.37 -23.13 31.95
N ASN A 1244 -4.43 -22.25 31.63
CA ASN A 1244 -4.62 -21.19 30.65
C ASN A 1244 -4.66 -21.79 29.23
N TYR A 1245 -5.57 -21.30 28.39
CA TYR A 1245 -5.78 -21.80 27.03
C TYR A 1245 -5.41 -20.75 25.99
N PHE A 1246 -4.56 -21.12 25.04
CA PHE A 1246 -4.48 -20.41 23.78
C PHE A 1246 -5.68 -20.76 22.92
N TYR A 1247 -6.19 -19.79 22.17
CA TYR A 1247 -7.26 -20.00 21.20
C TYR A 1247 -7.01 -19.22 19.91
N PHE A 1248 -7.61 -19.69 18.83
CA PHE A 1248 -7.56 -19.09 17.50
C PHE A 1248 -9.00 -19.04 16.97
N LYS A 1249 -9.46 -17.84 16.60
CA LYS A 1249 -10.83 -17.56 16.15
C LYS A 1249 -10.78 -16.99 14.73
N VAL A 1250 -11.58 -17.57 13.83
CA VAL A 1250 -11.76 -17.08 12.44
C VAL A 1250 -13.25 -17.16 12.10
N GLY A 1251 -13.82 -16.08 11.57
CA GLY A 1251 -15.23 -15.98 11.23
C GLY A 1251 -15.53 -14.74 10.40
N SER A 1252 -16.75 -14.64 9.87
CA SER A 1252 -17.26 -13.42 9.21
C SER A 1252 -17.70 -12.37 10.21
N ASP A 1253 -18.22 -12.80 11.36
CA ASP A 1253 -18.91 -11.98 12.35
C ASP A 1253 -18.86 -12.67 13.74
N PRO A 1254 -19.38 -12.04 14.81
CA PRO A 1254 -19.31 -12.60 16.16
C PRO A 1254 -20.10 -13.89 16.39
N ASP A 1255 -21.08 -14.24 15.53
CA ASP A 1255 -21.91 -15.43 15.65
C ASP A 1255 -21.45 -16.58 14.73
N ASN A 1256 -20.90 -16.25 13.55
CA ASN A 1256 -20.43 -17.19 12.54
C ASN A 1256 -18.91 -17.33 12.56
N PHE A 1257 -18.39 -18.10 13.51
CA PHE A 1257 -16.95 -18.33 13.67
C PHE A 1257 -16.58 -19.79 13.98
N TYR A 1258 -15.36 -20.16 13.59
CA TYR A 1258 -14.64 -21.32 14.08
C TYR A 1258 -13.70 -20.91 15.20
N LEU A 1259 -13.85 -21.51 16.38
CA LEU A 1259 -12.94 -21.36 17.52
C LEU A 1259 -12.18 -22.66 17.77
N TYR A 1260 -10.86 -22.59 17.67
CA TYR A 1260 -9.95 -23.63 18.12
C TYR A 1260 -9.33 -23.22 19.46
N ARG A 1261 -9.12 -24.17 20.39
CA ARG A 1261 -8.43 -23.92 21.67
C ARG A 1261 -7.51 -25.08 22.09
N THR A 1262 -6.41 -24.75 22.76
CA THR A 1262 -5.45 -25.71 23.33
C THR A 1262 -4.90 -25.19 24.67
N PRO A 1263 -4.68 -26.05 25.69
CA PRO A 1263 -3.96 -25.63 26.88
C PRO A 1263 -2.53 -25.21 26.51
N LEU A 1264 -2.03 -24.14 27.13
CA LEU A 1264 -0.64 -23.73 27.01
C LEU A 1264 0.26 -24.64 27.87
N PRO A 1265 1.45 -25.05 27.36
CA PRO A 1265 2.44 -25.72 28.19
C PRO A 1265 3.06 -24.74 29.19
N ALA A 1266 3.63 -25.27 30.28
CA ALA A 1266 4.50 -24.50 31.17
C ALA A 1266 5.72 -23.94 30.40
N PRO A 1267 6.27 -22.77 30.79
CA PRO A 1267 7.45 -22.23 30.14
C PRO A 1267 8.66 -23.17 30.29
N PRO A 1268 9.54 -23.27 29.28
CA PRO A 1268 10.75 -24.09 29.38
C PRO A 1268 11.75 -23.43 30.34
N GLY A 1269 11.72 -23.84 31.62
CA GLY A 1269 12.64 -23.35 32.67
C GLY A 1269 12.04 -23.19 34.07
N GLY A 1270 10.74 -23.47 34.26
CA GLY A 1270 10.09 -23.50 35.58
C GLY A 1270 10.29 -24.81 36.35
#